data_AF-A0A097QTW9-F1
#
_entry.id   AF-A0A097QTW9-F1
#
_cell.length_a   1.000
_cell.length_b   1.000
_cell.length_c   1.000
_cell.angle_alpha   90.00
_cell.angle_beta   90.00
_cell.angle_gamma   90.00
#
_symmetry.space_group_name_H-M   'P 1'
#
loop_
_entity.id
_entity.type
_entity.pdbx_description
1 polymer ?
#
loop_
_entity_poly.entity_id
_entity_poly.type
_entity_poly.pdbx_seq_one_letter_code
_entity_poly.pdbx_strand_id
1 'polypeptide(L)'
;MVVKAQDGVVTYAGRTFELPSNAVSKSGNYHIGHVEEWGVELDGDWFNNPKKDPYDGSHHDSWAGAILVVDNQTPGVYDLVYVDTDDDGSFADEKPLRVYRTAPGPGNVGAWIWNETIGQKKNFVVSELDSHGNWVVLGYDMGDHGTHVAGTIAANGFIKGVAPGAQLMVIKVGTDFKGYIPTEAIIDAFLYAAFGPDDEPNTGDEADAVSMSIGWTPIFQGWAPLEDDANVLDYVAELTGIPFSISAGNEGPEINSIGSPADAFNAIAVGAYIEKERMDWLDQHMFNTPEYGEEFFSVACAGCNVTGDPVSGFGMTTDAVVGFSSRGPTDTGLLKPEIVAPGDAIMSTMPLTMLGSYNPQGYHNAEPTIAYQYMQGTSMAAPHVGGALAILIGAYKEKYGVKPTVDMIKLSLELGADDLELPFSDQGFGALNITGAWNILDSFNGEVVNEPLVYSGYYARNIYYKDLIFGDPAFIDFATEWENETFNDTGLALAPDYDFPFGAFWIKNNGDRNITLKLVDAVPRAGDGQTILNDLRFFNMLKFFVYQEVETLNPSNLTVPAGGFLWLGFTTPYAFKDTLPPGLNELILYWDDPDTPLPVDVITPISIVVPEDIGTGNIVKNVHINKMDVPPTRIFFDVPEDVDLVGVTINQTAGGDLWTGIYYPVASSLIYDSLTTTGPGYPCNCTYTPSNPTNCSDYGGPFEATSISRESVNSPALMYGTWEIFPSTSRITAWPQTGFFPVLTDVDATFNITYYGITAAPVTGEIPAVEYSSGVQEFNYTIINKYYSIQGNVSAVGVGPYNATIENIEEADFAYLYFTVPEGAVNAHFEIQYVNDSTADLDLYVMAPDGTRYKSATPSANEVVDIPNPTPGVYKIIVHWWVSNPASVEVPKVANFQFVQYAIVPGTLSTKQTKVSLDTGGSANVTLMLNATSNVLPGLNVGKIIITPDIPWLKGSVTTTVLVKVGGSSFAVGLEKDEIKLGKETPVIIVKDALTGVPVPGAEVYINGTYHGVTNENGKLTLDVGPELLKLGEHTLNVTIMRAGYATYNGTLRYTVIDPIESQVISPWDTEEVEPVVVGPGEVTQVTVSSVEIEVTVDGPSGATAYVIMPLPIEATNIRVYGDHVVDWHIEKGENAVYVIVEVQFASPVTIKVNYYLPKKISIPTLNFLGYRWYNMYKEKFDELYQKATELGVDNETLQKALEYHETAEEYYKTAEELAGGNVLVSLADVKLLRPLRQAYLHEMKAVKLLQEAIEELENSGS
;
A
#
# COMPACT_ATOMS: atom_id res chain seq x y z
N MET A 1 -8.85 -22.00 -31.72
CA MET A 1 -8.22 -22.60 -32.93
C MET A 1 -9.29 -22.85 -33.99
N VAL A 2 -8.98 -22.66 -35.28
CA VAL A 2 -9.93 -22.94 -36.38
C VAL A 2 -9.97 -24.44 -36.69
N VAL A 3 -11.16 -25.02 -36.74
CA VAL A 3 -11.42 -26.43 -37.06
C VAL A 3 -12.53 -26.57 -38.09
N LYS A 4 -12.62 -27.73 -38.75
CA LYS A 4 -13.70 -28.07 -39.68
C LYS A 4 -14.47 -29.27 -39.15
N ALA A 5 -15.79 -29.22 -39.29
CA ALA A 5 -16.65 -30.34 -38.96
C ALA A 5 -16.55 -31.45 -40.02
N GLN A 6 -16.45 -32.70 -39.58
CA GLN A 6 -16.60 -33.89 -40.43
C GLN A 6 -17.60 -34.82 -39.75
N ASP A 7 -18.62 -35.27 -40.50
CA ASP A 7 -19.66 -36.18 -40.00
C ASP A 7 -20.35 -35.74 -38.67
N GLY A 8 -20.49 -34.43 -38.46
CA GLY A 8 -21.14 -33.86 -37.27
C GLY A 8 -20.23 -33.73 -36.05
N VAL A 9 -18.92 -33.95 -36.18
CA VAL A 9 -17.95 -33.80 -35.09
C VAL A 9 -16.82 -32.83 -35.45
N VAL A 10 -16.21 -32.22 -34.44
CA VAL A 10 -14.95 -31.46 -34.55
C VAL A 10 -13.86 -32.13 -33.71
N THR A 11 -12.61 -32.02 -34.13
CA THR A 11 -11.47 -32.56 -33.36
C THR A 11 -10.55 -31.44 -32.95
N TYR A 12 -10.27 -31.35 -31.66
CA TYR A 12 -9.40 -30.36 -31.05
C TYR A 12 -8.44 -31.08 -30.11
N ALA A 13 -7.15 -30.73 -30.17
CA ALA A 13 -6.06 -31.27 -29.34
C ALA A 13 -6.13 -32.79 -28.98
N GLY A 14 -6.65 -33.62 -29.90
CA GLY A 14 -6.73 -35.08 -29.75
C GLY A 14 -8.06 -35.62 -29.18
N ARG A 15 -8.99 -34.76 -28.73
CA ARG A 15 -10.37 -35.12 -28.37
C ARG A 15 -11.33 -34.81 -29.52
N THR A 16 -12.42 -35.57 -29.61
CA THR A 16 -13.48 -35.40 -30.60
C THR A 16 -14.74 -34.92 -29.91
N PHE A 17 -15.34 -33.85 -30.40
CA PHE A 17 -16.54 -33.23 -29.85
C PHE A 17 -17.72 -33.37 -30.82
N GLU A 18 -18.85 -33.83 -30.32
CA GLU A 18 -20.10 -33.89 -31.09
C GLU A 18 -20.73 -32.50 -31.21
N LEU A 19 -21.12 -32.09 -32.43
CA LEU A 19 -21.79 -30.81 -32.67
C LEU A 19 -23.31 -30.95 -32.53
N PRO A 20 -24.01 -29.98 -31.92
CA PRO A 20 -25.46 -29.98 -31.88
C PRO A 20 -26.01 -29.68 -33.27
N SER A 21 -27.22 -30.19 -33.54
CA SER A 21 -27.86 -30.08 -34.86
C SER A 21 -28.07 -28.64 -35.36
N ASN A 22 -28.05 -27.65 -34.47
CA ASN A 22 -28.19 -26.22 -34.72
C ASN A 22 -26.85 -25.45 -34.75
N ALA A 23 -25.70 -26.08 -34.49
CA ALA A 23 -24.38 -25.48 -34.67
C ALA A 23 -23.96 -25.53 -36.15
N VAL A 24 -24.64 -24.75 -37.00
CA VAL A 24 -24.34 -24.69 -38.44
C VAL A 24 -23.52 -23.44 -38.74
N SER A 25 -22.23 -23.62 -39.00
CA SER A 25 -21.35 -22.57 -39.50
C SER A 25 -21.73 -22.14 -40.93
N LYS A 26 -21.80 -20.83 -41.19
CA LYS A 26 -22.05 -20.29 -42.53
C LYS A 26 -20.80 -20.25 -43.41
N SER A 27 -19.62 -20.04 -42.84
CA SER A 27 -18.33 -20.14 -43.56
C SER A 27 -17.83 -21.59 -43.72
N GLY A 28 -18.37 -22.53 -42.95
CA GLY A 28 -17.88 -23.90 -42.84
C GLY A 28 -16.66 -24.06 -41.91
N ASN A 29 -16.27 -22.99 -41.20
CA ASN A 29 -15.21 -22.98 -40.20
C ASN A 29 -15.79 -22.79 -38.81
N TYR A 30 -15.24 -23.52 -37.84
CA TYR A 30 -15.59 -23.43 -36.43
C TYR A 30 -14.38 -22.99 -35.65
N HIS A 31 -14.57 -22.28 -34.54
CA HIS A 31 -13.51 -21.99 -33.60
C HIS A 31 -13.73 -22.82 -32.35
N ILE A 32 -12.68 -23.46 -31.84
CA ILE A 32 -12.74 -24.25 -30.60
C ILE A 32 -11.54 -23.94 -29.71
N GLY A 33 -11.79 -23.86 -28.41
CA GLY A 33 -10.83 -23.64 -27.34
C GLY A 33 -11.28 -24.33 -26.04
N HIS A 34 -10.62 -24.03 -24.94
CA HIS A 34 -10.98 -24.50 -23.59
C HIS A 34 -10.59 -23.43 -22.57
N VAL A 35 -11.09 -23.54 -21.33
CA VAL A 35 -10.65 -22.69 -20.22
C VAL A 35 -9.53 -23.42 -19.48
N GLU A 36 -8.41 -22.74 -19.25
CA GLU A 36 -7.38 -23.27 -18.35
C GLU A 36 -7.77 -22.92 -16.90
N GLU A 37 -7.85 -23.92 -16.03
CA GLU A 37 -8.19 -23.75 -14.60
C GLU A 37 -7.04 -23.12 -13.81
N TRP A 38 -6.73 -21.85 -14.07
CA TRP A 38 -5.78 -21.06 -13.29
C TRP A 38 -6.51 -20.31 -12.18
N GLY A 39 -6.57 -20.91 -10.97
CA GLY A 39 -7.20 -20.28 -9.81
C GLY A 39 -8.73 -20.22 -9.85
N VAL A 40 -9.33 -20.92 -10.82
CA VAL A 40 -10.77 -21.05 -11.06
C VAL A 40 -11.09 -22.55 -11.13
N GLU A 41 -11.91 -23.02 -10.19
CA GLU A 41 -12.39 -24.40 -10.08
C GLU A 41 -13.69 -24.56 -10.89
N LEU A 42 -13.71 -25.36 -11.95
CA LEU A 42 -14.90 -25.55 -12.79
C LEU A 42 -15.55 -26.93 -12.64
N ASP A 43 -14.79 -27.94 -12.20
CA ASP A 43 -15.26 -29.35 -12.11
C ASP A 43 -15.64 -29.82 -10.67
N GLY A 44 -15.29 -29.06 -9.63
CA GLY A 44 -15.77 -29.25 -8.26
C GLY A 44 -15.05 -30.33 -7.44
N ASP A 45 -13.84 -30.73 -7.85
CA ASP A 45 -13.03 -31.75 -7.20
C ASP A 45 -12.56 -31.36 -5.77
N TRP A 46 -12.44 -30.05 -5.49
CA TRP A 46 -12.00 -29.49 -4.22
C TRP A 46 -12.84 -29.97 -3.03
N PHE A 47 -14.17 -30.01 -3.19
CA PHE A 47 -15.10 -30.44 -2.13
C PHE A 47 -15.08 -31.96 -1.89
N ASN A 48 -14.65 -32.74 -2.88
CA ASN A 48 -14.61 -34.19 -2.79
C ASN A 48 -13.35 -34.71 -2.05
N ASN A 49 -12.29 -33.90 -1.91
CA ASN A 49 -11.10 -34.28 -1.13
C ASN A 49 -10.30 -33.08 -0.56
N PRO A 50 -10.59 -32.62 0.67
CA PRO A 50 -9.95 -31.45 1.29
C PRO A 50 -8.49 -31.65 1.73
N LYS A 51 -7.86 -32.79 1.41
CA LYS A 51 -6.42 -33.05 1.65
C LYS A 51 -5.56 -32.85 0.40
N LYS A 52 -6.16 -32.29 -0.66
CA LYS A 52 -5.55 -32.19 -1.99
C LYS A 52 -5.25 -30.77 -2.48
N ASP A 53 -5.33 -29.74 -1.63
CA ASP A 53 -4.38 -28.60 -1.73
C ASP A 53 -4.36 -27.73 -0.46
N PRO A 54 -3.19 -27.18 -0.04
CA PRO A 54 -2.89 -25.79 -0.43
C PRO A 54 -1.42 -25.42 -0.78
N TYR A 55 -0.46 -26.33 -1.04
CA TYR A 55 0.94 -25.93 -1.34
C TYR A 55 1.82 -26.90 -2.17
N ASP A 56 1.42 -27.35 -3.38
CA ASP A 56 2.43 -27.81 -4.37
C ASP A 56 2.15 -27.58 -5.88
N GLY A 57 1.12 -26.81 -6.25
CA GLY A 57 1.09 -26.12 -7.55
C GLY A 57 1.11 -27.02 -8.79
N SER A 58 0.33 -28.10 -8.83
CA SER A 58 0.09 -28.82 -10.09
C SER A 58 -1.23 -29.60 -10.14
N HIS A 59 -2.34 -28.87 -10.28
CA HIS A 59 -3.54 -29.40 -10.94
C HIS A 59 -4.00 -28.40 -11.99
N HIS A 60 -3.41 -28.51 -13.18
CA HIS A 60 -3.96 -27.95 -14.41
C HIS A 60 -4.84 -29.05 -14.99
N ASP A 61 -6.16 -29.02 -14.85
CA ASP A 61 -6.92 -29.67 -15.92
C ASP A 61 -6.73 -28.79 -17.16
N SER A 62 -6.06 -29.35 -18.14
CA SER A 62 -5.80 -28.68 -19.42
C SER A 62 -7.02 -28.73 -20.33
N TRP A 63 -8.18 -29.17 -19.82
CA TRP A 63 -9.34 -29.52 -20.63
C TRP A 63 -10.71 -29.14 -20.08
N ALA A 64 -10.82 -28.53 -18.90
CA ALA A 64 -12.12 -28.15 -18.37
C ALA A 64 -12.83 -27.16 -19.31
N GLY A 65 -14.08 -27.46 -19.67
CA GLY A 65 -14.96 -26.50 -20.32
C GLY A 65 -14.58 -26.14 -21.75
N ALA A 66 -14.59 -27.12 -22.65
CA ALA A 66 -14.40 -26.87 -24.08
C ALA A 66 -15.41 -25.81 -24.59
N ILE A 67 -14.96 -24.88 -25.41
CA ILE A 67 -15.77 -23.78 -25.95
C ILE A 67 -15.76 -23.86 -27.46
N LEU A 68 -16.94 -23.98 -28.05
CA LEU A 68 -17.16 -23.93 -29.49
C LEU A 68 -17.79 -22.60 -29.88
N VAL A 69 -17.23 -21.94 -30.88
CA VAL A 69 -17.69 -20.66 -31.42
C VAL A 69 -18.05 -20.83 -32.90
N VAL A 70 -19.23 -20.34 -33.28
CA VAL A 70 -19.88 -20.58 -34.57
C VAL A 70 -20.38 -19.26 -35.18
N ASP A 71 -20.16 -19.10 -36.48
CA ASP A 71 -20.68 -18.01 -37.32
C ASP A 71 -22.04 -18.40 -37.92
N ASN A 72 -23.08 -18.44 -37.08
CA ASN A 72 -24.37 -19.02 -37.45
C ASN A 72 -25.23 -18.08 -38.31
N GLN A 73 -25.00 -16.77 -38.23
CA GLN A 73 -25.78 -15.78 -38.98
C GLN A 73 -25.06 -15.31 -40.26
N THR A 74 -23.84 -14.79 -40.11
CA THR A 74 -23.08 -14.16 -41.19
C THR A 74 -21.74 -14.89 -41.34
N PRO A 75 -21.37 -15.38 -42.55
CA PRO A 75 -20.09 -16.06 -42.75
C PRO A 75 -18.91 -15.21 -42.26
N GLY A 76 -18.08 -15.77 -41.39
CA GLY A 76 -16.88 -15.08 -40.86
C GLY A 76 -17.15 -14.10 -39.71
N VAL A 77 -18.41 -13.88 -39.31
CA VAL A 77 -18.77 -13.14 -38.10
C VAL A 77 -19.31 -14.12 -37.07
N TYR A 78 -18.49 -14.42 -36.08
CA TYR A 78 -18.79 -15.38 -35.04
C TYR A 78 -19.68 -14.76 -33.97
N ASP A 79 -20.80 -15.42 -33.68
CA ASP A 79 -21.89 -14.81 -32.92
C ASP A 79 -22.61 -15.79 -31.98
N LEU A 80 -22.23 -17.07 -32.01
CA LEU A 80 -22.85 -18.14 -31.25
C LEU A 80 -21.79 -18.99 -30.54
N VAL A 81 -21.99 -19.26 -29.26
CA VAL A 81 -21.06 -19.99 -28.39
C VAL A 81 -21.76 -21.20 -27.77
N TYR A 82 -21.09 -22.35 -27.76
CA TYR A 82 -21.47 -23.51 -26.95
C TYR A 82 -20.31 -23.81 -26.00
N VAL A 83 -20.66 -24.26 -24.80
CA VAL A 83 -19.71 -24.60 -23.76
C VAL A 83 -20.08 -26.00 -23.29
N ASP A 84 -19.12 -26.91 -23.27
CA ASP A 84 -19.27 -28.28 -22.78
C ASP A 84 -19.28 -28.22 -21.25
N THR A 85 -20.47 -28.23 -20.63
CA THR A 85 -20.68 -27.89 -19.22
C THR A 85 -20.57 -29.07 -18.26
N ASP A 86 -20.51 -30.29 -18.79
CA ASP A 86 -20.33 -31.53 -18.03
C ASP A 86 -19.07 -32.34 -18.44
N ASP A 87 -18.24 -31.78 -19.34
CA ASP A 87 -17.00 -32.35 -19.89
C ASP A 87 -17.18 -33.77 -20.45
N ASP A 88 -18.37 -34.07 -21.00
CA ASP A 88 -18.66 -35.36 -21.62
C ASP A 88 -18.10 -35.48 -23.06
N GLY A 89 -17.56 -34.38 -23.60
CA GLY A 89 -17.03 -34.29 -24.94
C GLY A 89 -18.11 -34.09 -26.01
N SER A 90 -19.28 -33.56 -25.64
CA SER A 90 -20.40 -33.31 -26.53
C SER A 90 -20.93 -31.89 -26.34
N PHE A 91 -21.21 -31.21 -27.44
CA PHE A 91 -21.99 -29.97 -27.42
C PHE A 91 -23.47 -30.23 -27.74
N ALA A 92 -23.90 -31.49 -27.87
CA ALA A 92 -25.19 -31.86 -28.46
C ALA A 92 -26.39 -31.46 -27.59
N ASP A 93 -26.25 -31.53 -26.28
CA ASP A 93 -27.22 -31.11 -25.26
C ASP A 93 -26.94 -29.70 -24.74
N GLU A 94 -25.87 -29.07 -25.23
CA GLU A 94 -25.46 -27.77 -24.77
C GLU A 94 -26.28 -26.62 -25.33
N LYS A 95 -26.48 -25.64 -24.46
CA LYS A 95 -27.32 -24.49 -24.76
C LYS A 95 -26.54 -23.47 -25.59
N PRO A 96 -27.08 -23.00 -26.74
CA PRO A 96 -26.44 -21.94 -27.50
C PRO A 96 -26.47 -20.62 -26.73
N LEU A 97 -25.32 -19.99 -26.59
CA LEU A 97 -25.14 -18.70 -25.94
C LEU A 97 -24.70 -17.63 -26.95
N ARG A 98 -25.04 -16.39 -26.65
CA ARG A 98 -24.62 -15.19 -27.37
C ARG A 98 -24.09 -14.19 -26.36
N VAL A 99 -23.37 -13.18 -26.84
CA VAL A 99 -22.95 -12.05 -26.00
C VAL A 99 -24.15 -11.51 -25.21
N TYR A 100 -24.07 -11.54 -23.88
CA TYR A 100 -25.23 -11.34 -23.01
C TYR A 100 -25.84 -9.95 -23.17
N ARG A 101 -25.01 -8.92 -23.34
CA ARG A 101 -25.47 -7.54 -23.55
C ARG A 101 -26.36 -7.37 -24.80
N THR A 102 -26.16 -8.18 -25.84
CA THR A 102 -26.96 -8.09 -27.08
C THR A 102 -28.20 -9.00 -27.06
N ALA A 103 -28.22 -10.01 -26.19
CA ALA A 103 -29.32 -10.95 -26.03
C ALA A 103 -29.56 -11.30 -24.55
N PRO A 104 -29.97 -10.34 -23.71
CA PRO A 104 -30.12 -10.58 -22.27
C PRO A 104 -31.32 -11.47 -21.97
N GLY A 105 -31.23 -12.24 -20.89
CA GLY A 105 -32.35 -13.02 -20.35
C GLY A 105 -31.98 -14.46 -19.96
N PRO A 106 -32.88 -15.17 -19.24
CA PRO A 106 -32.61 -16.51 -18.70
C PRO A 106 -32.40 -17.56 -19.80
N GLY A 107 -32.87 -17.27 -21.02
CA GLY A 107 -32.62 -18.08 -22.22
C GLY A 107 -31.19 -18.00 -22.75
N ASN A 108 -30.34 -17.12 -22.22
CA ASN A 108 -28.95 -16.91 -22.66
C ASN A 108 -27.97 -16.96 -21.47
N VAL A 109 -28.16 -17.94 -20.60
CA VAL A 109 -27.33 -18.24 -19.42
C VAL A 109 -26.99 -19.73 -19.47
N GLY A 110 -25.70 -20.05 -19.39
CA GLY A 110 -25.17 -21.41 -19.25
C GLY A 110 -24.97 -21.78 -17.78
N ALA A 111 -24.76 -23.05 -17.47
CA ALA A 111 -24.51 -23.46 -16.09
C ALA A 111 -23.65 -24.73 -16.00
N TRP A 112 -22.47 -24.61 -15.38
CA TRP A 112 -21.57 -25.73 -15.07
C TRP A 112 -22.21 -26.69 -14.08
N ILE A 113 -21.97 -27.99 -14.26
CA ILE A 113 -22.35 -29.00 -13.26
C ILE A 113 -21.23 -29.08 -12.22
N TRP A 114 -21.39 -28.36 -11.11
CA TRP A 114 -20.38 -28.30 -10.05
C TRP A 114 -20.45 -29.52 -9.11
N ASN A 115 -21.65 -30.00 -8.81
CA ASN A 115 -21.82 -31.22 -8.02
C ASN A 115 -23.04 -32.01 -8.48
N GLU A 116 -22.79 -33.08 -9.23
CA GLU A 116 -23.83 -33.99 -9.72
C GLU A 116 -24.65 -34.65 -8.61
N THR A 117 -24.02 -34.95 -7.47
CA THR A 117 -24.65 -35.72 -6.38
C THR A 117 -25.77 -34.94 -5.71
N ILE A 118 -25.63 -33.62 -5.58
CA ILE A 118 -26.65 -32.73 -5.00
C ILE A 118 -27.31 -31.81 -6.05
N GLY A 119 -26.97 -31.97 -7.33
CA GLY A 119 -27.52 -31.18 -8.43
C GLY A 119 -27.10 -29.69 -8.41
N GLN A 120 -25.96 -29.36 -7.80
CA GLN A 120 -25.48 -27.99 -7.72
C GLN A 120 -24.93 -27.54 -9.07
N LYS A 121 -25.47 -26.44 -9.60
CA LYS A 121 -25.04 -25.84 -10.86
C LYS A 121 -24.54 -24.43 -10.65
N LYS A 122 -23.57 -23.97 -11.46
CA LYS A 122 -23.03 -22.61 -11.41
C LYS A 122 -23.20 -21.86 -12.72
N ASN A 123 -23.97 -20.78 -12.65
CA ASN A 123 -24.39 -20.01 -13.82
C ASN A 123 -23.23 -19.16 -14.36
N PHE A 124 -23.18 -19.05 -15.69
CA PHE A 124 -22.28 -18.15 -16.40
C PHE A 124 -22.98 -17.57 -17.65
N VAL A 125 -22.38 -16.51 -18.19
CA VAL A 125 -22.79 -15.85 -19.43
C VAL A 125 -21.59 -15.65 -20.34
N VAL A 126 -21.83 -15.42 -21.63
CA VAL A 126 -20.81 -14.91 -22.54
C VAL A 126 -20.83 -13.39 -22.43
N SER A 127 -19.80 -12.81 -21.80
CA SER A 127 -19.70 -11.35 -21.60
C SER A 127 -19.21 -10.67 -22.86
N GLU A 128 -18.18 -11.24 -23.50
CA GLU A 128 -17.59 -10.72 -24.73
C GLU A 128 -17.18 -11.84 -25.68
N LEU A 129 -17.12 -11.51 -26.97
CA LEU A 129 -16.78 -12.41 -28.05
C LEU A 129 -16.09 -11.62 -29.15
N ASP A 130 -14.89 -12.04 -29.55
CA ASP A 130 -14.25 -11.52 -30.75
C ASP A 130 -15.10 -11.86 -31.98
N SER A 131 -15.36 -10.89 -32.86
CA SER A 131 -16.13 -11.09 -34.08
C SER A 131 -15.49 -12.12 -35.02
N HIS A 132 -14.18 -12.35 -34.90
CA HIS A 132 -13.45 -13.39 -35.64
C HIS A 132 -13.34 -14.72 -34.88
N GLY A 133 -13.93 -14.82 -33.69
CA GLY A 133 -13.97 -16.03 -32.87
C GLY A 133 -12.64 -16.42 -32.23
N ASN A 134 -11.65 -15.52 -32.12
CA ASN A 134 -10.34 -15.88 -31.58
C ASN A 134 -10.35 -16.05 -30.05
N TRP A 135 -11.22 -15.32 -29.35
CA TRP A 135 -11.35 -15.39 -27.89
C TRP A 135 -12.81 -15.16 -27.46
N VAL A 136 -13.13 -15.63 -26.25
CA VAL A 136 -14.44 -15.50 -25.59
C VAL A 136 -14.16 -15.14 -24.13
N VAL A 137 -14.94 -14.21 -23.58
CA VAL A 137 -14.91 -13.88 -22.14
C VAL A 137 -16.19 -14.40 -21.50
N LEU A 138 -16.05 -15.21 -20.46
CA LEU A 138 -17.17 -15.73 -19.68
C LEU A 138 -17.33 -14.90 -18.40
N GLY A 139 -18.57 -14.49 -18.10
CA GLY A 139 -18.93 -13.80 -16.86
C GLY A 139 -19.67 -14.72 -15.90
N TYR A 140 -19.27 -14.73 -14.64
CA TYR A 140 -19.87 -15.56 -13.58
C TYR A 140 -19.58 -14.98 -12.20
N ASP A 141 -20.42 -15.29 -11.21
CA ASP A 141 -20.19 -14.94 -9.80
C ASP A 141 -19.86 -16.20 -9.00
N MET A 142 -18.61 -16.30 -8.53
CA MET A 142 -18.17 -17.42 -7.68
C MET A 142 -18.43 -17.19 -6.19
N GLY A 143 -18.61 -15.93 -5.79
CA GLY A 143 -18.96 -15.53 -4.43
C GLY A 143 -20.43 -15.11 -4.35
N ASP A 144 -20.79 -14.43 -3.26
CA ASP A 144 -22.14 -13.93 -2.99
C ASP A 144 -22.20 -12.41 -2.77
N HIS A 145 -21.07 -11.78 -2.48
CA HIS A 145 -20.90 -10.35 -2.23
C HIS A 145 -21.34 -9.48 -3.43
N GLY A 146 -20.83 -9.74 -4.64
CA GLY A 146 -21.17 -8.94 -5.83
C GLY A 146 -22.65 -8.98 -6.17
N THR A 147 -23.29 -10.14 -6.04
CA THR A 147 -24.75 -10.28 -6.21
C THR A 147 -25.54 -9.52 -5.13
N HIS A 148 -25.07 -9.48 -3.89
CA HIS A 148 -25.71 -8.71 -2.81
C HIS A 148 -25.63 -7.20 -3.06
N VAL A 149 -24.46 -6.72 -3.45
CA VAL A 149 -24.22 -5.31 -3.84
C VAL A 149 -25.13 -4.91 -5.01
N ALA A 150 -25.15 -5.69 -6.09
CA ALA A 150 -26.01 -5.45 -7.26
C ALA A 150 -27.50 -5.42 -6.91
N GLY A 151 -27.95 -6.30 -6.01
CA GLY A 151 -29.34 -6.30 -5.54
C GLY A 151 -29.72 -5.05 -4.75
N THR A 152 -28.79 -4.53 -3.94
CA THR A 152 -29.01 -3.31 -3.16
C THR A 152 -29.23 -2.11 -4.08
N ILE A 153 -28.54 -2.08 -5.24
CA ILE A 153 -28.74 -1.06 -6.27
C ILE A 153 -30.10 -1.25 -6.96
N ALA A 154 -30.36 -2.41 -7.59
CA ALA A 154 -31.41 -2.53 -8.60
C ALA A 154 -32.28 -3.80 -8.52
N ALA A 155 -32.32 -4.52 -7.39
CA ALA A 155 -33.24 -5.65 -7.27
C ALA A 155 -34.69 -5.22 -7.57
N ASN A 156 -35.42 -6.07 -8.29
CA ASN A 156 -36.82 -5.83 -8.65
C ASN A 156 -37.66 -7.10 -8.46
N GLY A 157 -37.43 -7.77 -7.33
CA GLY A 157 -38.09 -9.02 -6.95
C GLY A 157 -38.98 -8.83 -5.73
N PHE A 158 -38.95 -9.80 -4.81
CA PHE A 158 -39.60 -9.66 -3.50
C PHE A 158 -39.03 -8.47 -2.72
N ILE A 159 -37.69 -8.35 -2.70
CA ILE A 159 -37.01 -7.13 -2.28
C ILE A 159 -36.79 -6.21 -3.48
N LYS A 160 -36.73 -4.92 -3.21
CA LYS A 160 -36.40 -3.89 -4.18
C LYS A 160 -35.09 -3.22 -3.76
N GLY A 161 -34.20 -3.03 -4.72
CA GLY A 161 -33.04 -2.15 -4.56
C GLY A 161 -33.49 -0.69 -4.53
N VAL A 162 -32.54 0.22 -4.32
CA VAL A 162 -32.80 1.66 -4.31
C VAL A 162 -33.37 2.13 -5.65
N ALA A 163 -32.80 1.68 -6.77
CA ALA A 163 -33.20 2.00 -8.14
C ALA A 163 -33.61 0.75 -8.95
N PRO A 164 -34.81 0.15 -8.72
CA PRO A 164 -35.24 -1.09 -9.40
C PRO A 164 -35.43 -0.98 -10.92
N GLY A 165 -35.45 0.24 -11.45
CA GLY A 165 -35.54 0.53 -12.89
C GLY A 165 -34.18 0.74 -13.56
N ALA A 166 -33.09 0.78 -12.80
CA ALA A 166 -31.74 0.94 -13.35
C ALA A 166 -31.28 -0.34 -14.07
N GLN A 167 -30.51 -0.16 -15.13
CA GLN A 167 -29.76 -1.25 -15.75
C GLN A 167 -28.41 -1.38 -15.05
N LEU A 168 -27.89 -2.61 -14.96
CA LEU A 168 -26.60 -2.89 -14.32
C LEU A 168 -25.56 -3.27 -15.38
N MET A 169 -24.42 -2.58 -15.37
CA MET A 169 -23.18 -3.03 -15.98
C MET A 169 -22.35 -3.71 -14.90
N VAL A 170 -22.21 -5.04 -14.96
CA VAL A 170 -21.49 -5.82 -13.95
C VAL A 170 -20.08 -6.10 -14.45
N ILE A 171 -19.09 -5.51 -13.77
CA ILE A 171 -17.67 -5.70 -14.07
C ILE A 171 -17.04 -6.48 -12.92
N LYS A 172 -16.45 -7.64 -13.21
CA LYS A 172 -15.79 -8.48 -12.23
C LYS A 172 -14.27 -8.24 -12.29
N VAL A 173 -13.69 -7.85 -11.16
CA VAL A 173 -12.24 -7.55 -11.04
C VAL A 173 -11.45 -8.58 -10.22
N GLY A 174 -12.12 -9.38 -9.39
CA GLY A 174 -11.45 -10.45 -8.63
C GLY A 174 -11.02 -11.61 -9.52
N THR A 175 -9.73 -11.94 -9.49
CA THR A 175 -9.05 -12.84 -10.44
C THR A 175 -8.96 -14.30 -9.98
N ASP A 176 -9.22 -14.61 -8.71
CA ASP A 176 -9.17 -15.98 -8.18
C ASP A 176 -10.30 -16.28 -7.17
N PHE A 177 -10.36 -17.52 -6.66
CA PHE A 177 -11.30 -17.93 -5.61
C PHE A 177 -11.09 -17.21 -4.26
N LYS A 178 -9.88 -16.72 -3.98
CA LYS A 178 -9.57 -16.00 -2.74
C LYS A 178 -9.95 -14.51 -2.80
N GLY A 179 -10.36 -14.02 -3.97
CA GLY A 179 -10.71 -12.63 -4.18
C GLY A 179 -9.50 -11.72 -4.34
N TYR A 180 -8.37 -12.23 -4.82
CA TYR A 180 -7.23 -11.38 -5.19
C TYR A 180 -7.64 -10.44 -6.33
N ILE A 181 -7.29 -9.15 -6.21
CA ILE A 181 -7.62 -8.11 -7.17
C ILE A 181 -6.33 -7.32 -7.45
N PRO A 182 -5.71 -7.40 -8.63
CA PRO A 182 -4.58 -6.55 -8.97
C PRO A 182 -5.04 -5.11 -9.27
N THR A 183 -4.19 -4.12 -8.97
CA THR A 183 -4.48 -2.69 -9.20
C THR A 183 -4.82 -2.40 -10.67
N GLU A 184 -4.16 -3.08 -11.62
CA GLU A 184 -4.43 -2.92 -13.04
C GLU A 184 -5.85 -3.35 -13.42
N ALA A 185 -6.42 -4.35 -12.75
CA ALA A 185 -7.80 -4.79 -13.01
C ALA A 185 -8.83 -3.78 -12.50
N ILE A 186 -8.51 -3.05 -11.42
CA ILE A 186 -9.34 -1.94 -10.91
C ILE A 186 -9.31 -0.78 -11.93
N ILE A 187 -8.12 -0.41 -12.39
CA ILE A 187 -7.92 0.65 -13.39
C ILE A 187 -8.67 0.31 -14.70
N ASP A 188 -8.50 -0.91 -15.23
CA ASP A 188 -9.21 -1.35 -16.44
C ASP A 188 -10.73 -1.30 -16.26
N ALA A 189 -11.24 -1.59 -15.06
CA ALA A 189 -12.67 -1.51 -14.77
C ALA A 189 -13.20 -0.08 -14.77
N PHE A 190 -12.44 0.89 -14.24
CA PHE A 190 -12.81 2.32 -14.32
C PHE A 190 -12.93 2.77 -15.78
N LEU A 191 -11.92 2.44 -16.58
CA LEU A 191 -11.85 2.80 -18.00
C LEU A 191 -13.00 2.15 -18.78
N TYR A 192 -13.27 0.86 -18.54
CA TYR A 192 -14.36 0.15 -19.21
C TYR A 192 -15.73 0.70 -18.84
N ALA A 193 -15.97 1.00 -17.56
CA ALA A 193 -17.22 1.62 -17.14
C ALA A 193 -17.40 3.02 -17.76
N ALA A 194 -16.30 3.75 -17.92
CA ALA A 194 -16.31 5.15 -18.31
C ALA A 194 -16.27 5.43 -19.82
N PHE A 195 -15.71 4.50 -20.60
CA PHE A 195 -15.68 4.56 -22.06
C PHE A 195 -16.61 3.56 -22.74
N GLY A 196 -17.23 2.69 -21.94
CA GLY A 196 -18.14 1.70 -22.46
C GLY A 196 -17.42 0.61 -23.26
N PRO A 197 -18.17 -0.44 -23.65
CA PRO A 197 -17.63 -1.55 -24.41
C PRO A 197 -17.10 -1.24 -25.82
N ASP A 198 -17.34 -0.06 -26.38
CA ASP A 198 -16.78 0.39 -27.66
C ASP A 198 -15.47 1.21 -27.50
N ASP A 199 -15.05 1.45 -26.26
CA ASP A 199 -13.93 2.28 -25.83
C ASP A 199 -14.03 3.77 -26.24
N GLU A 200 -15.21 4.24 -26.63
CA GLU A 200 -15.49 5.62 -27.05
C GLU A 200 -16.38 6.33 -26.03
N PRO A 201 -15.92 7.40 -25.35
CA PRO A 201 -16.75 8.13 -24.40
C PRO A 201 -17.90 8.88 -25.08
N ASN A 202 -19.02 8.97 -24.36
CA ASN A 202 -20.26 9.65 -24.71
C ASN A 202 -21.05 9.05 -25.90
N THR A 203 -20.91 7.76 -26.19
CA THR A 203 -21.70 7.03 -27.20
C THR A 203 -23.03 6.50 -26.64
N GLY A 204 -23.19 6.47 -25.32
CA GLY A 204 -24.40 6.07 -24.61
C GLY A 204 -24.45 4.59 -24.22
N ASP A 205 -23.33 3.87 -24.34
CA ASP A 205 -23.17 2.50 -23.82
C ASP A 205 -22.32 2.43 -22.53
N GLU A 206 -21.90 3.58 -22.00
CA GLU A 206 -21.15 3.75 -20.75
C GLU A 206 -22.05 3.68 -19.51
N ALA A 207 -21.42 3.53 -18.35
CA ALA A 207 -22.10 3.64 -17.08
C ALA A 207 -22.47 5.10 -16.77
N ASP A 208 -23.71 5.34 -16.32
CA ASP A 208 -24.12 6.67 -15.86
C ASP A 208 -23.52 7.05 -14.50
N ALA A 209 -23.26 6.03 -13.67
CA ALA A 209 -22.64 6.09 -12.36
C ALA A 209 -21.99 4.74 -12.05
N VAL A 210 -20.93 4.73 -11.26
CA VAL A 210 -20.22 3.51 -10.83
C VAL A 210 -20.41 3.31 -9.33
N SER A 211 -20.73 2.09 -8.92
CA SER A 211 -20.75 1.68 -7.52
C SER A 211 -19.70 0.59 -7.30
N MET A 212 -18.77 0.85 -6.39
CA MET A 212 -17.67 -0.06 -6.09
C MET A 212 -17.63 -0.37 -4.59
N SER A 213 -17.47 -1.65 -4.28
CA SER A 213 -17.45 -2.15 -2.90
C SER A 213 -16.17 -2.94 -2.65
N ILE A 214 -15.07 -2.31 -3.02
CA ILE A 214 -13.70 -2.84 -3.04
C ILE A 214 -12.80 -1.69 -2.57
N GLY A 215 -11.79 -2.02 -1.79
CA GLY A 215 -10.73 -1.12 -1.35
C GLY A 215 -9.69 -1.90 -0.56
N TRP A 216 -8.52 -1.32 -0.38
CA TRP A 216 -7.46 -1.89 0.44
C TRP A 216 -7.47 -1.31 1.85
N THR A 217 -6.79 -1.98 2.78
CA THR A 217 -6.59 -1.40 4.13
C THR A 217 -5.85 -0.07 4.00
N PRO A 218 -6.20 0.94 4.82
CA PRO A 218 -5.50 2.21 4.84
C PRO A 218 -4.01 1.96 5.04
N ILE A 219 -3.18 2.39 4.08
CA ILE A 219 -1.74 2.44 4.28
C ILE A 219 -1.50 3.71 5.09
N PHE A 220 -1.53 3.60 6.42
CA PHE A 220 -1.01 4.66 7.30
C PHE A 220 0.46 4.78 6.99
N GLN A 221 0.83 5.70 6.10
CA GLN A 221 2.18 6.15 5.76
C GLN A 221 2.27 6.52 4.29
N GLY A 222 2.71 7.75 4.08
CA GLY A 222 3.30 8.27 2.86
C GLY A 222 4.52 7.48 2.37
N TRP A 223 4.35 6.22 2.01
CA TRP A 223 5.36 5.40 1.36
C TRP A 223 5.03 5.13 -0.10
N ALA A 224 4.07 5.87 -0.66
CA ALA A 224 3.57 5.62 -1.99
C ALA A 224 3.12 6.90 -2.71
N PRO A 225 3.92 7.37 -3.68
CA PRO A 225 3.44 7.81 -4.98
C PRO A 225 2.75 6.67 -5.77
N LEU A 226 2.25 5.60 -5.10
CA LEU A 226 1.90 4.29 -5.67
C LEU A 226 0.40 3.96 -5.59
N GLU A 227 -0.47 4.89 -5.21
CA GLU A 227 -1.92 4.69 -5.39
C GLU A 227 -2.33 5.15 -6.79
N ASP A 228 -1.76 4.46 -7.79
CA ASP A 228 -2.04 4.68 -9.20
C ASP A 228 -3.55 4.63 -9.49
N ASP A 229 -4.31 3.82 -8.74
CA ASP A 229 -5.75 3.70 -8.84
C ASP A 229 -6.52 4.93 -8.37
N ALA A 230 -6.16 5.57 -7.25
CA ALA A 230 -6.79 6.80 -6.80
C ALA A 230 -6.56 7.97 -7.78
N ASN A 231 -5.31 8.14 -8.24
CA ASN A 231 -4.96 9.16 -9.24
C ASN A 231 -5.64 8.92 -10.60
N VAL A 232 -5.68 7.66 -11.05
CA VAL A 232 -6.36 7.31 -12.30
C VAL A 232 -7.87 7.48 -12.15
N LEU A 233 -8.45 7.17 -10.99
CA LEU A 233 -9.86 7.42 -10.73
C LEU A 233 -10.19 8.91 -10.87
N ASP A 234 -9.40 9.78 -10.24
CA ASP A 234 -9.61 11.22 -10.31
C ASP A 234 -9.58 11.71 -11.77
N TYR A 235 -8.57 11.27 -12.53
CA TYR A 235 -8.46 11.59 -13.96
C TYR A 235 -9.63 11.05 -14.81
N VAL A 236 -10.08 9.82 -14.56
CA VAL A 236 -11.19 9.20 -15.31
C VAL A 236 -12.51 9.88 -14.98
N ALA A 237 -12.76 10.20 -13.71
CA ALA A 237 -13.96 10.89 -13.27
C ALA A 237 -14.07 12.29 -13.91
N GLU A 238 -12.98 13.04 -13.94
CA GLU A 238 -12.90 14.34 -14.61
C GLU A 238 -13.14 14.23 -16.12
N LEU A 239 -12.46 13.28 -16.78
CA LEU A 239 -12.53 13.12 -18.23
C LEU A 239 -13.92 12.71 -18.74
N THR A 240 -14.65 11.93 -17.94
CA THR A 240 -15.90 11.29 -18.39
C THR A 240 -17.16 11.84 -17.71
N GLY A 241 -17.02 12.59 -16.63
CA GLY A 241 -18.15 13.11 -15.86
C GLY A 241 -19.00 12.00 -15.24
N ILE A 242 -18.36 10.89 -14.84
CA ILE A 242 -19.03 9.75 -14.20
C ILE A 242 -18.74 9.78 -12.69
N PRO A 243 -19.78 9.81 -11.83
CA PRO A 243 -19.60 9.76 -10.39
C PRO A 243 -19.31 8.32 -9.90
N PHE A 244 -18.38 8.20 -8.96
CA PHE A 244 -17.97 6.93 -8.35
C PHE A 244 -18.41 6.88 -6.89
N SER A 245 -19.32 5.97 -6.55
CA SER A 245 -19.73 5.65 -5.18
C SER A 245 -18.91 4.48 -4.64
N ILE A 246 -18.05 4.73 -3.67
CA ILE A 246 -17.05 3.76 -3.20
C ILE A 246 -17.22 3.51 -1.69
N SER A 247 -17.13 2.25 -1.27
CA SER A 247 -17.15 1.91 0.16
C SER A 247 -15.94 2.49 0.90
N ALA A 248 -16.16 3.19 2.02
CA ALA A 248 -15.10 3.86 2.76
C ALA A 248 -14.05 2.93 3.41
N GLY A 249 -14.37 1.65 3.57
CA GLY A 249 -13.55 0.67 4.30
C GLY A 249 -14.28 0.10 5.54
N ASN A 250 -13.79 -1.02 6.06
CA ASN A 250 -14.34 -1.69 7.26
C ASN A 250 -13.30 -1.75 8.41
N GLU A 251 -12.38 -0.80 8.42
CA GLU A 251 -11.22 -0.74 9.32
C GLU A 251 -11.40 0.26 10.48
N GLY A 252 -12.59 0.84 10.61
CA GLY A 252 -12.96 1.62 11.80
C GLY A 252 -12.96 0.77 13.08
N PRO A 253 -13.10 1.36 14.28
CA PRO A 253 -13.57 2.73 14.57
C PRO A 253 -12.52 3.85 14.61
N GLU A 254 -11.24 3.59 14.33
CA GLU A 254 -10.21 4.63 14.41
C GLU A 254 -10.45 5.74 13.38
N ILE A 255 -10.07 6.99 13.71
CA ILE A 255 -9.92 8.05 12.71
C ILE A 255 -8.79 7.69 11.73
N ASN A 256 -8.85 8.25 10.52
CA ASN A 256 -7.88 8.01 9.47
C ASN A 256 -7.77 6.54 9.01
N SER A 257 -8.92 5.91 8.83
CA SER A 257 -9.03 4.50 8.42
C SER A 257 -9.60 4.30 7.01
N ILE A 258 -9.66 5.35 6.20
CA ILE A 258 -10.18 5.33 4.83
C ILE A 258 -9.16 4.68 3.91
N GLY A 259 -9.58 3.69 3.13
CA GLY A 259 -8.72 2.95 2.21
C GLY A 259 -8.85 3.40 0.75
N SER A 260 -7.78 3.24 -0.02
CA SER A 260 -7.80 3.45 -1.47
C SER A 260 -8.67 2.41 -2.18
N PRO A 261 -9.42 2.81 -3.23
CA PRO A 261 -9.42 4.13 -3.88
C PRO A 261 -10.55 5.08 -3.39
N ALA A 262 -11.09 4.86 -2.18
CA ALA A 262 -12.18 5.70 -1.65
C ALA A 262 -11.68 7.08 -1.16
N ASP A 263 -10.40 7.19 -0.87
CA ASP A 263 -9.68 8.40 -0.50
C ASP A 263 -9.43 9.37 -1.67
N ALA A 264 -9.55 8.92 -2.92
CA ALA A 264 -9.49 9.74 -4.13
C ALA A 264 -10.45 10.95 -4.06
N PHE A 265 -10.06 12.08 -4.64
CA PHE A 265 -10.80 13.34 -4.50
C PHE A 265 -12.20 13.27 -5.13
N ASN A 266 -12.30 12.71 -6.34
CA ASN A 266 -13.53 12.57 -7.10
C ASN A 266 -14.36 11.34 -6.69
N ALA A 267 -13.85 10.51 -5.79
CA ALA A 267 -14.64 9.45 -5.17
C ALA A 267 -15.69 10.03 -4.20
N ILE A 268 -16.87 9.43 -4.20
CA ILE A 268 -17.89 9.61 -3.15
C ILE A 268 -17.73 8.43 -2.21
N ALA A 269 -16.94 8.60 -1.15
CA ALA A 269 -16.74 7.59 -0.14
C ALA A 269 -17.96 7.47 0.77
N VAL A 270 -18.39 6.23 0.99
CA VAL A 270 -19.64 5.92 1.69
C VAL A 270 -19.34 5.09 2.92
N GLY A 271 -19.53 5.71 4.09
CA GLY A 271 -19.51 5.02 5.38
C GLY A 271 -20.82 4.29 5.67
N ALA A 272 -20.83 3.45 6.70
CA ALA A 272 -21.97 2.62 7.06
C ALA A 272 -22.64 3.11 8.34
N TYR A 273 -23.98 3.16 8.34
CA TYR A 273 -24.76 3.43 9.54
C TYR A 273 -25.95 2.47 9.69
N ILE A 274 -26.58 2.50 10.87
CA ILE A 274 -27.81 1.80 11.20
C ILE A 274 -28.92 2.82 11.44
N GLU A 275 -30.03 2.63 10.73
CA GLU A 275 -31.27 3.39 10.91
C GLU A 275 -32.11 2.83 12.07
N LYS A 276 -32.45 3.68 13.04
CA LYS A 276 -33.29 3.33 14.19
C LYS A 276 -34.67 2.83 13.74
N GLU A 277 -35.34 3.56 12.83
CA GLU A 277 -36.71 3.22 12.41
C GLU A 277 -36.77 1.85 11.73
N ARG A 278 -35.79 1.55 10.89
CA ARG A 278 -35.65 0.24 10.24
C ARG A 278 -35.44 -0.86 11.25
N MET A 279 -34.56 -0.66 12.24
CA MET A 279 -34.33 -1.66 13.29
C MET A 279 -35.57 -1.90 14.17
N ASP A 280 -36.29 -0.83 14.53
CA ASP A 280 -37.58 -0.94 15.24
C ASP A 280 -38.63 -1.71 14.41
N TRP A 281 -38.64 -1.49 13.09
CA TRP A 281 -39.53 -2.23 12.18
C TRP A 281 -39.17 -3.71 12.12
N LEU A 282 -37.88 -4.05 11.97
CA LEU A 282 -37.39 -5.41 11.92
C LEU A 282 -37.76 -6.16 13.20
N ASP A 283 -37.52 -5.56 14.37
CA ASP A 283 -37.90 -6.07 15.70
C ASP A 283 -39.40 -6.42 15.79
N GLN A 284 -40.25 -5.51 15.29
CA GLN A 284 -41.70 -5.67 15.36
C GLN A 284 -42.27 -6.69 14.35
N HIS A 285 -41.69 -6.82 13.16
CA HIS A 285 -42.34 -7.49 12.02
C HIS A 285 -41.69 -8.78 11.56
N MET A 286 -40.35 -8.89 11.56
CA MET A 286 -39.69 -10.08 11.02
C MET A 286 -39.41 -11.13 12.09
N PHE A 287 -38.97 -10.71 13.27
CA PHE A 287 -38.59 -11.66 14.33
C PHE A 287 -39.82 -12.30 15.00
N ASN A 288 -41.01 -11.70 14.85
CA ASN A 288 -42.26 -12.15 15.45
C ASN A 288 -43.26 -12.77 14.44
N THR A 289 -42.90 -12.95 13.16
CA THR A 289 -43.80 -13.57 12.16
C THR A 289 -43.49 -15.07 11.94
N PRO A 290 -44.46 -15.98 12.20
CA PRO A 290 -44.26 -17.43 12.01
C PRO A 290 -43.96 -17.88 10.58
N GLU A 291 -44.24 -17.03 9.57
CA GLU A 291 -43.97 -17.31 8.15
C GLU A 291 -42.51 -17.04 7.74
N TYR A 292 -41.75 -16.32 8.57
CA TYR A 292 -40.33 -15.97 8.35
C TYR A 292 -39.44 -16.29 9.57
N GLY A 293 -40.03 -16.77 10.67
CA GLY A 293 -39.40 -16.93 11.98
C GLY A 293 -38.65 -18.26 12.19
N GLU A 294 -37.64 -18.18 13.06
CA GLU A 294 -36.70 -19.22 13.53
C GLU A 294 -35.82 -19.89 12.46
N GLU A 295 -36.34 -20.32 11.31
CA GLU A 295 -35.53 -21.01 10.31
C GLU A 295 -34.59 -20.06 9.54
N PHE A 296 -35.05 -18.86 9.13
CA PHE A 296 -34.25 -17.95 8.28
C PHE A 296 -32.99 -17.37 8.95
N PHE A 297 -33.05 -17.07 10.25
CA PHE A 297 -31.88 -16.63 11.01
C PHE A 297 -30.96 -17.80 11.38
N SER A 298 -31.49 -19.04 11.46
CA SER A 298 -30.68 -20.22 11.73
C SER A 298 -29.76 -20.62 10.57
N VAL A 299 -30.10 -20.25 9.32
CA VAL A 299 -29.30 -20.61 8.14
C VAL A 299 -28.06 -19.71 8.02
N ALA A 300 -28.16 -18.41 8.35
CA ALA A 300 -27.01 -17.50 8.37
C ALA A 300 -26.02 -17.79 9.53
N CYS A 301 -26.50 -18.47 10.57
CA CYS A 301 -25.71 -18.96 11.69
C CYS A 301 -25.77 -20.49 11.73
N ALA A 302 -25.20 -21.16 10.71
CA ALA A 302 -25.10 -22.62 10.65
C ALA A 302 -24.25 -23.17 11.83
N GLY A 303 -24.86 -23.25 13.01
CA GLY A 303 -24.23 -23.63 14.27
C GLY A 303 -24.92 -23.08 15.53
N CYS A 304 -25.71 -22.00 15.44
CA CYS A 304 -26.29 -21.36 16.62
C CYS A 304 -27.73 -21.85 16.87
N ASN A 305 -27.86 -22.87 17.71
CA ASN A 305 -29.14 -23.24 18.31
C ASN A 305 -29.44 -22.25 19.45
N VAL A 306 -29.91 -21.05 19.11
CA VAL A 306 -30.25 -20.02 20.11
C VAL A 306 -31.63 -20.35 20.69
N THR A 307 -31.66 -20.83 21.93
CA THR A 307 -32.91 -20.97 22.70
C THR A 307 -33.01 -19.81 23.68
N GLY A 308 -33.71 -18.77 23.28
CA GLY A 308 -33.89 -17.51 24.02
C GLY A 308 -34.16 -16.38 23.03
N ASP A 309 -35.13 -15.52 23.34
CA ASP A 309 -35.54 -14.38 22.51
C ASP A 309 -34.31 -13.46 22.26
N PRO A 310 -33.70 -13.47 21.06
CA PRO A 310 -32.45 -12.76 20.82
C PRO A 310 -32.64 -11.23 20.71
N VAL A 311 -33.89 -10.75 20.67
CA VAL A 311 -34.19 -9.44 20.05
C VAL A 311 -35.04 -8.51 20.92
N SER A 312 -35.43 -8.90 22.13
CA SER A 312 -35.98 -7.90 23.06
C SER A 312 -34.88 -6.92 23.48
N GLY A 313 -34.71 -5.80 22.75
CA GLY A 313 -34.00 -4.63 23.27
C GLY A 313 -32.80 -4.07 22.51
N PHE A 314 -32.79 -4.03 21.15
CA PHE A 314 -31.90 -3.07 20.46
C PHE A 314 -32.04 -1.68 21.11
N GLY A 315 -33.29 -1.26 21.34
CA GLY A 315 -33.62 -0.06 22.13
C GLY A 315 -32.83 1.16 21.69
N MET A 316 -32.53 1.24 20.38
CA MET A 316 -31.82 2.36 19.77
C MET A 316 -32.61 3.63 20.08
N THR A 317 -31.91 4.67 20.51
CA THR A 317 -32.52 5.99 20.76
C THR A 317 -32.38 6.91 19.56
N THR A 318 -31.41 6.64 18.69
CA THR A 318 -31.06 7.42 17.50
C THR A 318 -30.32 6.54 16.48
N ASP A 319 -30.13 7.05 15.27
CA ASP A 319 -29.28 6.47 14.24
C ASP A 319 -27.81 6.48 14.69
N ALA A 320 -27.01 5.53 14.19
CA ALA A 320 -25.62 5.39 14.61
C ALA A 320 -24.71 4.90 13.49
N VAL A 321 -23.53 5.52 13.35
CA VAL A 321 -22.45 5.01 12.50
C VAL A 321 -21.90 3.74 13.12
N VAL A 322 -21.77 2.67 12.33
CA VAL A 322 -21.30 1.38 12.85
C VAL A 322 -19.82 1.41 13.17
N GLY A 323 -19.43 0.65 14.20
CA GLY A 323 -18.06 0.69 14.71
C GLY A 323 -17.02 0.27 13.67
N PHE A 324 -17.32 -0.67 12.78
CA PHE A 324 -16.38 -1.08 11.71
C PHE A 324 -16.26 -0.06 10.58
N SER A 325 -17.19 0.88 10.42
CA SER A 325 -17.13 1.84 9.30
C SER A 325 -15.87 2.67 9.44
N SER A 326 -15.03 2.65 8.40
CA SER A 326 -13.86 3.52 8.33
C SER A 326 -14.25 4.99 8.42
N ARG A 327 -13.33 5.79 8.96
CA ARG A 327 -13.55 7.18 9.40
C ARG A 327 -12.38 8.03 8.99
N GLY A 328 -12.64 9.26 8.57
CA GLY A 328 -11.59 10.20 8.21
C GLY A 328 -11.11 11.04 9.40
N PRO A 329 -10.49 12.19 9.12
CA PRO A 329 -10.06 12.62 7.79
C PRO A 329 -9.01 11.65 7.21
N THR A 330 -8.71 11.76 5.92
CA THR A 330 -7.54 11.08 5.33
C THR A 330 -6.23 11.66 5.88
N ASP A 331 -5.10 10.99 5.61
CA ASP A 331 -3.75 11.48 5.90
C ASP A 331 -3.49 12.90 5.33
N THR A 332 -4.10 13.21 4.18
CA THR A 332 -4.00 14.52 3.49
C THR A 332 -4.97 15.56 4.03
N GLY A 333 -5.81 15.20 5.00
CA GLY A 333 -6.79 16.05 5.64
C GLY A 333 -8.13 16.16 4.90
N LEU A 334 -8.32 15.45 3.78
CA LEU A 334 -9.61 15.41 3.09
C LEU A 334 -10.69 14.82 4.01
N LEU A 335 -11.88 15.42 3.95
CA LEU A 335 -13.03 14.91 4.68
C LEU A 335 -13.57 13.69 3.94
N LYS A 336 -13.39 12.53 4.57
CA LYS A 336 -13.92 11.23 4.16
C LYS A 336 -14.50 10.52 5.40
N PRO A 337 -15.48 9.61 5.26
CA PRO A 337 -16.34 9.50 4.08
C PRO A 337 -17.10 10.80 3.81
N GLU A 338 -17.55 11.05 2.58
CA GLU A 338 -18.42 12.19 2.29
C GLU A 338 -19.79 12.02 2.94
N ILE A 339 -20.36 10.82 2.93
CA ILE A 339 -21.68 10.54 3.50
C ILE A 339 -21.73 9.13 4.09
N VAL A 340 -22.76 8.86 4.88
CA VAL A 340 -23.08 7.51 5.35
C VAL A 340 -24.37 6.99 4.75
N ALA A 341 -24.42 5.68 4.49
CA ALA A 341 -25.62 5.00 4.01
C ALA A 341 -25.86 3.70 4.81
N PRO A 342 -27.06 3.10 4.74
CA PRO A 342 -27.37 1.91 5.51
C PRO A 342 -26.43 0.76 5.13
N GLY A 343 -25.61 0.30 6.08
CA GLY A 343 -24.54 -0.66 5.80
C GLY A 343 -24.53 -1.89 6.69
N ASP A 344 -25.33 -1.94 7.74
CA ASP A 344 -25.44 -3.12 8.61
C ASP A 344 -26.83 -3.76 8.49
N ALA A 345 -26.88 -5.08 8.69
CA ALA A 345 -28.08 -5.90 8.55
C ALA A 345 -28.88 -5.61 7.25
N ILE A 346 -28.20 -5.55 6.10
CA ILE A 346 -28.82 -5.29 4.79
C ILE A 346 -29.29 -6.59 4.15
N MET A 347 -30.60 -6.72 3.94
CA MET A 347 -31.17 -7.81 3.16
C MET A 347 -31.03 -7.55 1.66
N SER A 348 -30.31 -8.40 0.94
CA SER A 348 -30.21 -8.31 -0.53
C SER A 348 -30.18 -9.68 -1.21
N THR A 349 -30.07 -9.71 -2.54
CA THR A 349 -29.99 -10.92 -3.36
C THR A 349 -28.75 -11.74 -3.04
N MET A 350 -28.87 -13.06 -3.17
CA MET A 350 -27.73 -13.97 -3.16
C MET A 350 -27.80 -14.92 -4.37
N PRO A 351 -26.65 -15.48 -4.82
CA PRO A 351 -26.66 -16.44 -5.91
C PRO A 351 -27.42 -17.72 -5.53
N LEU A 352 -28.24 -18.23 -6.45
CA LEU A 352 -29.00 -19.49 -6.26
C LEU A 352 -28.09 -20.68 -5.91
N THR A 353 -26.84 -20.64 -6.37
CA THR A 353 -25.84 -21.70 -6.17
C THR A 353 -25.45 -21.91 -4.69
N MET A 354 -25.66 -20.89 -3.85
CA MET A 354 -25.35 -20.91 -2.42
C MET A 354 -26.46 -21.53 -1.56
N LEU A 355 -27.66 -21.74 -2.12
CA LEU A 355 -28.79 -22.38 -1.41
C LEU A 355 -28.45 -23.82 -0.94
N GLY A 356 -27.59 -24.54 -1.67
CA GLY A 356 -27.18 -25.91 -1.34
C GLY A 356 -26.08 -26.03 -0.28
N SER A 357 -25.24 -24.98 -0.11
CA SER A 357 -24.04 -25.03 0.75
C SER A 357 -24.33 -24.78 2.24
N TYR A 358 -25.48 -24.19 2.59
CA TYR A 358 -25.81 -23.77 3.95
C TYR A 358 -26.69 -24.77 4.75
N ASN A 359 -26.84 -26.02 4.29
CA ASN A 359 -27.57 -27.07 5.03
C ASN A 359 -26.63 -28.21 5.49
N PRO A 360 -25.78 -28.01 6.52
CA PRO A 360 -24.84 -29.03 6.99
C PRO A 360 -25.49 -30.14 7.85
N GLN A 361 -26.81 -30.09 8.12
CA GLN A 361 -27.46 -30.98 9.10
C GLN A 361 -28.44 -32.00 8.50
N GLY A 362 -28.45 -32.22 7.18
CA GLY A 362 -29.19 -33.35 6.59
C GLY A 362 -30.72 -33.21 6.67
N TYR A 363 -31.24 -31.98 6.78
CA TYR A 363 -32.64 -31.70 6.50
C TYR A 363 -32.85 -31.71 4.97
N HIS A 364 -32.82 -32.89 4.37
CA HIS A 364 -32.95 -33.13 2.92
C HIS A 364 -34.33 -32.79 2.31
N ASN A 365 -35.24 -32.15 3.07
CA ASN A 365 -36.65 -32.06 2.70
C ASN A 365 -37.26 -30.63 2.71
N ALA A 366 -36.47 -29.59 2.98
CA ALA A 366 -36.90 -28.21 2.80
C ALA A 366 -36.06 -27.59 1.67
N GLU A 367 -36.68 -27.40 0.49
CA GLU A 367 -36.14 -26.56 -0.57
C GLU A 367 -35.93 -25.15 0.01
N PRO A 368 -34.70 -24.61 0.06
CA PRO A 368 -34.51 -23.21 0.42
C PRO A 368 -35.15 -22.36 -0.68
N THR A 369 -36.36 -21.84 -0.44
CA THR A 369 -37.19 -21.23 -1.48
C THR A 369 -36.84 -19.76 -1.80
N ILE A 370 -35.85 -19.17 -1.13
CA ILE A 370 -35.62 -17.72 -1.18
C ILE A 370 -34.13 -17.38 -1.32
N ALA A 371 -33.78 -16.69 -2.42
CA ALA A 371 -32.43 -16.28 -2.79
C ALA A 371 -32.05 -14.89 -2.24
N TYR A 372 -32.22 -14.69 -0.93
CA TYR A 372 -31.87 -13.44 -0.25
C TYR A 372 -31.08 -13.72 1.05
N GLN A 373 -30.17 -12.82 1.41
CA GLN A 373 -29.40 -12.90 2.65
C GLN A 373 -29.11 -11.53 3.27
N TYR A 374 -28.78 -11.54 4.56
CA TYR A 374 -28.29 -10.37 5.28
C TYR A 374 -26.77 -10.27 5.20
N MET A 375 -26.24 -9.09 4.89
CA MET A 375 -24.82 -8.77 4.98
C MET A 375 -24.62 -7.42 5.69
N GLN A 376 -23.39 -7.19 6.15
CA GLN A 376 -22.97 -5.96 6.79
C GLN A 376 -21.61 -5.52 6.21
N GLY A 377 -21.41 -4.21 6.08
CA GLY A 377 -20.19 -3.60 5.57
C GLY A 377 -20.46 -2.24 4.94
N THR A 378 -19.44 -1.40 4.83
CA THR A 378 -19.48 -0.23 3.91
C THR A 378 -19.68 -0.67 2.46
N SER A 379 -19.33 -1.93 2.14
CA SER A 379 -19.71 -2.62 0.90
C SER A 379 -21.22 -2.69 0.65
N MET A 380 -22.06 -2.65 1.68
CA MET A 380 -23.51 -2.61 1.54
C MET A 380 -24.07 -1.19 1.61
N ALA A 381 -23.30 -0.24 2.16
CA ALA A 381 -23.65 1.18 2.18
C ALA A 381 -23.44 1.84 0.80
N ALA A 382 -22.28 1.65 0.18
CA ALA A 382 -21.96 2.19 -1.15
C ALA A 382 -23.03 1.92 -2.22
N PRO A 383 -23.59 0.71 -2.39
CA PRO A 383 -24.64 0.47 -3.39
C PRO A 383 -25.96 1.22 -3.13
N HIS A 384 -26.24 1.66 -1.90
CA HIS A 384 -27.38 2.56 -1.67
C HIS A 384 -27.18 3.91 -2.35
N VAL A 385 -25.96 4.46 -2.24
CA VAL A 385 -25.56 5.71 -2.92
C VAL A 385 -25.48 5.49 -4.44
N GLY A 386 -24.93 4.35 -4.90
CA GLY A 386 -24.96 3.96 -6.31
C GLY A 386 -26.37 3.97 -6.92
N GLY A 387 -27.37 3.43 -6.19
CA GLY A 387 -28.77 3.53 -6.59
C GLY A 387 -29.34 4.95 -6.53
N ALA A 388 -28.98 5.75 -5.53
CA ALA A 388 -29.38 7.15 -5.44
C ALA A 388 -28.84 7.98 -6.61
N LEU A 389 -27.58 7.77 -7.02
CA LEU A 389 -26.99 8.39 -8.21
C LEU A 389 -27.82 8.09 -9.45
N ALA A 390 -28.20 6.82 -9.67
CA ALA A 390 -29.04 6.43 -10.80
C ALA A 390 -30.41 7.16 -10.82
N ILE A 391 -31.05 7.32 -9.65
CA ILE A 391 -32.32 8.04 -9.53
C ILE A 391 -32.14 9.53 -9.82
N LEU A 392 -31.17 10.17 -9.19
CA LEU A 392 -30.93 11.62 -9.29
C LEU A 392 -30.56 12.01 -10.72
N ILE A 393 -29.64 11.27 -11.35
CA ILE A 393 -29.24 11.46 -12.74
C ILE A 393 -30.44 11.25 -13.68
N GLY A 394 -31.17 10.14 -13.50
CA GLY A 394 -32.34 9.84 -14.30
C GLY A 394 -33.43 10.91 -14.21
N ALA A 395 -33.73 11.38 -13.00
CA ALA A 395 -34.72 12.42 -12.75
C ALA A 395 -34.32 13.77 -13.36
N TYR A 396 -33.04 14.16 -13.25
CA TYR A 396 -32.55 15.40 -13.82
C TYR A 396 -32.60 15.37 -15.35
N LYS A 397 -32.15 14.25 -15.96
CA LYS A 397 -32.25 14.00 -17.40
C LYS A 397 -33.71 14.03 -17.87
N GLU A 398 -34.63 13.38 -17.16
CA GLU A 398 -36.05 13.36 -17.53
C GLU A 398 -36.69 14.75 -17.47
N LYS A 399 -36.37 15.54 -16.43
CA LYS A 399 -36.98 16.85 -16.21
C LYS A 399 -36.40 17.94 -17.12
N TYR A 400 -35.08 17.94 -17.32
CA TYR A 400 -34.37 19.04 -17.99
C TYR A 400 -33.73 18.67 -19.32
N GLY A 401 -33.65 17.39 -19.67
CA GLY A 401 -33.07 16.90 -20.93
C GLY A 401 -31.53 16.92 -20.95
N VAL A 402 -30.88 17.14 -19.81
CA VAL A 402 -29.42 17.22 -19.64
C VAL A 402 -28.97 16.37 -18.45
N LYS A 403 -27.72 15.87 -18.48
CA LYS A 403 -27.10 15.16 -17.34
C LYS A 403 -26.49 16.20 -16.37
N PRO A 404 -26.62 16.04 -15.05
CA PRO A 404 -25.89 16.89 -14.11
C PRO A 404 -24.40 16.51 -14.07
N THR A 405 -23.52 17.45 -13.73
CA THR A 405 -22.09 17.18 -13.56
C THR A 405 -21.82 16.39 -12.27
N VAL A 406 -20.63 15.78 -12.17
CA VAL A 406 -20.21 15.03 -10.97
C VAL A 406 -20.26 15.92 -9.74
N ASP A 407 -19.73 17.14 -9.83
CA ASP A 407 -19.71 18.12 -8.75
C ASP A 407 -21.11 18.53 -8.30
N MET A 408 -22.02 18.77 -9.26
CA MET A 408 -23.42 19.09 -8.93
C MET A 408 -24.06 17.95 -8.12
N ILE A 409 -23.82 16.70 -8.50
CA ILE A 409 -24.39 15.54 -7.81
C ILE A 409 -23.73 15.32 -6.45
N LYS A 410 -22.39 15.39 -6.39
CA LYS A 410 -21.63 15.24 -5.15
C LYS A 410 -22.06 16.30 -4.12
N LEU A 411 -22.07 17.58 -4.51
CA LEU A 411 -22.56 18.67 -3.67
C LEU A 411 -24.01 18.47 -3.22
N SER A 412 -24.86 18.00 -4.13
CA SER A 412 -26.27 17.75 -3.82
C SER A 412 -26.43 16.63 -2.78
N LEU A 413 -25.65 15.55 -2.88
CA LEU A 413 -25.64 14.47 -1.90
C LEU A 413 -25.17 14.96 -0.53
N GLU A 414 -24.14 15.80 -0.49
CA GLU A 414 -23.57 16.34 0.75
C GLU A 414 -24.48 17.35 1.44
N LEU A 415 -24.87 18.42 0.75
CA LEU A 415 -25.75 19.45 1.33
C LEU A 415 -27.19 18.96 1.54
N GLY A 416 -27.57 17.89 0.84
CA GLY A 416 -28.88 17.26 0.96
C GLY A 416 -28.94 16.19 2.05
N ALA A 417 -27.82 15.77 2.63
CA ALA A 417 -27.75 14.71 3.63
C ALA A 417 -28.47 15.06 4.94
N ASP A 418 -28.99 14.03 5.62
CA ASP A 418 -29.56 14.16 6.95
C ASP A 418 -28.44 14.04 7.99
N ASP A 419 -28.12 15.17 8.60
CA ASP A 419 -27.07 15.29 9.60
C ASP A 419 -27.42 14.52 10.89
N LEU A 420 -26.57 13.56 11.28
CA LEU A 420 -26.76 12.67 12.44
C LEU A 420 -26.25 13.24 13.77
N GLU A 421 -25.78 14.49 13.81
CA GLU A 421 -25.23 15.06 15.06
C GLU A 421 -23.97 14.37 15.57
N LEU A 422 -23.17 13.85 14.64
CA LEU A 422 -21.88 13.19 14.88
C LEU A 422 -20.68 14.01 14.33
N PRO A 423 -19.44 13.74 14.77
CA PRO A 423 -18.22 14.29 14.16
C PRO A 423 -18.16 14.06 12.64
N PHE A 424 -17.60 15.01 11.90
CA PHE A 424 -17.50 14.93 10.43
C PHE A 424 -16.63 13.74 10.01
N SER A 425 -15.54 13.47 10.73
CA SER A 425 -14.74 12.23 10.58
C SER A 425 -15.57 10.95 10.55
N ASP A 426 -16.68 10.89 11.28
CA ASP A 426 -17.45 9.66 11.47
C ASP A 426 -18.59 9.52 10.43
N GLN A 427 -19.26 10.63 10.09
CA GLN A 427 -20.47 10.63 9.26
C GLN A 427 -20.36 11.39 7.93
N GLY A 428 -19.26 12.11 7.69
CA GLY A 428 -19.18 13.10 6.63
C GLY A 428 -20.22 14.20 6.81
N PHE A 429 -20.96 14.50 5.75
CA PHE A 429 -22.08 15.45 5.77
C PHE A 429 -23.37 14.86 6.37
N GLY A 430 -23.43 13.54 6.58
CA GLY A 430 -24.57 12.87 7.21
C GLY A 430 -25.10 11.68 6.40
N ALA A 431 -26.29 11.23 6.77
CA ALA A 431 -26.96 10.11 6.15
C ALA A 431 -27.57 10.47 4.78
N LEU A 432 -27.46 9.54 3.82
CA LEU A 432 -28.03 9.67 2.49
C LEU A 432 -29.53 10.04 2.54
N ASN A 433 -29.87 11.22 2.01
CA ASN A 433 -31.25 11.65 1.80
C ASN A 433 -31.48 12.05 0.33
N ILE A 434 -32.10 11.14 -0.43
CA ILE A 434 -32.33 11.31 -1.87
C ILE A 434 -33.25 12.51 -2.16
N THR A 435 -34.22 12.80 -1.29
CA THR A 435 -35.14 13.93 -1.49
C THR A 435 -34.44 15.26 -1.20
N GLY A 436 -33.64 15.30 -0.14
CA GLY A 436 -32.77 16.44 0.18
C GLY A 436 -31.82 16.75 -0.98
N ALA A 437 -31.12 15.72 -1.47
CA ALA A 437 -30.22 15.85 -2.62
C ALA A 437 -30.94 16.31 -3.88
N TRP A 438 -32.13 15.77 -4.17
CA TRP A 438 -32.94 16.24 -5.30
C TRP A 438 -33.32 17.72 -5.17
N ASN A 439 -33.65 18.22 -3.98
CA ASN A 439 -34.02 19.63 -3.82
C ASN A 439 -32.86 20.58 -4.12
N ILE A 440 -31.63 20.22 -3.74
CA ILE A 440 -30.42 20.97 -4.10
C ILE A 440 -30.18 20.86 -5.60
N LEU A 441 -30.22 19.63 -6.15
CA LEU A 441 -29.98 19.39 -7.58
C LEU A 441 -31.02 20.10 -8.48
N ASP A 442 -32.28 20.14 -8.06
CA ASP A 442 -33.37 20.80 -8.78
C ASP A 442 -33.25 22.33 -8.76
N SER A 443 -32.51 22.88 -7.78
CA SER A 443 -32.31 24.33 -7.63
C SER A 443 -31.44 24.92 -8.74
N PHE A 444 -30.61 24.11 -9.39
CA PHE A 444 -29.85 24.48 -10.59
C PHE A 444 -30.77 24.71 -11.81
N ASN A 445 -32.04 24.34 -11.75
CA ASN A 445 -33.08 24.69 -12.74
C ASN A 445 -32.70 24.37 -14.21
N GLY A 446 -31.98 23.25 -14.42
CA GLY A 446 -31.55 22.79 -15.75
C GLY A 446 -30.23 23.38 -16.24
N GLU A 447 -29.55 24.21 -15.44
CA GLU A 447 -28.19 24.65 -15.73
C GLU A 447 -27.19 23.49 -15.52
N VAL A 448 -26.16 23.44 -16.36
CA VAL A 448 -25.05 22.50 -16.23
C VAL A 448 -23.82 23.32 -15.87
N VAL A 449 -23.32 23.11 -14.66
CA VAL A 449 -22.22 23.89 -14.07
C VAL A 449 -20.94 23.07 -14.22
N ASN A 450 -19.99 23.59 -15.01
CA ASN A 450 -18.69 22.97 -15.25
C ASN A 450 -17.56 23.64 -14.44
N GLU A 451 -17.90 24.50 -13.49
CA GLU A 451 -16.94 25.11 -12.58
C GLU A 451 -16.64 24.11 -11.46
N PRO A 452 -15.36 23.82 -11.14
CA PRO A 452 -15.02 22.78 -10.18
C PRO A 452 -15.41 23.19 -8.76
N LEU A 453 -16.05 22.28 -8.04
CA LEU A 453 -16.25 22.42 -6.59
C LEU A 453 -14.94 22.15 -5.85
N VAL A 454 -14.56 23.05 -4.95
CA VAL A 454 -13.25 23.00 -4.29
C VAL A 454 -13.37 22.43 -2.88
N TYR A 455 -12.70 21.29 -2.60
CA TYR A 455 -12.48 20.80 -1.24
C TYR A 455 -11.04 21.05 -0.78
N SER A 456 -10.86 21.55 0.44
CA SER A 456 -9.53 21.74 1.04
C SER A 456 -9.53 21.38 2.51
N GLY A 457 -8.76 20.37 2.89
CA GLY A 457 -8.75 19.85 4.25
C GLY A 457 -7.51 20.22 5.05
N TYR A 458 -7.66 20.38 6.36
CA TYR A 458 -6.53 20.45 7.30
C TYR A 458 -6.71 19.41 8.41
N TYR A 459 -5.71 18.55 8.58
CA TYR A 459 -5.65 17.57 9.65
C TYR A 459 -4.35 17.69 10.44
N ALA A 460 -4.47 17.73 11.77
CA ALA A 460 -3.32 17.80 12.68
C ALA A 460 -3.36 16.67 13.73
N ARG A 461 -2.35 15.79 13.69
CA ARG A 461 -2.03 14.73 14.67
C ARG A 461 -0.50 14.60 14.79
N ASN A 462 0.02 14.30 15.98
CA ASN A 462 1.46 14.07 16.16
C ASN A 462 1.84 12.67 15.64
N ILE A 463 2.55 12.63 14.52
CA ILE A 463 3.04 11.42 13.85
C ILE A 463 4.54 11.53 13.62
N TYR A 464 5.28 10.42 13.72
CA TYR A 464 6.75 10.40 13.74
C TYR A 464 7.44 10.94 12.49
N TYR A 465 6.76 11.00 11.36
CA TYR A 465 7.40 11.27 10.08
C TYR A 465 7.67 12.76 9.90
N LYS A 466 8.84 13.20 10.38
CA LYS A 466 9.24 14.61 10.37
C LYS A 466 9.77 15.17 9.04
N ASP A 467 10.16 14.31 8.11
CA ASP A 467 10.77 14.76 6.84
C ASP A 467 10.02 14.25 5.60
N LEU A 468 8.81 13.75 5.84
CA LEU A 468 7.83 13.47 4.81
C LEU A 468 7.15 14.82 4.45
N ILE A 469 7.55 15.44 3.33
CA ILE A 469 6.70 16.39 2.59
C ILE A 469 5.51 15.59 2.06
N PHE A 470 4.47 15.43 2.88
CA PHE A 470 3.27 14.64 2.53
C PHE A 470 2.01 15.46 2.66
N GLY A 471 1.11 15.15 1.73
CA GLY A 471 0.15 16.08 1.17
C GLY A 471 0.87 16.93 0.12
N ASP A 472 0.55 16.75 -1.15
CA ASP A 472 0.11 17.93 -1.88
C ASP A 472 -1.07 18.47 -1.06
N PRO A 473 -0.94 19.55 -0.28
CA PRO A 473 -2.08 20.42 0.01
C PRO A 473 -2.90 20.50 -1.27
N ALA A 474 -4.19 20.12 -1.20
CA ALA A 474 -5.11 20.10 -2.32
C ALA A 474 -4.70 21.16 -3.35
N PHE A 475 -4.14 20.73 -4.48
CA PHE A 475 -3.83 21.65 -5.57
C PHE A 475 -5.19 22.11 -6.09
N ILE A 476 -5.66 23.25 -5.58
CA ILE A 476 -6.94 23.83 -5.99
C ILE A 476 -6.71 24.48 -7.34
N ASP A 477 -6.81 23.74 -8.42
CA ASP A 477 -6.86 24.29 -9.77
C ASP A 477 -8.30 24.75 -10.06
N PHE A 478 -8.54 26.06 -10.17
CA PHE A 478 -9.79 26.53 -10.77
C PHE A 478 -9.70 26.30 -12.27
N ALA A 479 -10.27 25.21 -12.78
CA ALA A 479 -10.27 24.95 -14.21
C ALA A 479 -11.29 25.85 -14.92
N THR A 480 -10.84 26.93 -15.54
CA THR A 480 -11.44 27.37 -16.80
C THR A 480 -10.35 27.43 -17.86
N GLU A 481 -10.45 26.48 -18.81
CA GLU A 481 -9.63 26.32 -20.02
C GLU A 481 -8.16 25.88 -19.78
N TRP A 482 -7.91 24.60 -20.06
CA TRP A 482 -6.60 23.97 -20.11
C TRP A 482 -5.71 24.60 -21.20
N GLU A 483 -4.62 25.27 -20.81
CA GLU A 483 -3.37 25.31 -21.57
C GLU A 483 -2.17 25.05 -20.64
N ASN A 484 -1.38 24.05 -21.02
CA ASN A 484 -0.06 23.63 -20.50
C ASN A 484 0.81 24.77 -19.96
N GLU A 485 1.16 24.75 -18.66
CA GLU A 485 2.52 25.05 -18.20
C GLU A 485 2.88 24.18 -16.97
N THR A 486 3.97 23.43 -17.10
CA THR A 486 4.63 22.59 -16.10
C THR A 486 5.01 23.38 -14.84
N PHE A 487 4.63 22.89 -13.65
CA PHE A 487 5.18 23.35 -12.38
C PHE A 487 6.26 22.38 -11.89
N ASN A 488 7.51 22.86 -11.90
CA ASN A 488 8.63 22.26 -11.18
C ASN A 488 8.56 22.64 -9.70
N ASP A 489 8.70 21.64 -8.83
CA ASP A 489 9.32 21.66 -7.50
C ASP A 489 9.29 23.00 -6.73
N THR A 490 8.34 23.15 -5.81
CA THR A 490 8.55 23.80 -4.49
C THR A 490 7.31 23.59 -3.60
N GLY A 491 7.16 22.38 -3.04
CA GLY A 491 6.19 22.09 -1.98
C GLY A 491 6.61 22.72 -0.65
N LEU A 492 5.66 23.25 0.12
CA LEU A 492 5.88 23.76 1.48
C LEU A 492 5.00 22.96 2.45
N ALA A 493 5.69 22.47 3.49
CA ALA A 493 5.35 21.36 4.36
C ALA A 493 4.16 21.55 5.32
N LEU A 494 3.46 20.45 5.61
CA LEU A 494 2.88 20.23 6.94
C LEU A 494 4.04 20.17 7.94
N ALA A 495 4.00 21.02 8.98
CA ALA A 495 4.95 20.95 10.08
C ALA A 495 4.66 19.70 10.93
N PRO A 496 5.55 18.70 10.99
CA PRO A 496 5.37 17.45 11.72
C PRO A 496 5.75 17.58 13.21
N ASP A 497 5.75 18.82 13.71
CA ASP A 497 6.08 19.17 15.08
C ASP A 497 5.05 20.17 15.60
N TYR A 498 4.59 19.99 16.83
CA TYR A 498 3.90 21.03 17.62
C TYR A 498 4.72 22.34 17.72
N ASP A 499 6.00 22.32 17.33
CA ASP A 499 6.97 23.40 17.44
C ASP A 499 7.07 24.33 16.20
N PHE A 500 6.46 24.02 15.05
CA PHE A 500 6.48 24.89 13.86
C PHE A 500 5.10 25.50 13.54
N PRO A 501 4.95 26.84 13.57
CA PRO A 501 3.66 27.46 13.86
C PRO A 501 2.84 27.82 12.62
N PHE A 502 2.56 26.89 11.70
CA PHE A 502 1.79 27.23 10.49
C PHE A 502 0.88 26.09 10.02
N GLY A 503 -0.43 26.33 9.98
CA GLY A 503 -1.33 25.62 9.08
C GLY A 503 -1.78 26.57 7.97
N ALA A 504 -1.97 26.09 6.75
CA ALA A 504 -2.36 26.93 5.63
C ALA A 504 -3.18 26.14 4.61
N PHE A 505 -4.05 26.84 3.89
CA PHE A 505 -4.66 26.37 2.66
C PHE A 505 -4.55 27.46 1.59
N TRP A 506 -4.68 27.11 0.32
CA TRP A 506 -4.58 28.06 -0.78
C TRP A 506 -5.69 27.90 -1.80
N ILE A 507 -5.89 28.92 -2.62
CA ILE A 507 -6.93 29.00 -3.63
C ILE A 507 -6.24 29.56 -4.90
N LYS A 508 -6.15 28.79 -5.99
CA LYS A 508 -5.50 29.23 -7.24
C LYS A 508 -6.54 29.46 -8.34
N ASN A 509 -6.88 30.72 -8.58
CA ASN A 509 -7.82 31.07 -9.64
C ASN A 509 -7.11 31.01 -11.02
N ASN A 510 -7.25 29.92 -11.79
CA ASN A 510 -6.78 29.88 -13.18
C ASN A 510 -7.75 30.50 -14.18
N GLY A 511 -8.87 31.06 -13.70
CA GLY A 511 -9.82 31.72 -14.56
C GLY A 511 -9.39 33.08 -15.07
N ASP A 512 -10.11 33.55 -16.08
CA ASP A 512 -9.88 34.84 -16.75
C ASP A 512 -10.52 36.03 -16.00
N ARG A 513 -11.33 35.75 -14.98
CA ARG A 513 -11.98 36.73 -14.10
C ARG A 513 -11.48 36.64 -12.66
N ASN A 514 -11.63 37.72 -11.90
CA ASN A 514 -11.42 37.68 -10.45
C ASN A 514 -12.58 36.93 -9.78
N ILE A 515 -12.27 36.06 -8.82
CA ILE A 515 -13.27 35.33 -8.02
C ILE A 515 -13.41 36.01 -6.67
N THR A 516 -14.65 36.16 -6.17
CA THR A 516 -14.92 36.76 -4.85
C THR A 516 -15.63 35.77 -3.95
N LEU A 517 -14.86 35.03 -3.16
CA LEU A 517 -15.38 34.05 -2.20
C LEU A 517 -15.91 34.73 -0.95
N LYS A 518 -17.15 34.40 -0.57
CA LYS A 518 -17.78 34.88 0.66
C LYS A 518 -17.96 33.73 1.64
N LEU A 519 -17.52 33.91 2.89
CA LEU A 519 -17.82 32.95 3.95
C LEU A 519 -19.32 33.01 4.25
N VAL A 520 -20.06 31.96 3.88
CA VAL A 520 -21.51 31.88 4.07
C VAL A 520 -21.87 31.18 5.37
N ASP A 521 -21.11 30.16 5.76
CA ASP A 521 -21.32 29.47 7.02
C ASP A 521 -20.02 28.86 7.58
N ALA A 522 -20.03 28.59 8.88
CA ALA A 522 -18.97 27.91 9.61
C ALA A 522 -19.61 26.98 10.65
N VAL A 523 -19.47 25.67 10.46
CA VAL A 523 -20.20 24.66 11.23
C VAL A 523 -19.23 23.88 12.14
N PRO A 524 -19.21 24.16 13.45
CA PRO A 524 -18.44 23.38 14.42
C PRO A 524 -19.19 22.08 14.79
N ARG A 525 -18.47 20.97 14.99
CA ARG A 525 -19.11 19.65 15.23
C ARG A 525 -18.54 18.81 16.37
N ALA A 526 -17.22 18.81 16.51
CA ALA A 526 -16.54 18.10 17.60
C ALA A 526 -15.67 19.09 18.38
N GLY A 527 -15.54 18.85 19.69
CA GLY A 527 -14.73 19.69 20.58
C GLY A 527 -15.17 21.16 20.60
N ASP A 528 -14.22 22.09 20.61
CA ASP A 528 -14.48 23.54 20.58
C ASP A 528 -14.13 24.16 19.21
N GLY A 529 -14.82 23.71 18.16
CA GLY A 529 -14.69 24.26 16.81
C GLY A 529 -15.01 25.77 16.70
N GLN A 530 -15.76 26.32 17.67
CA GLN A 530 -16.04 27.75 17.73
C GLN A 530 -14.78 28.56 18.13
N THR A 531 -13.93 28.01 18.98
CA THR A 531 -12.61 28.57 19.31
C THR A 531 -11.67 28.50 18.11
N ILE A 532 -11.69 27.42 17.32
CA ILE A 532 -10.98 27.35 16.02
C ILE A 532 -11.38 28.56 15.14
N LEU A 533 -12.68 28.82 14.96
CA LEU A 533 -13.17 29.95 14.17
C LEU A 533 -12.76 31.33 14.74
N ASN A 534 -12.65 31.46 16.07
CA ASN A 534 -12.26 32.70 16.72
C ASN A 534 -10.74 32.97 16.59
N ASP A 535 -9.92 31.94 16.71
CA ASP A 535 -8.45 32.03 16.60
C ASP A 535 -8.00 32.27 15.15
N LEU A 536 -8.76 31.76 14.17
CA LEU A 536 -8.56 32.08 12.75
C LEU A 536 -8.59 33.61 12.49
N ARG A 537 -9.19 34.44 13.35
CA ARG A 537 -9.31 35.90 13.13
C ARG A 537 -8.00 36.70 13.26
N PHE A 538 -6.89 36.07 13.64
CA PHE A 538 -5.57 36.71 13.74
C PHE A 538 -4.66 36.34 12.54
N PHE A 539 -5.14 36.60 11.32
CA PHE A 539 -4.40 36.35 10.08
C PHE A 539 -3.18 37.28 9.92
N ASN A 540 -2.05 36.72 9.52
CA ASN A 540 -0.87 37.49 9.09
C ASN A 540 -0.35 36.90 7.77
N MET A 541 -0.53 37.63 6.65
CA MET A 541 -0.06 37.17 5.34
C MET A 541 1.47 37.26 5.23
N LEU A 542 2.14 36.14 4.93
CA LEU A 542 3.53 36.12 4.49
C LEU A 542 3.60 36.00 2.96
N LYS A 543 4.30 36.96 2.34
CA LYS A 543 4.38 37.18 0.89
C LYS A 543 5.27 36.14 0.19
N PHE A 544 4.76 35.47 -0.84
CA PHE A 544 5.53 35.16 -2.04
C PHE A 544 4.63 35.26 -3.30
N PHE A 545 5.01 36.15 -4.22
CA PHE A 545 4.49 36.40 -5.58
C PHE A 545 2.98 36.67 -5.81
N VAL A 546 2.63 37.98 -5.78
CA VAL A 546 1.66 38.77 -6.59
C VAL A 546 0.81 39.74 -5.72
N TYR A 547 0.52 40.91 -6.32
CA TYR A 547 0.22 42.23 -5.75
C TYR A 547 -1.12 42.36 -4.99
N GLN A 548 -1.11 42.48 -3.65
CA GLN A 548 -1.71 43.57 -2.87
C GLN A 548 -1.61 43.33 -1.36
N GLU A 549 -1.27 44.37 -0.59
CA GLU A 549 -1.38 44.38 0.87
C GLU A 549 -2.83 44.65 1.27
N VAL A 550 -3.47 43.72 1.97
CA VAL A 550 -4.74 43.97 2.66
C VAL A 550 -4.47 43.85 4.16
N GLU A 551 -4.25 44.99 4.83
CA GLU A 551 -3.82 45.07 6.24
C GLU A 551 -4.89 44.65 7.26
N THR A 552 -6.12 44.35 6.84
CA THR A 552 -7.18 43.83 7.72
C THR A 552 -8.21 43.05 6.89
N LEU A 553 -8.18 41.72 6.93
CA LEU A 553 -9.23 40.91 6.36
C LEU A 553 -10.44 40.90 7.30
N ASN A 554 -11.58 41.35 6.79
CA ASN A 554 -12.87 40.92 7.31
C ASN A 554 -13.08 39.51 6.73
N PRO A 555 -13.14 38.42 7.53
CA PRO A 555 -13.18 37.04 7.05
C PRO A 555 -14.40 36.71 6.18
N SER A 556 -15.30 37.67 5.96
CA SER A 556 -16.51 37.51 5.18
C SER A 556 -16.27 37.47 3.67
N ASN A 557 -15.25 38.14 3.12
CA ASN A 557 -15.04 38.24 1.66
C ASN A 557 -13.54 38.17 1.30
N LEU A 558 -13.18 37.31 0.35
CA LEU A 558 -11.84 37.12 -0.21
C LEU A 558 -11.88 37.27 -1.73
N THR A 559 -10.95 38.01 -2.34
CA THR A 559 -10.86 38.13 -3.80
C THR A 559 -9.56 37.52 -4.31
N VAL A 560 -9.65 36.56 -5.22
CA VAL A 560 -8.51 35.94 -5.91
C VAL A 560 -8.47 36.46 -7.35
N PRO A 561 -7.43 37.21 -7.76
CA PRO A 561 -7.34 37.72 -9.13
C PRO A 561 -7.32 36.61 -10.18
N ALA A 562 -7.73 36.93 -11.42
CA ALA A 562 -7.56 36.04 -12.58
C ALA A 562 -6.09 35.61 -12.75
N GLY A 563 -5.86 34.30 -12.98
CA GLY A 563 -4.51 33.69 -13.00
C GLY A 563 -3.74 33.83 -11.69
N GLY A 564 -4.41 34.20 -10.60
CA GLY A 564 -3.82 34.58 -9.32
C GLY A 564 -3.92 33.46 -8.27
N PHE A 565 -3.07 33.57 -7.26
CA PHE A 565 -3.00 32.62 -6.14
C PHE A 565 -3.26 33.36 -4.83
N LEU A 566 -4.13 32.80 -3.98
CA LEU A 566 -4.38 33.27 -2.63
C LEU A 566 -3.91 32.20 -1.64
N TRP A 567 -3.05 32.62 -0.72
CA TRP A 567 -2.56 31.78 0.38
C TRP A 567 -3.15 32.25 1.70
N LEU A 568 -3.77 31.34 2.45
CA LEU A 568 -4.36 31.57 3.76
C LEU A 568 -3.63 30.73 4.80
N GLY A 569 -2.56 31.29 5.35
CA GLY A 569 -1.89 30.72 6.52
C GLY A 569 -2.43 31.28 7.82
N PHE A 570 -2.57 30.41 8.81
CA PHE A 570 -2.79 30.75 10.21
C PHE A 570 -1.52 30.41 11.01
N THR A 571 -1.00 31.42 11.73
CA THR A 571 0.13 31.23 12.66
C THR A 571 -0.37 30.57 13.94
N THR A 572 0.18 29.43 14.35
CA THR A 572 -0.12 28.81 15.65
C THR A 572 0.95 29.12 16.68
N PRO A 573 0.75 30.03 17.65
CA PRO A 573 1.64 30.08 18.79
C PRO A 573 1.21 29.02 19.80
N TYR A 574 1.64 27.75 19.69
CA TYR A 574 1.73 26.83 20.85
C TYR A 574 0.47 26.65 21.74
N ALA A 575 -0.70 27.13 21.33
CA ALA A 575 -1.79 27.46 22.24
C ALA A 575 -3.04 26.62 22.02
N PHE A 576 -3.12 25.72 21.04
CA PHE A 576 -4.28 24.82 20.96
C PHE A 576 -4.36 23.88 22.18
N LYS A 577 -3.23 23.50 22.80
CA LYS A 577 -3.25 22.81 24.10
C LYS A 577 -3.74 23.71 25.26
N ASP A 578 -3.62 25.03 25.11
CA ASP A 578 -4.06 26.04 26.08
C ASP A 578 -5.47 26.61 25.78
N THR A 579 -6.00 26.46 24.55
CA THR A 579 -7.26 27.02 24.06
C THR A 579 -8.31 25.97 23.69
N LEU A 580 -7.90 24.81 23.15
CA LEU A 580 -8.81 23.70 22.81
C LEU A 580 -8.76 22.59 23.88
N PRO A 581 -9.91 21.95 24.16
CA PRO A 581 -9.93 20.80 25.06
C PRO A 581 -9.28 19.57 24.40
N PRO A 582 -8.70 18.65 25.21
CA PRO A 582 -8.28 17.33 24.73
C PRO A 582 -9.43 16.58 24.04
N GLY A 583 -9.13 15.93 22.92
CA GLY A 583 -10.11 15.27 22.05
C GLY A 583 -9.95 15.65 20.58
N LEU A 584 -10.90 15.18 19.77
CA LEU A 584 -11.07 15.59 18.37
C LEU A 584 -11.86 16.91 18.32
N ASN A 585 -11.32 17.91 17.64
CA ASN A 585 -11.94 19.22 17.45
C ASN A 585 -12.12 19.50 15.96
N GLU A 586 -13.34 19.80 15.51
CA GLU A 586 -13.65 19.92 14.08
C GLU A 586 -14.50 21.14 13.71
N LEU A 587 -14.22 21.69 12.53
CA LEU A 587 -14.90 22.82 11.90
C LEU A 587 -14.93 22.67 10.38
N ILE A 588 -16.06 22.95 9.74
CA ILE A 588 -16.12 23.16 8.28
C ILE A 588 -16.40 24.63 7.98
N LEU A 589 -15.70 25.20 7.00
CA LEU A 589 -15.99 26.51 6.42
C LEU A 589 -16.62 26.36 5.04
N TYR A 590 -17.69 27.10 4.77
CA TYR A 590 -18.38 27.13 3.48
C TYR A 590 -18.20 28.50 2.82
N TRP A 591 -17.69 28.51 1.59
CA TRP A 591 -17.49 29.73 0.81
C TRP A 591 -18.28 29.72 -0.50
N ASP A 592 -18.84 30.87 -0.85
CA ASP A 592 -19.71 31.10 -2.01
C ASP A 592 -19.15 32.25 -2.87
N ASP A 593 -18.88 31.99 -4.14
CA ASP A 593 -18.73 33.01 -5.18
C ASP A 593 -20.13 33.36 -5.71
N PRO A 594 -20.71 34.50 -5.34
CA PRO A 594 -22.10 34.86 -5.69
C PRO A 594 -22.35 35.02 -7.19
N ASP A 595 -21.30 34.95 -8.00
CA ASP A 595 -21.34 35.01 -9.46
C ASP A 595 -21.53 33.61 -10.09
N THR A 596 -21.44 32.52 -9.32
CA THR A 596 -21.75 31.16 -9.77
C THR A 596 -23.16 30.74 -9.31
N PRO A 597 -23.79 29.75 -9.98
CA PRO A 597 -25.06 29.19 -9.54
C PRO A 597 -24.90 28.13 -8.42
N LEU A 598 -23.67 27.84 -7.97
CA LEU A 598 -23.43 26.92 -6.87
C LEU A 598 -23.90 27.56 -5.55
N PRO A 599 -24.53 26.80 -4.63
CA PRO A 599 -24.86 27.32 -3.31
C PRO A 599 -23.61 27.50 -2.42
N VAL A 600 -22.54 26.77 -2.73
CA VAL A 600 -21.21 26.81 -2.12
C VAL A 600 -20.21 26.39 -3.19
N ASP A 601 -19.11 27.13 -3.32
CA ASP A 601 -18.01 26.85 -4.26
C ASP A 601 -16.81 26.19 -3.57
N VAL A 602 -16.62 26.47 -2.27
CA VAL A 602 -15.49 25.92 -1.50
C VAL A 602 -15.94 25.36 -0.16
N ILE A 603 -15.54 24.13 0.14
CA ILE A 603 -15.73 23.48 1.43
C ILE A 603 -14.37 23.21 2.07
N THR A 604 -14.15 23.75 3.27
CA THR A 604 -12.87 23.63 3.98
C THR A 604 -13.02 22.91 5.32
N PRO A 605 -12.90 21.57 5.37
CA PRO A 605 -12.86 20.82 6.63
C PRO A 605 -11.55 21.03 7.39
N ILE A 606 -11.65 21.15 8.72
CA ILE A 606 -10.53 21.32 9.65
C ILE A 606 -10.74 20.35 10.81
N SER A 607 -9.81 19.43 11.01
CA SER A 607 -9.82 18.44 12.09
C SER A 607 -8.51 18.50 12.88
N ILE A 608 -8.60 18.71 14.20
CA ILE A 608 -7.45 18.86 15.09
C ILE A 608 -7.56 17.87 16.25
N VAL A 609 -6.56 17.01 16.41
CA VAL A 609 -6.46 16.06 17.53
C VAL A 609 -5.59 16.68 18.62
N VAL A 610 -6.17 16.90 19.80
CA VAL A 610 -5.46 17.38 20.98
C VAL A 610 -5.33 16.22 21.99
N PRO A 611 -4.13 15.68 22.24
CA PRO A 611 -3.92 14.61 23.20
C PRO A 611 -4.06 15.10 24.64
N GLU A 612 -4.39 14.18 25.54
CA GLU A 612 -4.42 14.42 26.99
C GLU A 612 -3.03 14.78 27.53
N ASP A 613 -2.96 15.72 28.48
CA ASP A 613 -1.70 16.08 29.14
C ASP A 613 -1.32 15.07 30.22
N ILE A 614 -0.14 14.47 30.08
CA ILE A 614 0.25 13.28 30.85
C ILE A 614 1.09 13.61 32.09
N GLY A 615 1.60 14.84 32.20
CA GLY A 615 2.31 15.35 33.38
C GLY A 615 3.36 14.37 33.93
N THR A 616 3.11 13.81 35.12
CA THR A 616 4.04 12.93 35.87
C THR A 616 4.02 11.44 35.43
N GLY A 617 3.51 11.13 34.23
CA GLY A 617 3.48 9.77 33.68
C GLY A 617 2.23 8.96 34.06
N ASN A 618 1.11 9.61 34.39
CA ASN A 618 -0.17 8.93 34.63
C ASN A 618 -1.38 9.78 34.22
N ILE A 619 -2.30 9.19 33.46
CA ILE A 619 -3.60 9.78 33.08
C ILE A 619 -4.70 9.01 33.79
N VAL A 620 -5.59 9.71 34.50
CA VAL A 620 -6.83 9.13 35.02
C VAL A 620 -8.02 9.84 34.35
N LYS A 621 -8.75 9.13 33.50
CA LYS A 621 -9.92 9.67 32.80
C LYS A 621 -11.18 8.93 33.24
N ASN A 622 -12.14 9.65 33.80
CA ASN A 622 -13.48 9.13 34.02
C ASN A 622 -14.32 9.43 32.79
N VAL A 623 -14.97 8.40 32.26
CA VAL A 623 -15.69 8.44 30.99
C VAL A 623 -17.07 7.84 31.18
N HIS A 624 -18.08 8.57 30.72
CA HIS A 624 -19.43 8.07 30.53
C HIS A 624 -19.58 7.74 29.05
N ILE A 625 -19.90 6.50 28.73
CA ILE A 625 -20.03 5.98 27.38
C ILE A 625 -21.50 5.73 27.15
N ASN A 626 -22.09 6.50 26.24
CA ASN A 626 -23.51 6.37 25.93
C ASN A 626 -23.78 5.03 25.25
N LYS A 627 -24.99 4.50 25.44
CA LYS A 627 -25.53 3.41 24.64
C LYS A 627 -25.32 3.69 23.15
N MET A 628 -24.83 2.69 22.40
CA MET A 628 -24.53 2.77 20.95
C MET A 628 -23.38 3.72 20.59
N ASP A 629 -22.69 4.28 21.58
CA ASP A 629 -21.53 5.14 21.37
C ASP A 629 -21.89 6.40 20.55
N VAL A 630 -23.05 7.01 20.86
CA VAL A 630 -23.52 8.24 20.22
C VAL A 630 -23.58 9.40 21.23
N PRO A 631 -22.74 10.45 21.10
CA PRO A 631 -21.58 10.51 20.21
C PRO A 631 -20.45 9.57 20.67
N PRO A 632 -19.51 9.21 19.77
CA PRO A 632 -18.45 8.28 20.10
C PRO A 632 -17.48 8.90 21.10
N THR A 633 -16.97 8.05 21.98
CA THR A 633 -15.98 8.46 22.97
C THR A 633 -14.59 8.05 22.50
N ARG A 634 -13.64 9.00 22.52
CA ARG A 634 -12.25 8.78 22.13
C ARG A 634 -11.32 9.38 23.19
N ILE A 635 -10.22 8.69 23.49
CA ILE A 635 -9.18 9.18 24.39
C ILE A 635 -7.86 9.19 23.62
N PHE A 636 -7.33 10.37 23.35
CA PHE A 636 -6.04 10.54 22.67
C PHE A 636 -4.94 10.83 23.69
N PHE A 637 -3.77 10.23 23.54
CA PHE A 637 -2.62 10.48 24.41
C PHE A 637 -1.30 10.21 23.70
N ASP A 638 -0.24 10.94 24.05
CA ASP A 638 1.07 10.81 23.42
C ASP A 638 2.00 9.89 24.20
N VAL A 639 2.56 8.87 23.55
CA VAL A 639 3.58 8.00 24.15
C VAL A 639 4.98 8.50 23.74
N PRO A 640 5.90 8.83 24.68
CA PRO A 640 7.29 9.19 24.38
C PRO A 640 8.19 7.99 24.00
N GLU A 641 9.27 8.27 23.24
CA GLU A 641 10.27 7.29 22.79
C GLU A 641 10.97 6.53 23.93
N ASP A 642 11.20 7.18 25.07
CA ASP A 642 11.95 6.62 26.19
C ASP A 642 11.06 5.95 27.26
N VAL A 643 9.82 5.64 26.92
CA VAL A 643 8.93 4.80 27.72
C VAL A 643 9.24 3.33 27.45
N ASP A 644 9.54 2.58 28.52
CA ASP A 644 9.80 1.13 28.44
C ASP A 644 8.50 0.31 28.42
N LEU A 645 7.43 0.84 29.03
CA LEU A 645 6.20 0.10 29.31
C LEU A 645 5.01 1.05 29.53
N VAL A 646 3.90 0.79 28.83
CA VAL A 646 2.61 1.44 29.05
C VAL A 646 1.67 0.45 29.74
N GLY A 647 1.06 0.86 30.84
CA GLY A 647 0.00 0.12 31.50
C GLY A 647 -1.34 0.82 31.31
N VAL A 648 -2.35 0.10 30.82
CA VAL A 648 -3.73 0.58 30.69
C VAL A 648 -4.61 -0.22 31.64
N THR A 649 -5.34 0.46 32.52
CA THR A 649 -6.35 -0.17 33.38
C THR A 649 -7.70 0.49 33.17
N ILE A 650 -8.71 -0.31 32.89
CA ILE A 650 -10.11 0.10 32.79
C ILE A 650 -10.81 -0.39 34.05
N ASN A 651 -11.44 0.52 34.79
CA ASN A 651 -12.28 0.19 35.94
C ASN A 651 -13.71 0.64 35.67
N GLN A 652 -14.55 -0.30 35.29
CA GLN A 652 -15.97 -0.09 35.09
C GLN A 652 -16.70 0.03 36.43
N THR A 653 -17.50 1.08 36.57
CA THR A 653 -18.20 1.44 37.81
C THR A 653 -19.72 1.24 37.72
N ALA A 654 -20.29 1.29 36.51
CA ALA A 654 -21.70 1.04 36.23
C ALA A 654 -21.91 0.61 34.76
N GLY A 655 -23.12 0.11 34.44
CA GLY A 655 -23.52 -0.23 33.07
C GLY A 655 -23.45 -1.71 32.69
N GLY A 656 -23.50 -1.97 31.38
CA GLY A 656 -23.39 -3.29 30.72
C GLY A 656 -21.97 -3.57 30.22
N ASP A 657 -21.77 -4.56 29.36
CA ASP A 657 -20.42 -4.93 28.91
C ASP A 657 -19.78 -3.82 28.06
N LEU A 658 -18.47 -3.65 28.20
CA LEU A 658 -17.69 -2.67 27.46
C LEU A 658 -16.56 -3.37 26.72
N TRP A 659 -16.44 -3.07 25.43
CA TRP A 659 -15.25 -3.36 24.64
C TRP A 659 -14.43 -2.10 24.49
N THR A 660 -13.12 -2.22 24.36
CA THR A 660 -12.22 -1.07 24.18
C THR A 660 -11.10 -1.47 23.25
N GLY A 661 -11.00 -0.78 22.11
CA GLY A 661 -9.83 -0.85 21.25
C GLY A 661 -8.74 0.12 21.70
N ILE A 662 -7.49 -0.33 21.64
CA ILE A 662 -6.29 0.50 21.80
C ILE A 662 -5.59 0.48 20.44
N TYR A 663 -5.48 1.65 19.84
CA TYR A 663 -4.93 1.85 18.51
C TYR A 663 -3.65 2.65 18.59
N TYR A 664 -2.61 2.15 17.92
CA TYR A 664 -1.31 2.78 17.91
C TYR A 664 -0.59 2.58 16.56
N PRO A 665 0.15 3.61 16.11
CA PRO A 665 0.84 3.58 14.83
C PRO A 665 2.05 2.63 14.87
N VAL A 666 2.23 1.83 13.81
CA VAL A 666 3.51 1.18 13.51
C VAL A 666 3.91 1.42 12.06
N ALA A 667 5.18 1.27 11.75
CA ALA A 667 5.81 1.64 10.48
C ALA A 667 5.35 0.86 9.21
N SER A 668 4.17 0.22 9.21
CA SER A 668 3.55 -0.36 8.01
C SER A 668 2.04 -0.62 8.15
N SER A 669 1.43 -0.34 9.31
CA SER A 669 0.04 -0.65 9.62
C SER A 669 -0.37 -0.01 10.95
N LEU A 670 -1.64 -0.10 11.31
CA LEU A 670 -2.10 0.10 12.69
C LEU A 670 -2.15 -1.25 13.40
N ILE A 671 -1.68 -1.30 14.66
CA ILE A 671 -1.89 -2.48 15.51
C ILE A 671 -3.06 -2.21 16.44
N TYR A 672 -3.90 -3.22 16.59
CA TYR A 672 -5.10 -3.20 17.40
C TYR A 672 -4.95 -4.18 18.57
N ASP A 673 -5.01 -3.64 19.78
CA ASP A 673 -5.24 -4.41 20.99
C ASP A 673 -6.67 -4.18 21.49
N SER A 674 -7.26 -5.16 22.18
CA SER A 674 -8.59 -4.98 22.76
C SER A 674 -8.75 -5.50 24.16
N LEU A 675 -9.50 -4.72 24.93
CA LEU A 675 -9.91 -5.03 26.28
C LEU A 675 -11.42 -5.18 26.36
N THR A 676 -11.88 -6.01 27.29
CA THR A 676 -13.29 -6.11 27.63
C THR A 676 -13.49 -6.04 29.14
N THR A 677 -14.56 -5.38 29.58
CA THR A 677 -15.06 -5.41 30.97
C THR A 677 -16.53 -5.84 31.00
N THR A 678 -16.95 -6.46 32.10
CA THR A 678 -18.36 -6.79 32.34
C THR A 678 -18.98 -5.89 33.40
N GLY A 679 -20.21 -5.48 33.14
CA GLY A 679 -20.96 -4.59 34.01
C GLY A 679 -21.43 -5.26 35.32
N PRO A 680 -21.50 -4.52 36.45
CA PRO A 680 -21.89 -5.06 37.77
C PRO A 680 -23.36 -5.55 37.88
N GLY A 681 -24.13 -5.60 36.77
CA GLY A 681 -25.53 -6.01 36.72
C GLY A 681 -25.87 -7.23 35.83
N TYR A 682 -24.92 -7.76 35.05
CA TYR A 682 -25.17 -8.83 34.07
C TYR A 682 -24.18 -10.00 34.23
N PRO A 683 -24.44 -10.97 35.12
CA PRO A 683 -23.66 -12.20 35.13
C PRO A 683 -24.02 -13.03 33.91
N CYS A 684 -23.12 -13.17 32.94
CA CYS A 684 -23.23 -14.16 31.87
C CYS A 684 -23.35 -15.56 32.49
N ASN A 685 -24.58 -16.07 32.60
CA ASN A 685 -24.86 -17.36 33.20
C ASN A 685 -24.69 -18.47 32.15
N CYS A 686 -23.48 -18.66 31.63
CA CYS A 686 -23.17 -19.72 30.69
C CYS A 686 -23.16 -21.08 31.41
N THR A 687 -24.33 -21.72 31.51
CA THR A 687 -24.46 -23.12 31.96
C THR A 687 -24.86 -23.99 30.76
N TYR A 688 -23.90 -24.35 29.90
CA TYR A 688 -24.15 -25.26 28.77
C TYR A 688 -23.29 -26.54 28.83
N THR A 689 -23.91 -27.59 29.40
CA THR A 689 -23.68 -29.05 29.35
C THR A 689 -22.31 -29.69 29.72
N PRO A 690 -22.31 -30.90 30.34
CA PRO A 690 -21.12 -31.50 30.96
C PRO A 690 -20.12 -32.17 30.01
N SER A 691 -20.33 -32.12 28.69
CA SER A 691 -19.56 -32.91 27.73
C SER A 691 -18.37 -32.20 27.09
N ASN A 692 -18.25 -30.86 27.20
CA ASN A 692 -17.08 -30.15 26.68
C ASN A 692 -16.88 -28.77 27.35
N PRO A 693 -16.11 -28.65 28.44
CA PRO A 693 -15.97 -27.41 29.22
C PRO A 693 -14.99 -26.38 28.63
N THR A 694 -14.47 -26.55 27.41
CA THR A 694 -13.41 -25.67 26.85
C THR A 694 -13.86 -24.69 25.75
N ASN A 695 -15.09 -24.76 25.25
CA ASN A 695 -15.53 -23.93 24.11
C ASN A 695 -16.09 -22.55 24.51
N CYS A 696 -15.55 -21.93 25.55
CA CYS A 696 -15.81 -20.51 25.85
C CYS A 696 -14.76 -19.57 25.20
N SER A 697 -13.63 -20.11 24.75
CA SER A 697 -12.53 -19.33 24.17
C SER A 697 -12.84 -18.75 22.79
N ASP A 698 -13.60 -19.48 21.97
CA ASP A 698 -13.84 -19.12 20.57
C ASP A 698 -15.07 -18.24 20.37
N TYR A 699 -15.88 -18.07 21.43
CA TYR A 699 -17.11 -17.28 21.43
C TYR A 699 -16.99 -16.01 22.27
N GLY A 700 -15.76 -15.57 22.58
CA GLY A 700 -15.52 -14.27 23.19
C GLY A 700 -16.14 -14.07 24.57
N GLY A 701 -16.21 -15.12 25.41
CA GLY A 701 -16.42 -14.98 26.86
C GLY A 701 -16.30 -16.31 27.61
N PRO A 702 -15.73 -16.39 28.84
CA PRO A 702 -15.17 -15.33 29.67
C PRO A 702 -13.63 -15.44 29.80
N PHE A 703 -12.90 -14.43 29.33
CA PHE A 703 -11.63 -14.07 29.95
C PHE A 703 -11.98 -13.29 31.20
N GLU A 704 -11.92 -13.91 32.40
CA GLU A 704 -12.08 -13.30 33.73
C GLU A 704 -12.72 -11.89 33.75
N ALA A 705 -13.95 -11.74 33.26
CA ALA A 705 -14.52 -10.41 33.13
C ALA A 705 -15.00 -9.99 34.52
N THR A 706 -14.11 -9.27 35.19
CA THR A 706 -14.41 -8.45 36.36
C THR A 706 -14.73 -7.04 35.86
N SER A 707 -15.27 -6.20 36.73
CA SER A 707 -15.44 -4.77 36.43
C SER A 707 -14.10 -4.03 36.22
N ILE A 708 -12.98 -4.74 36.16
CA ILE A 708 -11.65 -4.22 35.93
C ILE A 708 -10.99 -5.03 34.80
N SER A 709 -10.51 -4.35 33.77
CA SER A 709 -9.68 -4.92 32.71
C SER A 709 -8.34 -4.20 32.66
N ARG A 710 -7.29 -4.91 32.25
CA ARG A 710 -5.91 -4.40 32.30
C ARG A 710 -5.12 -4.93 31.12
N GLU A 711 -4.41 -4.03 30.44
CA GLU A 711 -3.47 -4.35 29.37
C GLU A 711 -2.11 -3.72 29.66
N SER A 712 -1.06 -4.34 29.13
CA SER A 712 0.29 -3.79 29.23
C SER A 712 1.02 -3.93 27.91
N VAL A 713 1.43 -2.80 27.33
CA VAL A 713 2.19 -2.76 26.08
C VAL A 713 3.67 -2.59 26.42
N ASN A 714 4.47 -3.60 26.05
CA ASN A 714 5.92 -3.63 26.30
C ASN A 714 6.68 -2.99 25.15
N SER A 715 7.78 -2.30 25.46
CA SER A 715 8.69 -1.72 24.47
C SER A 715 7.99 -0.81 23.45
N PRO A 716 7.17 0.16 23.89
CA PRO A 716 6.48 1.10 23.00
C PRO A 716 7.43 2.11 22.36
N ALA A 717 8.73 2.08 22.67
CA ALA A 717 9.77 2.88 22.00
C ALA A 717 9.84 2.67 20.47
N LEU A 718 9.26 1.57 19.95
CA LEU A 718 9.08 1.36 18.50
C LEU A 718 7.71 1.86 17.96
N MET A 719 6.90 2.47 18.83
CA MET A 719 5.48 2.77 18.67
C MET A 719 5.09 4.08 19.39
N TYR A 720 6.00 5.06 19.51
CA TYR A 720 5.70 6.35 20.15
C TYR A 720 4.86 7.25 19.21
N GLY A 721 4.25 8.32 19.74
CA GLY A 721 3.31 9.19 19.02
C GLY A 721 1.90 9.21 19.63
N THR A 722 0.93 9.82 18.94
CA THR A 722 -0.46 9.91 19.46
C THR A 722 -1.20 8.58 19.29
N TRP A 723 -1.54 7.96 20.42
CA TRP A 723 -2.38 6.76 20.50
C TRP A 723 -3.84 7.13 20.70
N GLU A 724 -4.73 6.23 20.28
CA GLU A 724 -6.18 6.36 20.49
C GLU A 724 -6.72 5.16 21.31
N ILE A 725 -7.54 5.46 22.32
CA ILE A 725 -8.40 4.47 22.97
C ILE A 725 -9.85 4.75 22.57
N PHE A 726 -10.51 3.75 21.97
CA PHE A 726 -11.91 3.78 21.57
C PHE A 726 -12.72 2.77 22.40
N PRO A 727 -13.38 3.22 23.48
CA PRO A 727 -14.33 2.40 24.20
C PRO A 727 -15.69 2.35 23.49
N SER A 728 -16.26 1.14 23.39
CA SER A 728 -17.51 0.87 22.69
C SER A 728 -18.42 -0.07 23.48
N THR A 729 -19.67 0.35 23.65
CA THR A 729 -20.78 -0.46 24.17
C THR A 729 -21.45 -1.28 23.07
N SER A 730 -21.20 -0.94 21.80
CA SER A 730 -21.72 -1.64 20.64
C SER A 730 -20.67 -2.62 20.09
N ARG A 731 -20.76 -3.91 20.49
CA ARG A 731 -19.91 -4.99 19.94
C ARG A 731 -20.22 -5.34 18.47
N ILE A 732 -20.75 -4.38 17.69
CA ILE A 732 -21.18 -4.52 16.29
C ILE A 732 -19.94 -4.53 15.34
N THR A 733 -18.75 -4.85 15.86
CA THR A 733 -17.45 -4.58 15.21
C THR A 733 -16.70 -5.81 14.72
N ALA A 734 -17.31 -7.01 14.68
CA ALA A 734 -16.65 -8.19 14.13
C ALA A 734 -17.56 -8.90 13.13
N TRP A 735 -16.95 -9.33 12.01
CA TRP A 735 -17.51 -10.15 10.94
C TRP A 735 -18.61 -11.11 11.44
N PRO A 736 -19.74 -11.24 10.71
CA PRO A 736 -21.07 -11.64 11.23
C PRO A 736 -21.24 -13.09 11.73
N GLN A 737 -20.18 -13.79 12.12
CA GLN A 737 -20.27 -15.20 12.49
C GLN A 737 -20.81 -15.46 13.91
N THR A 738 -20.96 -14.44 14.77
CA THR A 738 -21.45 -14.64 16.15
C THR A 738 -22.68 -13.79 16.45
N GLY A 739 -23.88 -14.37 16.28
CA GLY A 739 -25.18 -13.76 16.54
C GLY A 739 -25.51 -13.48 18.01
N PHE A 740 -24.66 -12.75 18.73
CA PHE A 740 -24.91 -12.30 20.10
C PHE A 740 -24.82 -10.77 20.18
N PHE A 741 -25.96 -10.09 20.16
CA PHE A 741 -26.05 -8.66 20.42
C PHE A 741 -26.09 -8.43 21.95
N PRO A 742 -25.09 -7.79 22.57
CA PRO A 742 -25.17 -7.46 24.00
C PRO A 742 -26.32 -6.49 24.26
N VAL A 743 -26.86 -6.49 25.48
CA VAL A 743 -27.83 -5.48 25.90
C VAL A 743 -27.13 -4.13 25.93
N LEU A 744 -27.48 -3.27 24.96
CA LEU A 744 -26.90 -1.94 24.80
C LEU A 744 -27.38 -1.03 25.95
N THR A 745 -26.45 -0.62 26.82
CA THR A 745 -26.69 0.28 27.96
C THR A 745 -25.52 1.23 28.15
N ASP A 746 -25.76 2.40 28.74
CA ASP A 746 -24.69 3.32 29.13
C ASP A 746 -23.69 2.65 30.09
N VAL A 747 -22.43 3.04 29.98
CA VAL A 747 -21.33 2.53 30.81
C VAL A 747 -20.54 3.67 31.43
N ASP A 748 -20.29 3.59 32.73
CA ASP A 748 -19.35 4.48 33.42
C ASP A 748 -18.04 3.72 33.69
N ALA A 749 -16.92 4.21 33.15
CA ALA A 749 -15.61 3.61 33.33
C ALA A 749 -14.52 4.63 33.64
N THR A 750 -13.52 4.22 34.43
CA THR A 750 -12.30 4.97 34.70
C THR A 750 -11.14 4.32 33.97
N PHE A 751 -10.51 5.06 33.06
CA PHE A 751 -9.28 4.69 32.36
C PHE A 751 -8.07 5.24 33.12
N ASN A 752 -7.08 4.39 33.36
CA ASN A 752 -5.83 4.74 34.02
C ASN A 752 -4.66 4.31 33.13
N ILE A 753 -3.94 5.27 32.55
CA ILE A 753 -2.85 5.06 31.59
C ILE A 753 -1.54 5.50 32.26
N THR A 754 -0.64 4.56 32.51
CA THR A 754 0.61 4.77 33.27
C THR A 754 1.85 4.48 32.44
N TYR A 755 2.85 5.36 32.51
CA TYR A 755 4.16 5.17 31.88
C TYR A 755 5.22 4.74 32.87
N TYR A 756 6.08 3.83 32.43
CA TYR A 756 7.23 3.38 33.20
C TYR A 756 8.50 3.46 32.33
N GLY A 757 9.58 4.00 32.91
CA GLY A 757 10.87 4.13 32.22
C GLY A 757 12.00 4.48 33.19
N ILE A 758 13.20 3.94 32.97
CA ILE A 758 14.38 4.22 33.79
C ILE A 758 15.64 4.52 32.95
N THR A 759 16.61 5.20 33.54
CA THR A 759 17.97 5.34 33.01
C THR A 759 19.03 4.97 34.04
N ALA A 760 20.27 4.69 33.60
CA ALA A 760 21.41 4.42 34.47
C ALA A 760 22.64 5.25 34.11
N ALA A 761 23.40 5.67 35.13
CA ALA A 761 24.68 6.38 34.97
C ALA A 761 25.75 5.87 35.96
N PRO A 762 27.04 5.82 35.59
CA PRO A 762 28.11 5.43 36.51
C PRO A 762 28.22 6.39 37.71
N VAL A 763 28.36 5.87 38.93
CA VAL A 763 28.50 6.71 40.14
C VAL A 763 29.75 7.59 40.11
N THR A 764 30.81 7.13 39.44
CA THR A 764 32.11 7.83 39.31
C THR A 764 32.16 8.83 38.16
N GLY A 765 31.14 8.86 37.29
CA GLY A 765 31.16 9.64 36.05
C GLY A 765 31.98 9.02 34.90
N GLU A 766 32.73 7.94 35.16
CA GLU A 766 33.48 7.18 34.15
C GLU A 766 33.03 5.72 34.14
N ILE A 767 33.12 5.07 32.97
CA ILE A 767 32.78 3.65 32.81
C ILE A 767 33.72 2.79 33.67
N PRO A 768 33.20 1.91 34.54
CA PRO A 768 34.01 1.06 35.39
C PRO A 768 34.95 0.14 34.60
N ALA A 769 36.20 0.00 35.06
CA ALA A 769 37.19 -0.91 34.49
C ALA A 769 37.46 -2.08 35.45
N VAL A 770 37.47 -3.30 34.92
CA VAL A 770 37.75 -4.54 35.66
C VAL A 770 38.89 -5.31 34.99
N GLU A 771 39.71 -5.99 35.78
CA GLU A 771 40.80 -6.82 35.25
C GLU A 771 40.25 -8.10 34.60
N TYR A 772 40.77 -8.43 33.41
CA TYR A 772 40.40 -9.65 32.68
C TYR A 772 40.85 -10.90 33.45
N SER A 773 40.00 -11.92 33.51
CA SER A 773 40.28 -13.19 34.21
C SER A 773 40.54 -13.04 35.72
N SER A 774 39.94 -12.04 36.37
CA SER A 774 40.13 -11.73 37.80
C SER A 774 39.03 -12.25 38.74
N GLY A 775 38.01 -12.95 38.21
CA GLY A 775 36.89 -13.46 39.00
C GLY A 775 35.80 -12.41 39.23
N VAL A 776 35.12 -12.43 40.38
CA VAL A 776 34.00 -11.52 40.68
C VAL A 776 34.50 -10.14 41.07
N GLN A 777 34.06 -9.11 40.34
CA GLN A 777 34.40 -7.70 40.56
C GLN A 777 33.12 -6.87 40.77
N GLU A 778 33.22 -5.83 41.60
CA GLU A 778 32.09 -4.97 41.97
C GLU A 778 32.24 -3.55 41.44
N PHE A 779 31.14 -2.97 40.95
CA PHE A 779 31.07 -1.57 40.52
C PHE A 779 29.66 -1.01 40.72
N ASN A 780 29.51 0.32 40.68
CA ASN A 780 28.25 0.98 41.05
C ASN A 780 27.68 1.86 39.93
N TYR A 781 26.37 1.77 39.75
CA TYR A 781 25.56 2.63 38.88
C TYR A 781 24.46 3.31 39.70
N THR A 782 24.04 4.50 39.27
CA THR A 782 22.85 5.19 39.76
C THR A 782 21.73 4.97 38.75
N ILE A 783 20.64 4.34 39.15
CA ILE A 783 19.40 4.25 38.36
C ILE A 783 18.49 5.43 38.69
N ILE A 784 17.82 5.98 37.68
CA ILE A 784 16.94 7.15 37.78
C ILE A 784 15.60 6.79 37.15
N ASN A 785 14.50 6.99 37.88
CA ASN A 785 13.15 6.83 37.35
C ASN A 785 12.70 8.10 36.62
N LYS A 786 12.18 7.95 35.41
CA LYS A 786 11.71 9.07 34.58
C LYS A 786 10.23 9.38 34.79
N TYR A 787 9.42 8.34 34.99
CA TYR A 787 7.96 8.42 34.90
C TYR A 787 7.27 8.03 36.21
N TYR A 788 6.24 7.18 36.16
CA TYR A 788 5.45 6.80 37.32
C TYR A 788 6.31 6.05 38.36
N SER A 789 5.91 6.10 39.64
CA SER A 789 6.66 5.44 40.70
C SER A 789 6.79 3.93 40.45
N ILE A 790 8.01 3.40 40.56
CA ILE A 790 8.30 1.98 40.36
C ILE A 790 8.82 1.38 41.66
N GLN A 791 8.09 0.39 42.18
CA GLN A 791 8.58 -0.53 43.19
C GLN A 791 8.72 -1.90 42.53
N GLY A 792 9.88 -2.55 42.67
CA GLY A 792 10.09 -3.81 41.97
C GLY A 792 11.36 -4.54 42.38
N ASN A 793 11.48 -5.76 41.87
CA ASN A 793 12.70 -6.54 42.01
C ASN A 793 13.74 -6.03 41.01
N VAL A 794 14.94 -5.75 41.50
CA VAL A 794 16.07 -5.39 40.64
C VAL A 794 16.84 -6.65 40.33
N SER A 795 17.07 -6.87 39.05
CA SER A 795 18.03 -7.85 38.57
C SER A 795 18.98 -7.18 37.58
N ALA A 796 20.10 -7.83 37.34
CA ALA A 796 21.00 -7.47 36.27
C ALA A 796 21.27 -8.74 35.48
N VAL A 797 21.26 -8.64 34.16
CA VAL A 797 21.40 -9.79 33.29
C VAL A 797 22.52 -9.54 32.32
N GLY A 798 23.43 -10.52 32.33
CA GLY A 798 24.36 -10.80 31.26
C GLY A 798 25.38 -9.73 30.97
N VAL A 799 26.37 -10.13 30.16
CA VAL A 799 27.34 -9.23 29.57
C VAL A 799 27.60 -9.72 28.14
N GLY A 800 27.34 -8.86 27.16
CA GLY A 800 27.71 -9.07 25.76
C GLY A 800 28.92 -8.19 25.38
N PRO A 801 29.78 -8.63 24.46
CA PRO A 801 30.81 -7.75 23.90
C PRO A 801 30.14 -6.60 23.16
N TYR A 802 30.54 -5.36 23.46
CA TYR A 802 30.18 -4.21 22.63
C TYR A 802 31.01 -4.30 21.36
N ASN A 803 30.42 -4.87 20.29
CA ASN A 803 31.11 -5.06 19.04
C ASN A 803 30.81 -3.88 18.12
N ALA A 804 31.85 -3.21 17.66
CA ALA A 804 31.73 -2.09 16.75
C ALA A 804 32.55 -2.37 15.49
N THR A 805 31.96 -2.18 14.33
CA THR A 805 32.64 -2.21 13.04
C THR A 805 32.48 -0.88 12.33
N ILE A 806 33.33 -0.60 11.34
CA ILE A 806 33.17 0.57 10.47
C ILE A 806 32.71 0.05 9.12
N GLU A 807 31.55 0.53 8.69
CA GLU A 807 30.93 0.15 7.43
C GLU A 807 30.82 1.40 6.53
N ASN A 808 30.69 1.17 5.23
CA ASN A 808 30.46 2.22 4.26
C ASN A 808 29.12 1.96 3.55
N ILE A 809 28.52 3.04 3.05
CA ILE A 809 27.29 2.98 2.27
C ILE A 809 27.28 4.15 1.30
N GLU A 810 26.86 3.90 0.07
CA GLU A 810 26.63 4.93 -0.93
C GLU A 810 25.21 5.51 -0.78
N GLU A 811 25.05 6.79 -1.13
CA GLU A 811 23.77 7.49 -1.14
C GLU A 811 22.80 6.77 -2.09
N ALA A 812 21.60 6.43 -1.62
CA ALA A 812 20.61 5.59 -2.29
C ALA A 812 20.88 4.06 -2.32
N ASP A 813 21.90 3.56 -1.58
CA ASP A 813 22.27 2.13 -1.60
C ASP A 813 22.04 1.41 -0.25
N PHE A 814 22.21 0.09 -0.22
CA PHE A 814 22.01 -0.80 0.91
C PHE A 814 23.30 -1.52 1.35
N ALA A 815 23.67 -1.39 2.62
CA ALA A 815 24.72 -2.20 3.24
C ALA A 815 24.14 -3.41 3.98
N TYR A 816 24.75 -4.60 3.82
CA TYR A 816 24.27 -5.85 4.42
C TYR A 816 25.25 -6.41 5.45
N LEU A 817 24.78 -6.63 6.68
CA LEU A 817 25.58 -7.18 7.77
C LEU A 817 24.92 -8.44 8.33
N TYR A 818 25.73 -9.26 9.03
CA TYR A 818 25.23 -10.48 9.64
C TYR A 818 25.73 -10.60 11.08
N PHE A 819 24.82 -10.93 11.98
CA PHE A 819 25.13 -11.11 13.39
C PHE A 819 24.55 -12.42 13.91
N THR A 820 25.39 -13.24 14.55
CA THR A 820 24.91 -14.47 15.17
C THR A 820 24.51 -14.18 16.61
N VAL A 821 23.21 -14.22 16.88
CA VAL A 821 22.67 -14.14 18.23
C VAL A 821 22.82 -15.52 18.90
N PRO A 822 23.52 -15.62 20.04
CA PRO A 822 23.75 -16.88 20.74
C PRO A 822 22.48 -17.41 21.41
N GLU A 823 22.45 -18.73 21.63
CA GLU A 823 21.36 -19.39 22.36
C GLU A 823 21.19 -18.82 23.78
N GLY A 824 19.96 -18.51 24.14
CA GLY A 824 19.62 -17.95 25.46
C GLY A 824 19.91 -16.45 25.61
N ALA A 825 20.19 -15.71 24.52
CA ALA A 825 20.26 -14.26 24.56
C ALA A 825 18.92 -13.65 25.00
N VAL A 826 18.96 -12.65 25.88
CA VAL A 826 17.77 -11.94 26.37
C VAL A 826 17.51 -10.63 25.65
N ASN A 827 18.51 -10.13 24.91
CA ASN A 827 18.42 -8.94 24.08
C ASN A 827 19.50 -9.00 23.00
N ALA A 828 19.14 -8.58 21.80
CA ALA A 828 20.06 -8.24 20.72
C ALA A 828 19.83 -6.79 20.33
N HIS A 829 20.91 -6.05 20.12
CA HIS A 829 20.89 -4.62 19.82
C HIS A 829 21.75 -4.35 18.60
N PHE A 830 21.27 -3.44 17.76
CA PHE A 830 21.85 -3.03 16.49
C PHE A 830 21.73 -1.50 16.39
N GLU A 831 22.84 -0.80 16.18
CA GLU A 831 22.85 0.66 16.18
C GLU A 831 23.82 1.21 15.14
N ILE A 832 23.41 2.26 14.44
CA ILE A 832 24.24 3.08 13.56
C ILE A 832 24.68 4.31 14.33
N GLN A 833 25.98 4.58 14.41
CA GLN A 833 26.50 5.77 15.08
C GLN A 833 27.76 6.32 14.40
N TYR A 834 28.13 7.56 14.73
CA TYR A 834 29.35 8.22 14.25
C TYR A 834 29.49 8.28 12.72
N VAL A 835 28.39 8.61 12.05
CA VAL A 835 28.38 8.87 10.61
C VAL A 835 29.20 10.12 10.30
N ASN A 836 30.11 10.04 9.33
CA ASN A 836 30.89 11.20 8.87
C ASN A 836 30.04 12.27 8.19
N ASP A 837 28.96 11.86 7.53
CA ASP A 837 27.93 12.75 7.00
C ASP A 837 26.73 12.73 7.93
N SER A 838 26.63 13.73 8.80
CA SER A 838 25.50 13.87 9.72
C SER A 838 24.20 14.25 9.03
N THR A 839 24.24 14.54 7.72
CA THR A 839 23.06 14.79 6.88
C THR A 839 22.62 13.55 6.11
N ALA A 840 23.34 12.43 6.27
CA ALA A 840 22.88 11.15 5.76
C ALA A 840 21.59 10.73 6.47
N ASP A 841 20.67 10.18 5.71
CA ASP A 841 19.43 9.57 6.20
C ASP A 841 19.63 8.06 6.06
N LEU A 842 20.03 7.41 7.15
CA LEU A 842 20.36 5.99 7.12
C LEU A 842 19.24 5.23 7.81
N ASP A 843 18.57 4.31 7.13
CA ASP A 843 17.64 3.37 7.75
C ASP A 843 18.37 2.10 8.19
N LEU A 844 17.81 1.42 9.19
CA LEU A 844 18.25 0.13 9.71
C LEU A 844 17.11 -0.88 9.70
N TYR A 845 17.29 -2.00 9.00
CA TYR A 845 16.41 -3.16 9.00
C TYR A 845 17.15 -4.38 9.53
N VAL A 846 16.46 -5.23 10.28
CA VAL A 846 17.02 -6.44 10.89
C VAL A 846 16.06 -7.60 10.68
N MET A 847 16.49 -8.67 10.04
CA MET A 847 15.73 -9.88 9.79
C MET A 847 16.23 -11.02 10.68
N ALA A 848 15.34 -11.60 11.47
CA ALA A 848 15.60 -12.76 12.30
C ALA A 848 15.64 -14.06 11.46
N PRO A 849 16.23 -15.15 12.00
CA PRO A 849 16.32 -16.45 11.33
C PRO A 849 14.96 -17.09 10.99
N ASP A 850 13.90 -16.71 11.71
CA ASP A 850 12.53 -17.18 11.51
C ASP A 850 11.74 -16.36 10.46
N GLY A 851 12.38 -15.37 9.84
CA GLY A 851 11.77 -14.47 8.86
C GLY A 851 11.17 -13.20 9.44
N THR A 852 11.17 -13.02 10.77
CA THR A 852 10.65 -11.80 11.41
C THR A 852 11.51 -10.59 11.06
N ARG A 853 10.91 -9.49 10.60
CA ARG A 853 11.60 -8.24 10.26
C ARG A 853 11.36 -7.17 11.34
N TYR A 854 12.43 -6.53 11.76
CA TYR A 854 12.49 -5.37 12.65
C TYR A 854 13.10 -4.19 11.87
N LYS A 855 12.72 -2.94 12.17
CA LYS A 855 13.29 -1.77 11.49
C LYS A 855 13.28 -0.49 12.36
N SER A 856 14.18 0.42 12.03
CA SER A 856 14.28 1.82 12.50
C SER A 856 14.73 2.64 11.30
N ALA A 857 13.96 3.66 10.92
CA ALA A 857 14.10 4.36 9.64
C ALA A 857 13.73 5.83 9.84
N THR A 858 14.59 6.56 10.57
CA THR A 858 14.43 7.98 10.89
C THR A 858 15.21 8.81 9.89
N PRO A 859 14.84 10.08 9.68
CA PRO A 859 15.60 11.02 8.83
C PRO A 859 17.00 11.38 9.36
N SER A 860 17.49 10.64 10.34
CA SER A 860 18.75 10.88 11.00
C SER A 860 19.78 9.88 10.53
N ALA A 861 21.05 10.27 10.61
CA ALA A 861 22.13 9.37 10.27
C ALA A 861 22.28 8.19 11.27
N ASN A 862 21.58 8.21 12.40
CA ASN A 862 21.76 7.23 13.48
C ASN A 862 20.45 6.49 13.76
N GLU A 863 20.52 5.17 13.77
CA GLU A 863 19.36 4.29 13.94
C GLU A 863 19.60 3.26 15.01
N VAL A 864 18.52 2.77 15.60
CA VAL A 864 18.60 1.74 16.63
C VAL A 864 17.49 0.72 16.52
N VAL A 865 17.85 -0.56 16.52
CA VAL A 865 16.92 -1.69 16.60
C VAL A 865 17.28 -2.54 17.81
N ASP A 866 16.33 -2.67 18.74
CA ASP A 866 16.43 -3.49 19.93
C ASP A 866 15.43 -4.64 19.89
N ILE A 867 15.93 -5.88 19.99
CA ILE A 867 15.12 -7.10 19.94
C ILE A 867 15.17 -7.80 21.31
N PRO A 868 14.05 -7.84 22.06
CA PRO A 868 13.97 -8.60 23.31
C PRO A 868 13.77 -10.10 23.04
N ASN A 869 14.42 -10.96 23.84
CA ASN A 869 14.37 -12.43 23.71
C ASN A 869 14.55 -12.93 22.26
N PRO A 870 15.62 -12.50 21.56
CA PRO A 870 15.80 -12.78 20.15
C PRO A 870 15.90 -14.29 19.87
N THR A 871 15.23 -14.76 18.81
CA THR A 871 15.39 -16.12 18.28
C THR A 871 16.88 -16.39 18.02
N PRO A 872 17.49 -17.45 18.58
CA PRO A 872 18.90 -17.74 18.34
C PRO A 872 19.18 -18.03 16.86
N GLY A 873 20.29 -17.54 16.34
CA GLY A 873 20.70 -17.78 14.96
C GLY A 873 21.29 -16.54 14.28
N VAL A 874 21.41 -16.59 12.96
CA VAL A 874 22.02 -15.52 12.16
C VAL A 874 20.97 -14.50 11.74
N TYR A 875 21.12 -13.28 12.21
CA TYR A 875 20.32 -12.13 11.81
C TYR A 875 20.95 -11.50 10.59
N LYS A 876 20.11 -11.13 9.61
CA LYS A 876 20.51 -10.32 8.44
C LYS A 876 20.14 -8.88 8.73
N ILE A 877 21.13 -8.01 8.83
CA ILE A 877 20.96 -6.57 8.99
C ILE A 877 21.11 -5.91 7.63
N ILE A 878 20.29 -4.91 7.37
CA ILE A 878 20.32 -4.08 6.17
C ILE A 878 20.35 -2.62 6.65
N VAL A 879 21.37 -1.88 6.30
CA VAL A 879 21.38 -0.42 6.42
C VAL A 879 21.07 0.14 5.04
N HIS A 880 20.25 1.18 4.94
CA HIS A 880 19.88 1.79 3.65
C HIS A 880 20.10 3.29 3.74
N TRP A 881 20.85 3.89 2.82
CA TRP A 881 20.93 5.33 2.76
C TRP A 881 19.77 5.86 1.95
N TRP A 882 18.70 6.22 2.65
CA TRP A 882 17.48 6.68 2.03
C TRP A 882 17.66 8.05 1.38
N VAL A 883 17.17 8.20 0.16
CA VAL A 883 17.04 9.49 -0.53
C VAL A 883 15.69 9.57 -1.22
N SER A 884 15.08 10.74 -1.18
CA SER A 884 13.72 10.97 -1.68
C SER A 884 13.58 10.78 -3.20
N ASN A 885 14.63 11.07 -3.96
CA ASN A 885 14.69 10.82 -5.39
C ASN A 885 16.07 10.26 -5.77
N PRO A 886 16.24 8.93 -5.78
CA PRO A 886 17.50 8.28 -6.19
C PRO A 886 17.96 8.73 -7.58
N ALA A 887 17.01 9.05 -8.48
CA ALA A 887 17.32 9.50 -9.84
C ALA A 887 17.84 10.95 -9.92
N SER A 888 17.75 11.73 -8.83
CA SER A 888 18.31 13.09 -8.73
C SER A 888 19.77 13.11 -8.25
N VAL A 889 20.29 11.98 -7.78
CA VAL A 889 21.67 11.83 -7.32
C VAL A 889 22.58 11.66 -8.54
N GLU A 890 23.08 12.78 -9.08
CA GLU A 890 24.02 12.75 -10.22
C GLU A 890 25.34 12.04 -9.85
N VAL A 891 25.81 12.21 -8.60
CA VAL A 891 27.02 11.55 -8.06
C VAL A 891 26.77 11.16 -6.60
N PRO A 892 26.62 9.85 -6.28
CA PRO A 892 26.36 9.40 -4.93
C PRO A 892 27.46 9.80 -3.95
N LYS A 893 27.06 10.35 -2.80
CA LYS A 893 27.98 10.49 -1.67
C LYS A 893 28.28 9.13 -1.06
N VAL A 894 29.43 9.01 -0.40
CA VAL A 894 29.78 7.83 0.40
C VAL A 894 29.94 8.25 1.87
N ALA A 895 29.19 7.59 2.74
CA ALA A 895 29.23 7.78 4.18
C ALA A 895 29.92 6.58 4.80
N ASN A 896 30.73 6.86 5.81
CA ASN A 896 31.21 5.84 6.71
C ASN A 896 30.54 6.01 8.06
N PHE A 897 30.08 4.91 8.61
CA PHE A 897 29.44 4.87 9.91
C PHE A 897 30.04 3.75 10.75
N GLN A 898 29.88 3.88 12.06
CA GLN A 898 30.22 2.83 12.99
C GLN A 898 28.96 2.03 13.31
N PHE A 899 28.95 0.76 12.97
CA PHE A 899 27.87 -0.14 13.31
C PHE A 899 28.16 -0.85 14.64
N VAL A 900 27.23 -0.73 15.58
CA VAL A 900 27.31 -1.34 16.91
C VAL A 900 26.34 -2.49 16.98
N GLN A 901 26.82 -3.62 17.48
CA GLN A 901 26.00 -4.80 17.68
C GLN A 901 26.43 -5.56 18.93
N TYR A 902 25.45 -6.01 19.70
CA TYR A 902 25.70 -6.89 20.85
C TYR A 902 24.50 -7.79 21.14
N ALA A 903 24.79 -8.92 21.78
CA ALA A 903 23.77 -9.78 22.38
C ALA A 903 24.10 -10.02 23.84
N ILE A 904 23.11 -9.87 24.71
CA ILE A 904 23.26 -10.05 26.15
C ILE A 904 22.84 -11.48 26.51
N VAL A 905 23.78 -12.28 27.01
CA VAL A 905 23.53 -13.65 27.49
C VAL A 905 23.53 -13.70 29.03
N PRO A 906 22.54 -14.32 29.69
CA PRO A 906 22.46 -14.42 31.14
C PRO A 906 23.67 -15.11 31.81
N GLY A 907 23.96 -14.72 33.06
CA GLY A 907 24.81 -15.50 33.98
C GLY A 907 26.16 -14.89 34.36
N THR A 908 26.59 -13.78 33.74
CA THR A 908 27.89 -13.13 34.00
C THR A 908 27.79 -11.85 34.83
N LEU A 909 26.68 -11.10 34.72
CA LEU A 909 26.35 -9.93 35.52
C LEU A 909 25.24 -10.25 36.52
N SER A 910 25.35 -9.71 37.72
CA SER A 910 24.32 -9.79 38.77
C SER A 910 24.32 -8.51 39.61
N THR A 911 23.36 -8.36 40.51
CA THR A 911 23.20 -7.20 41.41
C THR A 911 23.18 -7.66 42.86
N LYS A 912 23.72 -6.84 43.79
CA LYS A 912 23.60 -7.08 45.24
C LYS A 912 22.23 -6.69 45.78
N GLN A 913 21.63 -5.66 45.21
CA GLN A 913 20.30 -5.19 45.55
C GLN A 913 19.28 -6.13 44.89
N THR A 914 18.29 -6.55 45.66
CA THR A 914 17.19 -7.40 45.17
C THR A 914 15.90 -6.63 44.94
N LYS A 915 15.78 -5.42 45.51
CA LYS A 915 14.61 -4.55 45.39
C LYS A 915 15.02 -3.08 45.32
N VAL A 916 14.19 -2.30 44.64
CA VAL A 916 14.26 -0.84 44.63
C VAL A 916 12.86 -0.24 44.74
N SER A 917 12.80 0.96 45.31
CA SER A 917 11.62 1.82 45.29
C SER A 917 12.08 3.17 44.76
N LEU A 918 11.58 3.56 43.59
CA LEU A 918 11.89 4.83 42.94
C LEU A 918 10.61 5.62 42.77
N ASP A 919 10.52 6.76 43.45
CA ASP A 919 9.50 7.76 43.16
C ASP A 919 9.77 8.40 41.79
N THR A 920 8.81 9.13 41.23
CA THR A 920 9.01 9.89 39.98
C THR A 920 10.20 10.85 40.11
N GLY A 921 11.18 10.76 39.19
CA GLY A 921 12.44 11.52 39.25
C GLY A 921 13.43 11.04 40.33
N GLY A 922 13.06 10.03 41.13
CA GLY A 922 13.90 9.47 42.17
C GLY A 922 15.07 8.66 41.62
N SER A 923 16.14 8.53 42.42
CA SER A 923 17.31 7.75 42.04
C SER A 923 17.78 6.81 43.15
N ALA A 924 18.44 5.71 42.76
CA ALA A 924 19.03 4.75 43.69
C ALA A 924 20.36 4.20 43.16
N ASN A 925 21.28 3.90 44.06
CA ASN A 925 22.54 3.26 43.70
C ASN A 925 22.38 1.73 43.68
N VAL A 926 22.78 1.12 42.57
CA VAL A 926 22.83 -0.33 42.37
C VAL A 926 24.29 -0.76 42.24
N THR A 927 24.67 -1.78 42.99
CA THR A 927 25.99 -2.41 42.97
C THR A 927 25.92 -3.66 42.12
N LEU A 928 26.62 -3.62 40.99
CA LEU A 928 26.71 -4.70 40.04
C LEU A 928 27.93 -5.58 40.34
N MET A 929 27.77 -6.88 40.15
CA MET A 929 28.78 -7.92 40.33
C MET A 929 28.99 -8.64 39.00
N LEU A 930 30.17 -8.45 38.41
CA LEU A 930 30.57 -9.10 37.17
C LEU A 930 31.54 -10.23 37.46
N ASN A 931 31.22 -11.44 37.01
CA ASN A 931 32.13 -12.58 37.04
C ASN A 931 33.07 -12.57 35.82
N ALA A 932 34.15 -11.77 35.89
CA ALA A 932 35.15 -11.59 34.84
C ALA A 932 36.10 -12.80 34.71
N THR A 933 35.53 -13.94 34.29
CA THR A 933 36.26 -15.17 33.92
C THR A 933 36.62 -15.17 32.44
N SER A 934 37.30 -16.22 31.95
CA SER A 934 37.60 -16.40 30.52
C SER A 934 36.36 -16.47 29.61
N ASN A 935 35.15 -16.56 30.17
CA ASN A 935 33.90 -16.58 29.43
C ASN A 935 33.39 -15.17 29.06
N VAL A 936 33.97 -14.11 29.63
CA VAL A 936 33.68 -12.71 29.26
C VAL A 936 34.80 -12.23 28.35
N LEU A 937 34.47 -11.79 27.13
CA LEU A 937 35.49 -11.34 26.19
C LEU A 937 36.17 -10.04 26.68
N PRO A 938 37.50 -9.90 26.52
CA PRO A 938 38.18 -8.66 26.84
C PRO A 938 37.71 -7.54 25.91
N GLY A 939 37.61 -6.32 26.45
CA GLY A 939 37.11 -5.13 25.75
C GLY A 939 35.95 -4.45 26.48
N LEU A 940 35.28 -3.54 25.78
CA LEU A 940 34.03 -2.95 26.22
C LEU A 940 32.88 -3.96 26.15
N ASN A 941 32.06 -3.94 27.18
CA ASN A 941 31.06 -4.96 27.44
C ASN A 941 29.76 -4.29 27.95
N VAL A 942 28.62 -4.82 27.53
CA VAL A 942 27.28 -4.27 27.78
C VAL A 942 26.46 -5.23 28.62
N GLY A 943 25.82 -4.73 29.67
CA GLY A 943 24.83 -5.48 30.46
C GLY A 943 23.53 -4.71 30.61
N LYS A 944 22.50 -5.39 31.14
CA LYS A 944 21.18 -4.78 31.38
C LYS A 944 20.84 -4.78 32.86
N ILE A 945 20.34 -3.66 33.37
CA ILE A 945 19.60 -3.60 34.63
C ILE A 945 18.12 -3.74 34.30
N ILE A 946 17.44 -4.65 34.99
CA ILE A 946 16.03 -4.97 34.79
C ILE A 946 15.32 -4.75 36.12
N ILE A 947 14.31 -3.88 36.11
CA ILE A 947 13.37 -3.72 37.21
C ILE A 947 12.06 -4.38 36.79
N THR A 948 11.70 -5.47 37.45
CA THR A 948 10.37 -6.07 37.30
C THR A 948 9.45 -5.44 38.34
N PRO A 949 8.45 -4.64 37.94
CA PRO A 949 7.54 -4.00 38.88
C PRO A 949 6.82 -5.03 39.76
N ASP A 950 6.62 -4.70 41.04
CA ASP A 950 5.84 -5.50 42.01
C ASP A 950 4.32 -5.33 41.75
N ILE A 951 3.91 -5.35 40.47
CA ILE A 951 2.54 -5.16 39.99
C ILE A 951 2.13 -6.42 39.20
N PRO A 952 1.33 -7.35 39.77
CA PRO A 952 1.13 -8.70 39.21
C PRO A 952 0.55 -8.78 37.79
N TRP A 953 -0.23 -7.79 37.37
CA TRP A 953 -0.89 -7.77 36.06
C TRP A 953 -0.04 -7.10 34.97
N LEU A 954 0.94 -6.30 35.37
CA LEU A 954 1.80 -5.57 34.46
C LEU A 954 2.85 -6.54 33.92
N LYS A 955 2.58 -7.11 32.74
CA LYS A 955 3.42 -8.15 32.13
C LYS A 955 4.59 -7.48 31.43
N GLY A 956 5.66 -7.15 32.16
CA GLY A 956 6.79 -6.45 31.58
C GLY A 956 7.92 -6.20 32.56
N SER A 957 8.97 -5.55 32.08
CA SER A 957 10.03 -5.04 32.94
C SER A 957 10.58 -3.74 32.36
N VAL A 958 10.96 -2.85 33.26
CA VAL A 958 11.56 -1.55 32.94
C VAL A 958 13.06 -1.76 32.92
N THR A 959 13.76 -1.31 31.87
CA THR A 959 15.13 -1.76 31.66
C THR A 959 16.05 -0.64 31.23
N THR A 960 17.33 -0.75 31.59
CA THR A 960 18.33 0.21 31.12
C THR A 960 19.69 -0.47 30.97
N THR A 961 20.48 0.06 30.05
CA THR A 961 21.76 -0.52 29.65
C THR A 961 22.91 0.06 30.48
N VAL A 962 23.93 -0.77 30.77
CA VAL A 962 25.13 -0.39 31.52
C VAL A 962 26.39 -0.90 30.83
N LEU A 963 27.48 -0.14 30.91
CA LEU A 963 28.77 -0.46 30.29
C LEU A 963 29.85 -0.83 31.31
N VAL A 964 30.79 -1.69 30.91
CA VAL A 964 31.97 -2.06 31.72
C VAL A 964 33.15 -2.38 30.81
N LYS A 965 34.37 -1.95 31.17
CA LYS A 965 35.61 -2.25 30.44
C LYS A 965 36.32 -3.44 31.07
N VAL A 966 36.49 -4.54 30.34
CA VAL A 966 37.15 -5.76 30.82
C VAL A 966 38.54 -5.86 30.19
N GLY A 967 39.60 -5.58 30.93
CA GLY A 967 40.98 -5.62 30.42
C GLY A 967 41.39 -4.53 29.41
N GLY A 968 40.45 -3.70 28.93
CA GLY A 968 40.73 -2.56 28.04
C GLY A 968 39.48 -2.04 27.33
N SER A 969 39.64 -1.02 26.49
CA SER A 969 38.62 -0.58 25.51
C SER A 969 38.54 -1.54 24.31
N SER A 970 37.49 -1.42 23.49
CA SER A 970 37.37 -2.13 22.21
C SER A 970 37.75 -1.22 21.02
N PHE A 971 38.21 -1.83 19.92
CA PHE A 971 38.39 -1.13 18.64
C PHE A 971 37.11 -1.21 17.80
N ALA A 972 36.87 -0.21 16.96
CA ALA A 972 36.06 -0.32 15.76
C ALA A 972 36.99 -0.37 14.54
N VAL A 973 36.86 -1.39 13.70
CA VAL A 973 37.75 -1.64 12.56
C VAL A 973 36.92 -1.85 11.30
N GLY A 974 37.35 -1.28 10.18
CA GLY A 974 36.70 -1.44 8.87
C GLY A 974 37.59 -0.96 7.73
N LEU A 975 37.01 -0.83 6.54
CA LEU A 975 37.68 -0.29 5.36
C LEU A 975 37.22 1.15 5.08
N GLU A 976 38.04 1.92 4.38
CA GLU A 976 37.67 3.25 3.88
C GLU A 976 36.71 3.20 2.70
N LYS A 977 36.86 2.16 1.88
CA LYS A 977 35.92 1.77 0.83
C LYS A 977 35.84 0.25 0.84
N ASP A 978 34.62 -0.26 0.79
CA ASP A 978 34.29 -1.66 0.53
C ASP A 978 34.22 -1.93 -0.97
N GLU A 979 33.88 -0.94 -1.81
CA GLU A 979 33.97 -1.06 -3.26
C GLU A 979 35.21 -0.37 -3.83
N ILE A 980 35.96 -1.10 -4.66
CA ILE A 980 37.14 -0.55 -5.34
C ILE A 980 37.07 -0.83 -6.85
N LYS A 981 37.39 0.18 -7.66
CA LYS A 981 37.34 0.07 -9.12
C LYS A 981 38.48 -0.83 -9.64
N LEU A 982 38.13 -1.85 -10.42
CA LEU A 982 39.07 -2.83 -11.00
C LEU A 982 40.26 -2.13 -11.67
N GLY A 983 41.48 -2.42 -11.18
CA GLY A 983 42.72 -1.89 -11.73
C GLY A 983 43.01 -0.41 -11.47
N LYS A 984 42.19 0.32 -10.69
CA LYS A 984 42.36 1.76 -10.38
C LYS A 984 42.60 2.06 -8.90
N GLU A 985 42.04 1.30 -7.95
CA GLU A 985 42.07 1.60 -6.51
C GLU A 985 42.64 0.45 -5.65
N THR A 986 43.03 0.73 -4.39
CA THR A 986 43.56 -0.27 -3.44
C THR A 986 42.90 -0.13 -2.05
N PRO A 987 42.71 -1.23 -1.28
CA PRO A 987 42.05 -1.16 0.01
C PRO A 987 42.83 -0.38 1.09
N VAL A 988 42.11 0.36 1.95
CA VAL A 988 42.65 1.10 3.11
C VAL A 988 41.89 0.70 4.38
N ILE A 989 42.62 0.26 5.42
CA ILE A 989 42.05 -0.15 6.72
C ILE A 989 41.94 1.06 7.65
N ILE A 990 40.81 1.21 8.37
CA ILE A 990 40.52 2.25 9.38
C ILE A 990 40.39 1.61 10.78
N VAL A 991 40.96 2.26 11.81
CA VAL A 991 40.87 1.85 13.22
C VAL A 991 40.46 3.03 14.12
N LYS A 992 39.35 2.90 14.86
CA LYS A 992 38.79 3.88 15.83
C LYS A 992 38.54 3.23 17.22
N ASP A 993 38.33 4.03 18.27
CA ASP A 993 37.81 3.56 19.57
C ASP A 993 36.31 3.24 19.44
N ALA A 994 35.90 2.05 19.88
CA ALA A 994 34.54 1.55 19.69
C ALA A 994 33.47 2.38 20.41
N LEU A 995 33.79 3.05 21.52
CA LEU A 995 32.78 3.82 22.25
C LEU A 995 32.74 5.27 21.79
N THR A 996 33.89 5.88 21.50
CA THR A 996 33.95 7.33 21.25
C THR A 996 34.12 7.71 19.79
N GLY A 997 34.34 6.74 18.89
CA GLY A 997 34.56 6.99 17.46
C GLY A 997 35.89 7.70 17.12
N VAL A 998 36.81 7.86 18.09
CA VAL A 998 38.06 8.62 17.92
C VAL A 998 39.13 7.76 17.22
N PRO A 999 39.87 8.28 16.22
CA PRO A 999 40.93 7.53 15.55
C PRO A 999 42.04 6.99 16.46
N VAL A 1000 42.55 5.79 16.14
CA VAL A 1000 43.54 5.07 16.95
C VAL A 1000 44.89 5.01 16.21
N PRO A 1001 45.81 5.98 16.43
CA PRO A 1001 47.12 5.98 15.79
C PRO A 1001 48.09 4.96 16.39
N GLY A 1002 48.98 4.40 15.57
CA GLY A 1002 50.03 3.47 16.00
C GLY A 1002 49.51 2.08 16.40
N ALA A 1003 48.36 1.66 15.89
CA ALA A 1003 47.88 0.28 16.03
C ALA A 1003 48.58 -0.61 14.99
N GLU A 1004 49.09 -1.76 15.41
CA GLU A 1004 49.77 -2.73 14.54
C GLU A 1004 48.73 -3.54 13.76
N VAL A 1005 48.91 -3.69 12.43
CA VAL A 1005 47.98 -4.38 11.53
C VAL A 1005 48.63 -5.62 10.91
N TYR A 1006 47.98 -6.76 11.09
CA TYR A 1006 48.37 -8.04 10.50
C TYR A 1006 47.27 -8.56 9.58
N ILE A 1007 47.62 -9.03 8.37
CA ILE A 1007 46.69 -9.63 7.40
C ILE A 1007 47.12 -11.08 7.15
N ASN A 1008 46.20 -12.03 7.32
CA ASN A 1008 46.47 -13.46 7.21
C ASN A 1008 47.71 -13.91 8.02
N GLY A 1009 47.95 -13.27 9.17
CA GLY A 1009 49.09 -13.53 10.05
C GLY A 1009 50.42 -12.87 9.65
N THR A 1010 50.47 -12.12 8.55
CA THR A 1010 51.64 -11.36 8.09
C THR A 1010 51.53 -9.90 8.54
N TYR A 1011 52.64 -9.26 8.92
CA TYR A 1011 52.65 -7.85 9.33
C TYR A 1011 52.66 -6.92 8.13
N HIS A 1012 51.74 -5.94 8.08
CA HIS A 1012 51.61 -4.98 6.96
C HIS A 1012 51.92 -3.53 7.36
N GLY A 1013 51.94 -3.17 8.64
CA GLY A 1013 52.31 -1.83 9.08
C GLY A 1013 51.62 -1.37 10.36
N VAL A 1014 51.73 -0.07 10.65
CA VAL A 1014 51.01 0.61 11.74
C VAL A 1014 50.09 1.69 11.19
N THR A 1015 48.97 1.95 11.86
CA THR A 1015 48.06 3.04 11.49
C THR A 1015 48.70 4.42 11.67
N ASN A 1016 48.41 5.33 10.74
CA ASN A 1016 48.86 6.73 10.79
C ASN A 1016 48.09 7.56 11.84
N GLU A 1017 48.33 8.89 11.87
CA GLU A 1017 47.67 9.81 12.82
C GLU A 1017 46.14 9.85 12.74
N ASN A 1018 45.58 9.48 11.58
CA ASN A 1018 44.14 9.38 11.32
C ASN A 1018 43.61 7.95 11.50
N GLY A 1019 44.42 7.02 12.04
CA GLY A 1019 44.03 5.64 12.24
C GLY A 1019 43.93 4.79 10.97
N LYS A 1020 44.63 5.16 9.88
CA LYS A 1020 44.55 4.48 8.56
C LYS A 1020 45.82 3.74 8.12
N LEU A 1021 45.69 2.68 7.31
CA LEU A 1021 46.77 1.94 6.62
C LEU A 1021 46.36 1.46 5.21
N THR A 1022 47.11 1.82 4.16
CA THR A 1022 46.89 1.42 2.75
C THR A 1022 47.63 0.13 2.38
N LEU A 1023 47.03 -0.76 1.57
CA LEU A 1023 47.59 -2.06 1.15
C LEU A 1023 48.17 -2.05 -0.28
N ASP A 1024 49.21 -2.85 -0.52
CA ASP A 1024 49.87 -3.07 -1.84
C ASP A 1024 49.12 -4.09 -2.72
N VAL A 1025 49.13 -3.92 -4.06
CA VAL A 1025 48.30 -4.69 -5.03
C VAL A 1025 48.95 -5.99 -5.53
N GLY A 1026 48.26 -7.13 -5.39
CA GLY A 1026 48.59 -8.42 -6.03
C GLY A 1026 47.53 -8.90 -7.05
N PRO A 1027 47.76 -10.00 -7.79
CA PRO A 1027 46.85 -10.52 -8.83
C PRO A 1027 45.47 -10.93 -8.30
N GLU A 1028 45.35 -11.21 -7.00
CA GLU A 1028 44.08 -11.39 -6.30
C GLU A 1028 43.13 -10.19 -6.43
N LEU A 1029 43.63 -8.97 -6.67
CA LEU A 1029 42.82 -7.76 -6.83
C LEU A 1029 42.30 -7.54 -8.27
N LEU A 1030 42.65 -8.40 -9.24
CA LEU A 1030 42.25 -8.28 -10.65
C LEU A 1030 41.04 -9.14 -11.02
N LYS A 1031 40.16 -9.42 -10.05
CA LYS A 1031 38.98 -10.26 -10.23
C LYS A 1031 37.75 -9.54 -9.68
N LEU A 1032 36.70 -9.42 -10.49
CA LEU A 1032 35.45 -8.81 -10.06
C LEU A 1032 34.77 -9.66 -8.97
N GLY A 1033 34.04 -8.99 -8.09
CA GLY A 1033 33.31 -9.62 -6.98
C GLY A 1033 34.05 -9.56 -5.64
N GLU A 1034 33.53 -10.31 -4.67
CA GLU A 1034 33.94 -10.22 -3.27
C GLU A 1034 35.32 -10.84 -2.98
N HIS A 1035 36.09 -10.13 -2.15
CA HIS A 1035 37.37 -10.54 -1.57
C HIS A 1035 37.35 -10.41 -0.05
N THR A 1036 38.20 -11.17 0.63
CA THR A 1036 38.24 -11.24 2.11
C THR A 1036 39.65 -11.04 2.67
N LEU A 1037 39.77 -10.26 3.74
CA LEU A 1037 41.00 -9.99 4.49
C LEU A 1037 40.83 -10.41 5.95
N ASN A 1038 41.60 -11.38 6.44
CA ASN A 1038 41.61 -11.69 7.88
C ASN A 1038 42.59 -10.77 8.60
N VAL A 1039 42.08 -9.89 9.45
CA VAL A 1039 42.83 -8.79 10.10
C VAL A 1039 42.95 -9.00 11.61
N THR A 1040 44.16 -8.82 12.14
CA THR A 1040 44.43 -8.72 13.58
C THR A 1040 45.00 -7.34 13.91
N ILE A 1041 44.40 -6.64 14.88
CA ILE A 1041 44.81 -5.30 15.33
C ILE A 1041 45.25 -5.31 16.80
N MET A 1042 46.40 -4.68 17.09
CA MET A 1042 46.97 -4.64 18.45
C MET A 1042 47.42 -3.22 18.86
N ARG A 1043 47.05 -2.78 20.07
CA ARG A 1043 47.54 -1.56 20.74
C ARG A 1043 47.40 -1.67 22.27
N ALA A 1044 48.35 -1.13 23.02
CA ALA A 1044 48.26 -1.09 24.49
C ALA A 1044 47.03 -0.26 24.97
N GLY A 1045 46.32 -0.77 25.98
CA GLY A 1045 45.09 -0.16 26.52
C GLY A 1045 43.78 -0.63 25.86
N TYR A 1046 43.89 -1.43 24.79
CA TYR A 1046 42.77 -2.01 24.05
C TYR A 1046 42.85 -3.53 24.05
N ALA A 1047 41.71 -4.19 23.95
CA ALA A 1047 41.65 -5.61 23.66
C ALA A 1047 42.08 -5.89 22.21
N THR A 1048 42.81 -6.99 21.96
CA THR A 1048 43.19 -7.40 20.60
C THR A 1048 41.95 -7.68 19.76
N TYR A 1049 41.84 -7.02 18.60
CA TYR A 1049 40.77 -7.30 17.63
C TYR A 1049 41.22 -8.36 16.64
N ASN A 1050 40.33 -9.31 16.35
CA ASN A 1050 40.47 -10.28 15.27
C ASN A 1050 39.16 -10.28 14.48
N GLY A 1051 39.23 -10.03 13.18
CA GLY A 1051 38.04 -10.01 12.32
C GLY A 1051 38.37 -10.24 10.86
N THR A 1052 37.33 -10.36 10.04
CA THR A 1052 37.45 -10.49 8.59
C THR A 1052 36.80 -9.27 7.95
N LEU A 1053 37.56 -8.54 7.13
CA LEU A 1053 37.05 -7.44 6.32
C LEU A 1053 36.73 -7.93 4.92
N ARG A 1054 35.69 -7.39 4.30
CA ARG A 1054 35.29 -7.72 2.93
C ARG A 1054 35.37 -6.48 2.06
N TYR A 1055 35.74 -6.67 0.80
CA TYR A 1055 35.66 -5.63 -0.21
C TYR A 1055 35.27 -6.27 -1.54
N THR A 1056 34.55 -5.54 -2.37
CA THR A 1056 34.14 -5.93 -3.71
C THR A 1056 34.99 -5.16 -4.72
N VAL A 1057 35.56 -5.87 -5.68
CA VAL A 1057 36.14 -5.20 -6.85
C VAL A 1057 35.02 -5.03 -7.85
N ILE A 1058 34.65 -3.77 -8.10
CA ILE A 1058 33.52 -3.39 -8.95
C ILE A 1058 33.97 -2.93 -10.34
N ASP A 1059 32.96 -2.79 -11.19
CA ASP A 1059 33.06 -2.29 -12.54
C ASP A 1059 33.68 -0.87 -12.54
N PRO A 1060 34.81 -0.63 -13.25
CA PRO A 1060 35.43 0.69 -13.35
C PRO A 1060 34.66 1.66 -14.27
N ILE A 1061 33.62 1.19 -14.97
CA ILE A 1061 32.77 1.96 -15.87
C ILE A 1061 31.41 2.22 -15.20
N GLU A 1062 30.95 3.47 -15.26
CA GLU A 1062 29.77 3.95 -14.53
C GLU A 1062 28.46 3.75 -15.29
N SER A 1063 28.50 3.62 -16.62
CA SER A 1063 27.30 3.43 -17.45
C SER A 1063 27.36 2.17 -18.31
N GLN A 1064 26.20 1.55 -18.57
CA GLN A 1064 26.15 0.34 -19.40
C GLN A 1064 26.70 0.61 -20.80
N VAL A 1065 27.76 -0.11 -21.16
CA VAL A 1065 28.29 -0.12 -22.51
C VAL A 1065 27.32 -0.92 -23.38
N ILE A 1066 26.39 -0.23 -24.04
CA ILE A 1066 25.39 -0.85 -24.94
C ILE A 1066 25.86 -0.85 -26.40
N SER A 1067 26.81 0.02 -26.74
CA SER A 1067 27.31 0.20 -28.10
C SER A 1067 28.82 0.41 -28.12
N PRO A 1068 29.55 -0.18 -29.09
CA PRO A 1068 30.98 0.01 -29.27
C PRO A 1068 31.45 1.45 -29.55
N TRP A 1069 30.52 2.40 -29.77
CA TRP A 1069 30.83 3.76 -30.19
C TRP A 1069 30.67 4.79 -29.07
N ASP A 1070 30.35 4.38 -27.84
CA ASP A 1070 30.38 5.25 -26.66
C ASP A 1070 31.85 5.49 -26.25
N THR A 1071 32.51 6.38 -26.98
CA THR A 1071 33.99 6.46 -27.06
C THR A 1071 34.70 7.12 -25.87
N GLU A 1072 34.02 7.49 -24.79
CA GLU A 1072 34.69 8.07 -23.59
C GLU A 1072 34.92 7.04 -22.46
N GLU A 1073 34.23 5.89 -22.45
CA GLU A 1073 34.27 4.92 -21.33
C GLU A 1073 34.99 3.60 -21.64
N VAL A 1074 35.43 3.35 -22.88
CA VAL A 1074 35.98 2.05 -23.33
C VAL A 1074 37.53 1.99 -23.30
N GLU A 1075 38.21 2.83 -22.50
CA GLU A 1075 39.68 2.87 -22.46
C GLU A 1075 40.30 1.65 -21.75
N PRO A 1076 41.26 0.94 -22.38
CA PRO A 1076 41.96 -0.16 -21.71
C PRO A 1076 42.86 0.32 -20.57
N VAL A 1077 42.90 -0.43 -19.46
CA VAL A 1077 43.76 -0.12 -18.29
C VAL A 1077 44.93 -1.09 -18.22
N VAL A 1078 46.14 -0.59 -17.98
CA VAL A 1078 47.34 -1.42 -17.76
C VAL A 1078 47.68 -1.44 -16.27
N VAL A 1079 47.67 -2.63 -15.66
CA VAL A 1079 48.10 -2.85 -14.28
C VAL A 1079 49.47 -3.53 -14.31
N GLY A 1080 50.50 -2.78 -13.88
CA GLY A 1080 51.90 -3.19 -13.98
C GLY A 1080 52.74 -2.21 -14.82
N PRO A 1081 53.98 -2.57 -15.20
CA PRO A 1081 54.88 -1.67 -15.93
C PRO A 1081 54.53 -1.60 -17.43
N GLY A 1082 53.87 -0.53 -17.89
CA GLY A 1082 53.58 -0.29 -19.31
C GLY A 1082 52.40 0.66 -19.52
N GLU A 1083 52.16 1.11 -20.75
CA GLU A 1083 51.08 2.05 -21.10
C GLU A 1083 50.42 1.67 -22.44
N VAL A 1084 49.15 2.07 -22.62
CA VAL A 1084 48.41 1.91 -23.88
C VAL A 1084 48.88 2.95 -24.89
N THR A 1085 49.07 2.54 -26.15
CA THR A 1085 49.60 3.41 -27.22
C THR A 1085 48.63 3.61 -28.40
N GLN A 1086 47.74 2.65 -28.68
CA GLN A 1086 46.73 2.74 -29.73
C GLN A 1086 45.51 1.86 -29.44
N VAL A 1087 44.29 2.34 -29.77
CA VAL A 1087 43.02 1.60 -29.65
C VAL A 1087 42.17 1.81 -30.91
N THR A 1088 41.54 0.74 -31.44
CA THR A 1088 40.59 0.78 -32.58
C THR A 1088 39.36 -0.07 -32.26
N VAL A 1089 38.14 0.44 -32.45
CA VAL A 1089 36.87 -0.22 -32.06
C VAL A 1089 35.90 -0.32 -33.25
N SER A 1090 35.16 -1.41 -33.36
CA SER A 1090 34.10 -1.66 -34.35
C SER A 1090 32.89 -2.37 -33.74
N SER A 1091 31.81 -2.56 -34.52
CA SER A 1091 30.54 -3.19 -34.07
C SER A 1091 30.67 -4.64 -33.60
N VAL A 1092 31.81 -5.30 -33.87
CA VAL A 1092 32.04 -6.72 -33.57
C VAL A 1092 33.48 -7.03 -33.14
N GLU A 1093 34.41 -6.05 -33.12
CA GLU A 1093 35.86 -6.24 -32.86
C GLU A 1093 36.49 -5.01 -32.19
N ILE A 1094 37.40 -5.22 -31.22
CA ILE A 1094 38.29 -4.21 -30.58
C ILE A 1094 39.76 -4.60 -30.77
N GLU A 1095 40.65 -3.65 -31.10
CA GLU A 1095 42.10 -3.83 -31.26
C GLU A 1095 42.88 -2.82 -30.38
N VAL A 1096 43.82 -3.31 -29.56
CA VAL A 1096 44.59 -2.51 -28.59
C VAL A 1096 46.10 -2.79 -28.72
N THR A 1097 46.92 -1.74 -28.72
CA THR A 1097 48.38 -1.82 -28.73
C THR A 1097 48.98 -1.24 -27.44
N VAL A 1098 49.81 -2.02 -26.75
CA VAL A 1098 50.48 -1.64 -25.48
C VAL A 1098 52.01 -1.68 -25.61
N ASP A 1099 52.71 -0.75 -24.96
CA ASP A 1099 54.17 -0.67 -24.94
C ASP A 1099 54.72 -0.62 -23.50
N GLY A 1100 55.84 -1.30 -23.25
CA GLY A 1100 56.39 -1.49 -21.91
C GLY A 1100 57.76 -2.16 -21.92
N PRO A 1101 58.48 -2.20 -20.79
CA PRO A 1101 59.85 -2.71 -20.75
C PRO A 1101 59.93 -4.18 -21.21
N SER A 1102 60.75 -4.44 -22.25
CA SER A 1102 60.87 -5.77 -22.85
C SER A 1102 61.17 -6.86 -21.80
N GLY A 1103 60.35 -7.91 -21.78
CA GLY A 1103 60.43 -9.03 -20.84
C GLY A 1103 59.68 -8.85 -19.51
N ALA A 1104 59.13 -7.66 -19.23
CA ALA A 1104 58.22 -7.45 -18.10
C ALA A 1104 56.81 -7.99 -18.42
N THR A 1105 56.08 -8.36 -17.37
CA THR A 1105 54.69 -8.83 -17.43
C THR A 1105 53.77 -7.74 -16.88
N ALA A 1106 52.65 -7.50 -17.56
CA ALA A 1106 51.57 -6.64 -17.08
C ALA A 1106 50.20 -7.23 -17.49
N TYR A 1107 49.15 -6.72 -16.86
CA TYR A 1107 47.77 -7.08 -17.19
C TYR A 1107 47.09 -5.92 -17.93
N VAL A 1108 46.44 -6.22 -19.05
CA VAL A 1108 45.68 -5.26 -19.85
C VAL A 1108 44.20 -5.60 -19.71
N ILE A 1109 43.42 -4.67 -19.18
CA ILE A 1109 41.98 -4.82 -18.96
C ILE A 1109 41.25 -4.08 -20.08
N MET A 1110 40.40 -4.76 -20.86
CA MET A 1110 39.65 -4.18 -21.98
C MET A 1110 38.13 -4.34 -21.77
N PRO A 1111 37.35 -3.26 -21.71
CA PRO A 1111 35.89 -3.32 -21.61
C PRO A 1111 35.21 -3.63 -22.96
N LEU A 1112 34.11 -4.38 -22.93
CA LEU A 1112 33.21 -4.71 -24.05
C LEU A 1112 31.75 -4.43 -23.67
N PRO A 1113 30.81 -4.32 -24.63
CA PRO A 1113 29.40 -4.14 -24.33
C PRO A 1113 28.80 -5.20 -23.39
N ILE A 1114 27.89 -4.83 -22.50
CA ILE A 1114 27.35 -5.73 -21.44
C ILE A 1114 26.64 -6.97 -22.00
N GLU A 1115 26.02 -6.83 -23.17
CA GLU A 1115 25.34 -7.92 -23.88
C GLU A 1115 26.29 -8.76 -24.74
N ALA A 1116 27.60 -8.45 -24.73
CA ALA A 1116 28.62 -9.12 -25.54
C ALA A 1116 28.70 -10.62 -25.22
N THR A 1117 28.37 -11.42 -26.22
CA THR A 1117 28.48 -12.89 -26.19
C THR A 1117 29.46 -13.35 -27.28
N ASN A 1118 29.95 -14.60 -27.18
CA ASN A 1118 30.92 -15.20 -28.12
C ASN A 1118 32.30 -14.50 -28.20
N ILE A 1119 32.87 -14.11 -27.05
CA ILE A 1119 34.14 -13.36 -26.97
C ILE A 1119 35.36 -14.19 -27.38
N ARG A 1120 36.26 -13.63 -28.20
CA ARG A 1120 37.54 -14.28 -28.61
C ARG A 1120 38.70 -13.29 -28.65
N VAL A 1121 39.84 -13.65 -28.05
CA VAL A 1121 41.07 -12.82 -27.97
C VAL A 1121 42.20 -13.38 -28.84
N TYR A 1122 42.95 -12.50 -29.51
CA TYR A 1122 44.08 -12.82 -30.39
C TYR A 1122 45.28 -11.89 -30.14
N GLY A 1123 46.52 -12.42 -30.20
CA GLY A 1123 47.76 -11.61 -30.18
C GLY A 1123 49.03 -12.46 -29.96
N ASP A 1124 50.13 -12.11 -30.63
CA ASP A 1124 51.37 -12.92 -30.68
C ASP A 1124 52.13 -13.01 -29.32
N HIS A 1125 51.80 -12.13 -28.38
CA HIS A 1125 52.44 -12.04 -27.05
C HIS A 1125 51.43 -12.06 -25.89
N VAL A 1126 50.22 -12.56 -26.15
CA VAL A 1126 49.23 -12.86 -25.12
C VAL A 1126 49.65 -14.14 -24.40
N VAL A 1127 49.90 -14.05 -23.09
CA VAL A 1127 50.32 -15.19 -22.25
C VAL A 1127 49.11 -15.98 -21.79
N ASP A 1128 48.11 -15.27 -21.27
CA ASP A 1128 46.83 -15.83 -20.83
C ASP A 1128 45.75 -14.74 -20.90
N TRP A 1129 44.49 -15.13 -20.86
CA TRP A 1129 43.39 -14.18 -20.73
C TRP A 1129 42.15 -14.82 -20.12
N HIS A 1130 41.36 -14.01 -19.43
CA HIS A 1130 40.06 -14.40 -18.90
C HIS A 1130 39.06 -13.26 -19.05
N ILE A 1131 37.79 -13.59 -18.77
CA ILE A 1131 36.69 -12.64 -18.84
C ILE A 1131 36.12 -12.49 -17.45
N GLU A 1132 35.97 -11.25 -17.02
CA GLU A 1132 35.19 -10.88 -15.85
C GLU A 1132 33.95 -10.12 -16.35
N LYS A 1133 32.76 -10.57 -15.95
CA LYS A 1133 31.51 -9.93 -16.38
C LYS A 1133 31.06 -8.97 -15.29
N GLY A 1134 31.14 -7.66 -15.56
CA GLY A 1134 30.61 -6.61 -14.71
C GLY A 1134 29.12 -6.37 -14.96
N GLU A 1135 28.57 -5.37 -14.31
CA GLU A 1135 27.18 -4.92 -14.49
C GLU A 1135 27.03 -3.99 -15.69
N ASN A 1136 28.09 -3.24 -16.01
CA ASN A 1136 28.09 -2.21 -17.05
C ASN A 1136 28.88 -2.61 -18.29
N ALA A 1137 29.89 -3.47 -18.15
CA ALA A 1137 30.68 -3.99 -19.26
C ALA A 1137 31.13 -5.44 -19.06
N VAL A 1138 31.52 -6.09 -20.15
CA VAL A 1138 32.27 -7.35 -20.08
C VAL A 1138 33.76 -7.05 -20.19
N TYR A 1139 34.54 -7.39 -19.17
CA TYR A 1139 35.98 -7.13 -19.08
C TYR A 1139 36.81 -8.29 -19.58
N VAL A 1140 37.66 -8.04 -20.56
CA VAL A 1140 38.65 -8.98 -21.05
C VAL A 1140 40.00 -8.62 -20.45
N ILE A 1141 40.48 -9.45 -19.52
CA ILE A 1141 41.74 -9.25 -18.81
C ILE A 1141 42.80 -10.13 -19.48
N VAL A 1142 43.81 -9.51 -20.07
CA VAL A 1142 44.84 -10.15 -20.88
C VAL A 1142 46.19 -9.98 -20.21
N GLU A 1143 46.82 -11.08 -19.86
CA GLU A 1143 48.21 -11.09 -19.42
C GLU A 1143 49.12 -11.00 -20.65
N VAL A 1144 50.02 -10.01 -20.66
CA VAL A 1144 50.97 -9.79 -21.75
C VAL A 1144 52.40 -9.82 -21.23
N GLN A 1145 53.30 -10.38 -22.05
CA GLN A 1145 54.74 -10.24 -21.87
C GLN A 1145 55.29 -9.30 -22.96
N PHE A 1146 55.88 -8.18 -22.56
CA PHE A 1146 56.25 -7.13 -23.52
C PHE A 1146 57.39 -7.53 -24.47
N ALA A 1147 57.15 -7.37 -25.77
CA ALA A 1147 58.15 -7.38 -26.84
C ALA A 1147 58.40 -5.98 -27.46
N SER A 1148 57.69 -4.94 -26.99
CA SER A 1148 57.70 -3.54 -27.45
C SER A 1148 57.51 -3.31 -28.96
N PRO A 1149 56.28 -3.03 -29.46
CA PRO A 1149 54.96 -3.06 -28.81
C PRO A 1149 54.19 -4.39 -29.04
N VAL A 1150 53.17 -4.65 -28.22
CA VAL A 1150 52.27 -5.83 -28.33
C VAL A 1150 50.88 -5.38 -28.79
N THR A 1151 50.28 -6.10 -29.74
CA THR A 1151 48.91 -5.83 -30.25
C THR A 1151 47.96 -6.98 -29.92
N ILE A 1152 46.76 -6.65 -29.42
CA ILE A 1152 45.71 -7.56 -28.95
C ILE A 1152 44.41 -7.25 -29.71
N LYS A 1153 43.66 -8.27 -30.14
CA LYS A 1153 42.35 -8.14 -30.82
C LYS A 1153 41.26 -8.97 -30.13
N VAL A 1154 40.02 -8.47 -30.06
CA VAL A 1154 38.88 -9.06 -29.31
C VAL A 1154 37.54 -8.99 -30.11
N ASN A 1155 36.80 -10.10 -30.30
CA ASN A 1155 35.53 -10.17 -31.11
C ASN A 1155 34.24 -10.55 -30.31
N TYR A 1156 32.99 -10.07 -30.61
CA TYR A 1156 31.71 -10.36 -29.82
C TYR A 1156 30.28 -10.15 -30.52
N TYR A 1157 29.10 -10.37 -29.83
CA TYR A 1157 27.65 -10.38 -30.30
C TYR A 1157 26.51 -9.96 -29.27
N LEU A 1158 25.24 -9.50 -29.63
CA LEU A 1158 24.12 -8.95 -28.72
C LEU A 1158 22.59 -9.40 -28.98
N PRO A 1159 21.60 -9.52 -27.99
CA PRO A 1159 20.12 -9.91 -28.10
C PRO A 1159 18.95 -8.86 -27.72
N LYS A 1160 17.59 -9.17 -27.64
CA LYS A 1160 16.39 -8.22 -27.43
C LYS A 1160 15.18 -8.64 -26.48
N LYS A 1161 14.41 -7.73 -25.76
CA LYS A 1161 13.17 -7.89 -24.84
C LYS A 1161 12.05 -6.76 -24.92
N ILE A 1162 10.83 -6.90 -24.28
CA ILE A 1162 9.60 -6.00 -24.34
C ILE A 1162 9.18 -5.36 -22.95
N SER A 1163 8.75 -4.08 -22.91
CA SER A 1163 8.43 -3.16 -21.76
C SER A 1163 7.23 -2.17 -22.02
N ILE A 1164 6.78 -1.28 -21.08
CA ILE A 1164 5.77 -0.20 -21.36
C ILE A 1164 6.21 0.71 -22.53
N PRO A 1165 7.47 1.17 -22.57
CA PRO A 1165 8.03 1.76 -23.78
C PRO A 1165 7.82 0.92 -25.03
N THR A 1166 7.84 -0.39 -24.89
CA THR A 1166 7.52 -1.30 -26.00
C THR A 1166 6.04 -1.37 -26.32
N LEU A 1167 5.12 -1.29 -25.36
CA LEU A 1167 3.68 -1.25 -25.63
C LEU A 1167 3.26 0.06 -26.32
N ASN A 1168 3.72 1.21 -25.80
CA ASN A 1168 3.54 2.51 -26.46
C ASN A 1168 4.21 2.52 -27.84
N PHE A 1169 5.40 1.93 -27.96
CA PHE A 1169 6.08 1.78 -29.25
C PHE A 1169 5.29 0.88 -30.21
N LEU A 1170 4.67 -0.21 -29.73
CA LEU A 1170 3.85 -1.09 -30.54
C LEU A 1170 2.58 -0.35 -31.01
N GLY A 1171 1.89 0.38 -30.15
CA GLY A 1171 0.76 1.25 -30.53
C GLY A 1171 1.16 2.28 -31.60
N TYR A 1172 2.24 3.02 -31.35
CA TYR A 1172 2.81 3.98 -32.31
C TYR A 1172 3.19 3.31 -33.65
N ARG A 1173 3.86 2.15 -33.62
CA ARG A 1173 4.31 1.45 -34.83
C ARG A 1173 3.15 0.85 -35.60
N TRP A 1174 2.14 0.30 -34.93
CA TRP A 1174 0.98 -0.28 -35.59
C TRP A 1174 0.12 0.79 -36.22
N TYR A 1175 -0.18 1.89 -35.52
CA TYR A 1175 -0.88 3.03 -36.12
C TYR A 1175 -0.20 3.48 -37.42
N ASN A 1176 1.10 3.79 -37.40
CA ASN A 1176 1.83 4.24 -38.58
C ASN A 1176 1.87 3.18 -39.71
N MET A 1177 1.98 1.89 -39.36
CA MET A 1177 1.96 0.80 -40.34
C MET A 1177 0.59 0.64 -41.01
N TYR A 1178 -0.51 0.80 -40.26
CA TYR A 1178 -1.86 0.74 -40.81
C TYR A 1178 -2.17 2.02 -41.60
N LYS A 1179 -1.68 3.18 -41.18
CA LYS A 1179 -1.78 4.44 -41.93
C LYS A 1179 -1.17 4.36 -43.32
N GLU A 1180 0.06 3.86 -43.43
CA GLU A 1180 0.69 3.65 -44.75
C GLU A 1180 -0.12 2.69 -45.64
N LYS A 1181 -0.70 1.63 -45.04
CA LYS A 1181 -1.56 0.69 -45.77
C LYS A 1181 -2.89 1.32 -46.19
N PHE A 1182 -3.46 2.17 -45.35
CA PHE A 1182 -4.70 2.87 -45.65
C PHE A 1182 -4.54 3.69 -46.93
N ASP A 1183 -3.49 4.51 -47.02
CA ASP A 1183 -3.21 5.34 -48.21
C ASP A 1183 -3.13 4.50 -49.50
N GLU A 1184 -2.39 3.39 -49.47
CA GLU A 1184 -2.25 2.48 -50.61
C GLU A 1184 -3.58 1.80 -51.00
N LEU A 1185 -4.29 1.27 -50.01
CA LEU A 1185 -5.52 0.53 -50.22
C LEU A 1185 -6.67 1.44 -50.60
N TYR A 1186 -6.72 2.66 -50.08
CA TYR A 1186 -7.74 3.64 -50.41
C TYR A 1186 -7.61 4.06 -51.88
N GLN A 1187 -6.38 4.28 -52.34
CA GLN A 1187 -6.11 4.54 -53.76
C GLN A 1187 -6.51 3.34 -54.63
N LYS A 1188 -6.09 2.12 -54.26
CA LYS A 1188 -6.43 0.89 -55.00
C LYS A 1188 -7.94 0.63 -55.02
N ALA A 1189 -8.64 0.82 -53.91
CA ALA A 1189 -10.09 0.70 -53.78
C ALA A 1189 -10.80 1.69 -54.71
N THR A 1190 -10.31 2.93 -54.77
CA THR A 1190 -10.82 3.95 -55.70
C THR A 1190 -10.61 3.54 -57.16
N GLU A 1191 -9.44 2.99 -57.51
CA GLU A 1191 -9.12 2.53 -58.87
C GLU A 1191 -9.94 1.30 -59.31
N LEU A 1192 -10.22 0.40 -58.37
CA LEU A 1192 -11.07 -0.78 -58.61
C LEU A 1192 -12.57 -0.45 -58.59
N GLY A 1193 -12.94 0.76 -58.19
CA GLY A 1193 -14.33 1.22 -58.17
C GLY A 1193 -15.14 0.68 -56.99
N VAL A 1194 -14.52 0.55 -55.81
CA VAL A 1194 -15.24 0.37 -54.54
C VAL A 1194 -16.26 1.50 -54.37
N ASP A 1195 -17.43 1.18 -53.81
CA ASP A 1195 -18.51 2.14 -53.70
C ASP A 1195 -18.15 3.31 -52.77
N ASN A 1196 -18.73 4.47 -53.06
CA ASN A 1196 -18.42 5.71 -52.35
C ASN A 1196 -18.81 5.67 -50.86
N GLU A 1197 -19.77 4.84 -50.44
CA GLU A 1197 -20.21 4.76 -49.04
C GLU A 1197 -19.16 4.02 -48.20
N THR A 1198 -18.64 2.91 -48.71
CA THR A 1198 -17.52 2.17 -48.11
C THR A 1198 -16.24 2.99 -48.06
N LEU A 1199 -15.91 3.71 -49.14
CA LEU A 1199 -14.77 4.62 -49.18
C LEU A 1199 -14.94 5.75 -48.13
N GLN A 1200 -16.11 6.36 -48.05
CA GLN A 1200 -16.37 7.43 -47.10
C GLN A 1200 -16.26 6.96 -45.64
N LYS A 1201 -16.76 5.76 -45.32
CA LYS A 1201 -16.65 5.19 -43.98
C LYS A 1201 -15.23 4.79 -43.61
N ALA A 1202 -14.44 4.31 -44.56
CA ALA A 1202 -13.02 4.05 -44.34
C ALA A 1202 -12.27 5.35 -44.03
N LEU A 1203 -12.61 6.44 -44.73
CA LEU A 1203 -12.04 7.76 -44.49
C LEU A 1203 -12.38 8.32 -43.10
N GLU A 1204 -13.62 8.13 -42.64
CA GLU A 1204 -14.06 8.56 -41.31
C GLU A 1204 -13.26 7.88 -40.17
N TYR A 1205 -13.03 6.57 -40.27
CA TYR A 1205 -12.18 5.86 -39.30
C TYR A 1205 -10.72 6.34 -39.31
N HIS A 1206 -10.18 6.65 -40.50
CA HIS A 1206 -8.83 7.20 -40.65
C HIS A 1206 -8.72 8.60 -40.02
N GLU A 1207 -9.68 9.49 -40.29
CA GLU A 1207 -9.72 10.83 -39.68
C GLU A 1207 -9.80 10.77 -38.15
N THR A 1208 -10.59 9.84 -37.61
CA THR A 1208 -10.70 9.62 -36.15
C THR A 1208 -9.39 9.09 -35.55
N ALA A 1209 -8.69 8.20 -36.27
CA ALA A 1209 -7.40 7.69 -35.84
C ALA A 1209 -6.32 8.78 -35.79
N GLU A 1210 -6.33 9.73 -36.74
CA GLU A 1210 -5.43 10.88 -36.73
C GLU A 1210 -5.66 11.81 -35.52
N GLU A 1211 -6.91 11.98 -35.09
CA GLU A 1211 -7.26 12.81 -33.93
C GLU A 1211 -6.74 12.21 -32.61
N TYR A 1212 -6.92 10.89 -32.41
CA TYR A 1212 -6.35 10.20 -31.25
C TYR A 1212 -4.81 10.20 -31.27
N TYR A 1213 -4.19 10.03 -32.44
CA TYR A 1213 -2.74 10.11 -32.53
C TYR A 1213 -2.21 11.52 -32.21
N LYS A 1214 -2.92 12.55 -32.66
CA LYS A 1214 -2.58 13.95 -32.34
C LYS A 1214 -2.69 14.22 -30.84
N THR A 1215 -3.70 13.65 -30.18
CA THR A 1215 -3.83 13.69 -28.71
C THR A 1215 -2.62 13.06 -28.02
N ALA A 1216 -2.13 11.90 -28.51
CA ALA A 1216 -0.90 11.30 -27.98
C ALA A 1216 0.34 12.17 -28.25
N GLU A 1217 0.41 12.85 -29.39
CA GLU A 1217 1.52 13.74 -29.75
C GLU A 1217 1.55 14.99 -28.86
N GLU A 1218 0.38 15.56 -28.55
CA GLU A 1218 0.23 16.69 -27.62
C GLU A 1218 0.65 16.31 -26.19
N LEU A 1219 0.18 15.16 -25.68
CA LEU A 1219 0.58 14.60 -24.39
C LEU A 1219 2.10 14.29 -24.33
N ALA A 1220 2.69 13.89 -25.45
CA ALA A 1220 4.12 13.59 -25.55
C ALA A 1220 5.02 14.82 -25.74
N GLY A 1221 4.48 16.05 -25.74
CA GLY A 1221 5.26 17.27 -25.97
C GLY A 1221 5.74 17.43 -27.43
N GLY A 1222 5.01 16.84 -28.37
CA GLY A 1222 5.26 16.93 -29.82
C GLY A 1222 6.03 15.76 -30.42
N ASN A 1223 6.51 14.79 -29.63
CA ASN A 1223 7.13 13.58 -30.19
C ASN A 1223 6.91 12.33 -29.32
N VAL A 1224 5.99 11.49 -29.78
CA VAL A 1224 5.61 10.22 -29.13
C VAL A 1224 6.81 9.30 -28.86
N LEU A 1225 7.79 9.24 -29.77
CA LEU A 1225 8.92 8.31 -29.65
C LEU A 1225 9.87 8.65 -28.49
N VAL A 1226 9.85 9.89 -28.00
CA VAL A 1226 10.71 10.34 -26.90
C VAL A 1226 10.07 10.05 -25.53
N SER A 1227 8.73 9.95 -25.48
CA SER A 1227 7.96 9.88 -24.24
C SER A 1227 7.31 8.50 -24.02
N LEU A 1228 7.81 7.44 -24.66
CA LEU A 1228 7.20 6.11 -24.65
C LEU A 1228 7.06 5.46 -23.26
N ALA A 1229 7.75 5.96 -22.24
CA ALA A 1229 7.58 5.49 -20.87
C ALA A 1229 6.32 6.05 -20.18
N ASP A 1230 5.72 7.11 -20.74
CA ASP A 1230 4.56 7.77 -20.15
C ASP A 1230 3.28 6.95 -20.38
N VAL A 1231 2.65 6.56 -19.26
CA VAL A 1231 1.43 5.75 -19.24
C VAL A 1231 0.25 6.48 -19.89
N LYS A 1232 0.25 7.82 -19.88
CA LYS A 1232 -0.82 8.65 -20.49
C LYS A 1232 -0.93 8.44 -22.00
N LEU A 1233 0.14 7.99 -22.64
CA LEU A 1233 0.17 7.72 -24.08
C LEU A 1233 -0.51 6.40 -24.47
N LEU A 1234 -0.69 5.48 -23.52
CA LEU A 1234 -1.12 4.12 -23.79
C LEU A 1234 -2.48 4.06 -24.47
N ARG A 1235 -3.45 4.81 -23.93
CA ARG A 1235 -4.81 4.88 -24.47
C ARG A 1235 -4.88 5.57 -25.83
N PRO A 1236 -4.42 6.82 -26.02
CA PRO A 1236 -4.56 7.51 -27.30
C PRO A 1236 -3.77 6.82 -28.42
N LEU A 1237 -2.61 6.21 -28.14
CA LEU A 1237 -1.89 5.40 -29.15
C LEU A 1237 -2.60 4.10 -29.50
N ARG A 1238 -3.24 3.45 -28.52
CA ARG A 1238 -4.04 2.24 -28.77
C ARG A 1238 -5.29 2.57 -29.60
N GLN A 1239 -5.99 3.67 -29.29
CA GLN A 1239 -7.17 4.10 -30.04
C GLN A 1239 -6.83 4.52 -31.47
N ALA A 1240 -5.76 5.31 -31.65
CA ALA A 1240 -5.24 5.64 -32.98
C ALA A 1240 -4.98 4.37 -33.81
N TYR A 1241 -4.32 3.37 -33.22
CA TYR A 1241 -4.10 2.08 -33.88
C TYR A 1241 -5.39 1.35 -34.25
N LEU A 1242 -6.35 1.23 -33.32
CA LEU A 1242 -7.57 0.44 -33.53
C LEU A 1242 -8.45 1.01 -34.64
N HIS A 1243 -8.61 2.33 -34.69
CA HIS A 1243 -9.42 3.00 -35.72
C HIS A 1243 -8.75 2.94 -37.09
N GLU A 1244 -7.42 3.10 -37.15
CA GLU A 1244 -6.67 2.95 -38.40
C GLU A 1244 -6.73 1.51 -38.93
N MET A 1245 -6.69 0.52 -38.03
CA MET A 1245 -6.89 -0.88 -38.39
C MET A 1245 -8.29 -1.14 -38.94
N LYS A 1246 -9.34 -0.56 -38.35
CA LYS A 1246 -10.73 -0.66 -38.85
C LYS A 1246 -10.84 -0.09 -40.27
N ALA A 1247 -10.23 1.07 -40.53
CA ALA A 1247 -10.20 1.71 -41.85
C ALA A 1247 -9.56 0.80 -42.92
N VAL A 1248 -8.38 0.26 -42.62
CA VAL A 1248 -7.66 -0.65 -43.52
C VAL A 1248 -8.43 -1.93 -43.79
N LYS A 1249 -9.01 -2.55 -42.75
CA LYS A 1249 -9.73 -3.82 -42.88
C LYS A 1249 -10.95 -3.67 -43.78
N LEU A 1250 -11.69 -2.57 -43.62
CA LEU A 1250 -12.85 -2.26 -44.47
C LEU A 1250 -12.48 -2.16 -45.96
N LEU A 1251 -11.35 -1.51 -46.27
CA LEU A 1251 -10.86 -1.40 -47.65
C LEU A 1251 -10.36 -2.74 -48.22
N GLN A 1252 -9.70 -3.55 -47.40
CA GLN A 1252 -9.23 -4.88 -47.82
C GLN A 1252 -10.39 -5.80 -48.19
N GLU A 1253 -11.41 -5.84 -47.34
CA GLU A 1253 -12.63 -6.64 -47.57
C GLU A 1253 -13.33 -6.20 -48.87
N ALA A 1254 -13.48 -4.89 -49.09
CA ALA A 1254 -14.10 -4.35 -50.30
C ALA A 1254 -13.32 -4.67 -51.59
N ILE A 1255 -11.98 -4.61 -51.53
CA ILE A 1255 -11.11 -4.96 -52.66
C ILE A 1255 -11.19 -6.46 -52.96
N GLU A 1256 -11.15 -7.32 -51.93
CA GLU A 1256 -11.24 -8.78 -52.10
C GLU A 1256 -12.59 -9.21 -52.71
N GLU A 1257 -13.69 -8.57 -52.32
CA GLU A 1257 -15.00 -8.83 -52.93
C GLU A 1257 -15.03 -8.48 -54.43
N LEU A 1258 -14.42 -7.37 -54.82
CA LEU A 1258 -14.35 -6.95 -56.23
C LEU A 1258 -13.42 -7.85 -57.06
N GLU A 1259 -12.29 -8.26 -56.50
CA GLU A 1259 -11.34 -9.15 -57.18
C GLU A 1259 -11.91 -10.58 -57.34
N ASN A 1260 -12.69 -11.06 -56.36
CA ASN A 1260 -13.35 -12.36 -56.43
C ASN A 1260 -14.59 -12.36 -57.33
N SER A 1261 -15.34 -11.26 -57.40
CA SER A 1261 -16.50 -11.11 -58.30
C SER A 1261 -16.12 -10.90 -59.77
N GLY A 1262 -14.84 -10.62 -60.07
CA GLY A 1262 -14.27 -10.53 -61.41
C GLY A 1262 -13.69 -11.83 -61.98
N SER A 1263 -13.82 -12.98 -61.29
CA SER A 1263 -13.27 -14.29 -61.70
C SER A 1263 -14.27 -15.26 -62.34
#